data_AF-A0A7Y6AZ65-F1
#
_entry.id   AF-A0A7Y6AZ65-F1
#
_cell.length_a   1.000
_cell.length_b   1.000
_cell.length_c   1.000
_cell.angle_alpha   90.00
_cell.angle_beta   90.00
_cell.angle_gamma   90.00
#
_symmetry.space_group_name_H-M   'P 1'
#
loop_
_entity.id
_entity.type
_entity.pdbx_description
1 polymer ?
#
loop_
_entity_poly.entity_id
_entity_poly.type
_entity_poly.pdbx_seq_one_letter_code
_entity_poly.pdbx_strand_id
1 'polypeptide(L)'
;MKQLVSIVAILVLVASAGQLAYLYTASDGELSTSVSMNEGVKADTPDNNLPGLPHDLEVGVPQTVDFSADAISMQDLTTSERNDQYRDWLLFTVISARGLDAQSFSQVLFDLPPIRHGYVRALGTFEYGETRSRALDKTTVIALVPAGRSEAQRRDDLSHVADQQRKNLGEPFQRMEIVEYSLDGEHAMARLTRLPDVSYADLFSAQYGYIEKPLASIADFNDFMSSVDNLTFVTKTRQGLIAGGRKLQSGHRSPIGVEEVAAIWQSEHNNRVREENINKQARERLDALGARYDAMVAKGASVSSLKTRYNAELEQLKKELSQEVLAQHIVAGSGFSLDPAIQFPELRKRFELIVKELPAEQARAMFGDGGIQTVVEGLDNKDFGPYARMMEQLQRNEMSLPFANRMQVARLDCSYQAARYDGDLKGTSAGMTLFYTDLIAKLWIIDFVDSSPRRNAILDFVDDPHVKLSYVYKKESEELSESRLWFGPSNLGYQVANDNDTMLFAHTATRIYSAGHNAATPSQEVQTSAFLAAAIEWWNDHYEEVADYEPQYQRLNEIMKWSVVIAWLNQTANAHPLDYLSSVTVDRSNVFPQWAERNKALRFDQWHEVGFHKAGYAGTTTETLPLLQGPVTAGGVSLAMRDAAARPSIANGVDQVLRRSNIQYSSNMNAIRTAEGQISIKTFDETQFTLKPVRDFKAFDDALVRLKPVNEDRFLIITEAKKGTKMRSVSTQVSDAPFKRTVLMQTDALRIESRMADVPLNDLSIERTANGFRIGLHARKMDRVSAFARDLSGADPVAALPGNPMISSVLQVQGKDSVFARFERGGEWVEFAREKAPRVDIDPDWQLRTAALENDVTAVIQARMVPDVQMSELLGNGHFMIKETTGGKPIIVAIPDQAAPIEVMAVHTRLGDLSVWVDRESDVVHMIAQDANMIPLAIANSLQRADLDAIRKAARGSNVKELTLPGEGAARSEFVVNLEQGNLRKAALHLADDPVAARRAIDDTVATAVRRTDDIHKQLGVDEALHYLDRLRATYGDRPEIALRRGLVELERGRADAAVEALNRAPRLGSIDRKAFYDEVNARIVATPDPHSDISRFSDFVHFHEHIGKQADSWIDRLTPRVKDERFDFDATLRRMPSESQIPGAMDFRADEWVIYRQTNASLDHLDWNNPFDKAIPDIVSGKLGKVVELPDGDIAQYRPSVIWSADHQTEFTPIKAKVSQHISRPTQIGNAPPPSCDQAANDPGCGNANTSAEPRRQRILLVMAN
;
A
#
# COMPACT_ATOMS: atom_id res chain seq x y z
N MET A 1 24.55 -36.81 33.43
CA MET A 1 23.46 -35.81 33.56
C MET A 1 22.90 -35.40 32.20
N LYS A 2 23.67 -34.85 31.24
CA LYS A 2 23.17 -34.65 29.84
C LYS A 2 22.79 -35.96 29.12
N GLN A 3 23.56 -37.04 29.27
CA GLN A 3 23.13 -38.38 28.79
C GLN A 3 21.90 -38.92 29.52
N LEU A 4 21.70 -38.58 30.80
CA LEU A 4 20.50 -38.97 31.53
C LEU A 4 19.28 -38.18 31.02
N VAL A 5 19.47 -36.89 30.68
CA VAL A 5 18.46 -36.05 30.05
C VAL A 5 18.16 -36.52 28.62
N SER A 6 19.15 -36.96 27.83
CA SER A 6 18.93 -37.53 26.49
C SER A 6 18.22 -38.89 26.55
N ILE A 7 18.59 -39.77 27.48
CA ILE A 7 17.91 -41.06 27.68
C ILE A 7 16.49 -40.86 28.21
N VAL A 8 16.27 -39.91 29.14
CA VAL A 8 14.93 -39.55 29.61
C VAL A 8 14.13 -38.88 28.49
N ALA A 9 14.72 -38.04 27.65
CA ALA A 9 14.03 -37.44 26.50
C ALA A 9 13.66 -38.48 25.45
N ILE A 10 14.52 -39.47 25.18
CA ILE A 10 14.23 -40.60 24.28
C ILE A 10 13.16 -41.52 24.89
N LEU A 11 13.23 -41.82 26.18
CA LEU A 11 12.22 -42.64 26.87
C LEU A 11 10.87 -41.92 26.98
N VAL A 12 10.86 -40.60 27.16
CA VAL A 12 9.65 -39.77 27.08
C VAL A 12 9.10 -39.76 25.66
N LEU A 13 9.94 -39.61 24.62
CA LEU A 13 9.51 -39.71 23.22
C LEU A 13 8.91 -41.08 22.87
N VAL A 14 9.51 -42.17 23.35
CA VAL A 14 9.01 -43.54 23.14
C VAL A 14 7.73 -43.80 23.95
N ALA A 15 7.64 -43.29 25.18
CA ALA A 15 6.42 -43.38 25.99
C ALA A 15 5.28 -42.52 25.43
N SER A 16 5.58 -41.34 24.88
CA SER A 16 4.63 -40.46 24.21
C SER A 16 4.17 -41.04 22.86
N ALA A 17 5.05 -41.68 22.09
CA ALA A 17 4.69 -42.42 20.89
C ALA A 17 3.82 -43.66 21.22
N GLY A 18 4.10 -44.33 22.34
CA GLY A 18 3.27 -45.42 22.86
C GLY A 18 1.90 -44.96 23.36
N GLN A 19 1.81 -43.79 24.02
CA GLN A 19 0.53 -43.18 24.42
C GLN A 19 -0.26 -42.66 23.21
N LEU A 20 0.40 -42.09 22.20
CA LEU A 20 -0.25 -41.68 20.96
C LEU A 20 -0.78 -42.89 20.17
N ALA A 21 -0.01 -43.98 20.08
CA ALA A 21 -0.46 -45.22 19.45
C ALA A 21 -1.63 -45.86 20.22
N TYR A 22 -1.58 -45.86 21.56
CA TYR A 22 -2.66 -46.37 22.42
C TYR A 22 -3.95 -45.51 22.31
N LEU A 23 -3.83 -44.20 22.18
CA LEU A 23 -4.95 -43.28 21.95
C LEU A 23 -5.51 -43.41 20.52
N TYR A 24 -4.67 -43.71 19.52
CA TYR A 24 -5.12 -43.93 18.14
C TYR A 24 -5.82 -45.28 17.95
N THR A 25 -5.42 -46.32 18.68
CA THR A 25 -6.10 -47.63 18.64
C THR A 25 -7.38 -47.69 19.48
N ALA A 26 -7.67 -46.66 20.27
CA ALA A 26 -8.86 -46.59 21.12
C ALA A 26 -10.00 -45.69 20.55
N SER A 27 -9.81 -45.07 19.38
CA SER A 27 -10.83 -44.20 18.76
C SER A 27 -11.53 -44.79 17.52
N ASP A 28 -11.22 -46.02 17.11
CA ASP A 28 -11.94 -46.72 16.05
C ASP A 28 -13.19 -47.42 16.61
N GLY A 29 -14.18 -46.60 16.95
CA GLY A 29 -15.54 -47.01 17.29
C GLY A 29 -16.54 -46.08 16.61
N GLU A 30 -16.97 -46.49 15.42
CA GLU A 30 -18.21 -46.13 14.70
C GLU A 30 -18.88 -44.79 15.06
N LEU A 31 -18.83 -43.82 14.13
CA LEU A 31 -19.98 -42.99 13.72
C LEU A 31 -19.62 -42.19 12.45
N SER A 32 -19.47 -42.92 11.34
CA SER A 32 -19.55 -42.36 9.99
C SER A 32 -21.01 -42.23 9.59
N THR A 33 -21.66 -41.15 10.03
CA THR A 33 -22.76 -40.54 9.26
C THR A 33 -22.25 -39.22 8.71
N SER A 34 -21.54 -39.30 7.60
CA SER A 34 -21.30 -38.14 6.73
C SER A 34 -22.64 -37.66 6.21
N VAL A 35 -23.20 -36.62 6.83
CA VAL A 35 -24.27 -35.84 6.23
C VAL A 35 -23.63 -35.11 5.05
N SER A 36 -23.91 -35.62 3.84
CA SER A 36 -23.77 -34.87 2.60
C SER A 36 -24.69 -33.66 2.67
N MET A 37 -24.14 -32.50 3.03
CA MET A 37 -24.76 -31.21 2.72
C MET A 37 -24.12 -30.68 1.44
N ASN A 38 -24.50 -31.26 0.30
CA ASN A 38 -24.36 -30.64 -1.02
C ASN A 38 -25.26 -31.32 -2.06
N GLU A 39 -26.52 -31.56 -1.71
CA GLU A 39 -27.57 -31.76 -2.71
C GLU A 39 -28.73 -30.80 -2.44
N GLY A 40 -28.90 -29.85 -3.36
CA GLY A 40 -30.23 -29.40 -3.77
C GLY A 40 -31.02 -28.53 -2.80
N VAL A 41 -30.43 -27.46 -2.24
CA VAL A 41 -31.26 -26.29 -1.88
C VAL A 41 -31.40 -25.42 -3.13
N LYS A 42 -32.43 -25.69 -3.94
CA LYS A 42 -33.04 -24.64 -4.75
C LYS A 42 -33.61 -23.63 -3.78
N ALA A 43 -32.84 -22.59 -3.49
CA ALA A 43 -33.38 -21.41 -2.86
C ALA A 43 -34.34 -20.78 -3.86
N ASP A 44 -35.64 -20.96 -3.64
CA ASP A 44 -36.65 -20.05 -4.16
C ASP A 44 -36.43 -18.70 -3.45
N THR A 45 -35.44 -17.95 -3.92
CA THR A 45 -35.29 -16.54 -3.57
C THR A 45 -36.47 -15.78 -4.19
N PRO A 46 -37.19 -14.95 -3.42
CA PRO A 46 -38.21 -14.08 -3.97
C PRO A 46 -37.60 -13.20 -5.05
N ASP A 47 -38.32 -13.12 -6.17
CA ASP A 47 -37.99 -12.46 -7.42
C ASP A 47 -37.77 -10.94 -7.21
N ASN A 48 -36.62 -10.56 -6.64
CA ASN A 48 -36.14 -9.17 -6.60
C ASN A 48 -35.43 -8.84 -7.91
N ASN A 49 -36.17 -8.93 -9.03
CA ASN A 49 -35.78 -8.41 -10.32
C ASN A 49 -35.89 -6.87 -10.30
N LEU A 50 -34.91 -6.21 -9.69
CA LEU A 50 -34.45 -4.93 -10.24
C LEU A 50 -33.74 -5.26 -11.56
N PRO A 51 -33.98 -4.52 -12.66
CA PRO A 51 -33.40 -4.84 -13.96
C PRO A 51 -31.87 -4.85 -13.86
N GLY A 52 -31.32 -6.05 -13.94
CA GLY A 52 -29.95 -6.41 -13.57
C GLY A 52 -28.90 -5.75 -14.43
N LEU A 53 -27.98 -5.03 -13.79
CA LEU A 53 -26.63 -4.94 -14.32
C LEU A 53 -26.04 -6.35 -14.23
N PRO A 54 -25.68 -7.00 -15.35
CA PRO A 54 -25.07 -8.32 -15.28
C PRO A 54 -23.81 -8.19 -14.43
N HIS A 55 -23.75 -8.92 -13.31
CA HIS A 55 -22.63 -8.84 -12.38
C HIS A 55 -21.30 -9.14 -13.10
N ASP A 56 -21.33 -10.00 -14.11
CA ASP A 56 -20.15 -10.52 -14.78
C ASP A 56 -19.62 -9.64 -15.94
N LEU A 57 -18.33 -9.80 -16.26
CA LEU A 57 -17.72 -9.28 -17.48
C LEU A 57 -18.17 -10.14 -18.67
N GLU A 58 -18.93 -9.59 -19.60
CA GLU A 58 -19.37 -10.32 -20.78
C GLU A 58 -18.20 -10.61 -21.76
N VAL A 59 -18.18 -11.81 -22.33
CA VAL A 59 -17.12 -12.22 -23.27
C VAL A 59 -17.17 -11.35 -24.53
N GLY A 60 -16.02 -10.76 -24.89
CA GLY A 60 -15.86 -9.91 -26.06
C GLY A 60 -16.43 -8.50 -25.90
N VAL A 61 -17.03 -8.17 -24.75
CA VAL A 61 -17.56 -6.83 -24.50
C VAL A 61 -16.52 -6.00 -23.74
N PRO A 62 -15.97 -4.95 -24.37
CA PRO A 62 -15.01 -4.08 -23.71
C PRO A 62 -15.67 -3.25 -22.61
N GLN A 63 -14.97 -3.09 -21.49
CA GLN A 63 -15.36 -2.25 -20.37
C GLN A 63 -14.26 -1.21 -20.11
N THR A 64 -14.63 0.05 -19.94
CA THR A 64 -13.68 1.12 -19.62
C THR A 64 -13.46 1.20 -18.12
N VAL A 65 -12.22 1.38 -17.69
CA VAL A 65 -11.85 1.61 -16.31
C VAL A 65 -11.22 3.00 -16.20
N ASP A 66 -11.77 3.80 -15.31
CA ASP A 66 -11.30 5.15 -14.99
C ASP A 66 -10.58 5.13 -13.64
N PHE A 67 -9.30 5.52 -13.60
CA PHE A 67 -8.56 5.63 -12.36
C PHE A 67 -8.57 7.08 -11.85
N SER A 68 -9.00 7.24 -10.61
CA SER A 68 -8.89 8.46 -9.84
C SER A 68 -8.11 8.15 -8.57
N ALA A 69 -6.96 8.80 -8.39
CA ALA A 69 -6.14 8.60 -7.20
C ALA A 69 -5.64 9.95 -6.71
N ASP A 70 -5.67 10.17 -5.39
CA ASP A 70 -5.06 11.34 -4.77
C ASP A 70 -3.57 11.39 -5.22
N ALA A 71 -3.10 12.53 -5.76
CA ALA A 71 -1.73 12.63 -6.27
C ALA A 71 -0.70 12.33 -5.17
N ILE A 72 -1.02 12.69 -3.93
CA ILE A 72 -0.27 12.35 -2.71
C ILE A 72 0.02 10.84 -2.59
N SER A 73 -0.93 9.96 -2.89
CA SER A 73 -0.72 8.51 -2.78
C SER A 73 0.16 7.96 -3.91
N MET A 74 0.22 8.65 -5.05
CA MET A 74 0.97 8.21 -6.23
C MET A 74 2.34 8.88 -6.39
N GLN A 75 2.63 9.94 -5.62
CA GLN A 75 3.81 10.80 -5.79
C GLN A 75 5.15 10.08 -5.59
N ASP A 76 5.18 9.03 -4.77
CA ASP A 76 6.40 8.28 -4.45
C ASP A 76 6.61 7.07 -5.36
N LEU A 77 5.68 6.83 -6.30
CA LEU A 77 5.75 5.72 -7.24
C LEU A 77 6.38 6.19 -8.55
N THR A 78 7.35 5.43 -9.04
CA THR A 78 7.87 5.58 -10.40
C THR A 78 6.78 5.31 -11.44
N THR A 79 6.99 5.70 -12.69
CA THR A 79 6.01 5.40 -13.77
C THR A 79 5.76 3.90 -13.93
N SER A 80 6.78 3.05 -13.77
CA SER A 80 6.63 1.59 -13.80
C SER A 80 5.78 1.10 -12.62
N GLU A 81 6.10 1.54 -11.40
CA GLU A 81 5.33 1.19 -10.20
C GLU A 81 3.88 1.68 -10.25
N ARG A 82 3.61 2.86 -10.84
CA ARG A 82 2.25 3.35 -11.07
C ARG A 82 1.49 2.45 -12.04
N ASN A 83 2.12 2.00 -13.12
CA ASN A 83 1.49 1.06 -14.05
C ASN A 83 1.21 -0.29 -13.38
N ASP A 84 2.13 -0.78 -12.54
CA ASP A 84 1.89 -1.98 -11.75
C ASP A 84 0.80 -1.81 -10.69
N GLN A 85 0.69 -0.62 -10.10
CA GLN A 85 -0.41 -0.26 -9.21
C GLN A 85 -1.76 -0.29 -9.94
N TYR A 86 -1.82 0.23 -11.17
CA TYR A 86 -3.03 0.16 -11.99
C TYR A 86 -3.39 -1.29 -12.34
N ARG A 87 -2.42 -2.14 -12.68
CA ARG A 87 -2.67 -3.57 -12.94
C ARG A 87 -3.21 -4.30 -11.71
N ASP A 88 -2.71 -3.97 -10.52
CA ASP A 88 -3.26 -4.52 -9.28
C ASP A 88 -4.72 -4.09 -9.10
N TRP A 89 -5.03 -2.80 -9.29
CA TRP A 89 -6.41 -2.31 -9.22
C TRP A 89 -7.32 -2.95 -10.26
N LEU A 90 -6.85 -3.18 -11.48
CA LEU A 90 -7.59 -3.97 -12.47
C LEU A 90 -7.87 -5.39 -12.00
N LEU A 91 -6.91 -6.03 -11.31
CA LEU A 91 -7.15 -7.34 -10.69
C LEU A 91 -8.21 -7.25 -9.58
N PHE A 92 -8.17 -6.25 -8.70
CA PHE A 92 -9.24 -6.00 -7.70
C PHE A 92 -10.61 -5.84 -8.38
N THR A 93 -10.68 -5.08 -9.49
CA THR A 93 -11.92 -4.85 -10.27
C THR A 93 -12.44 -6.13 -10.91
N VAL A 94 -11.57 -6.91 -11.54
CA VAL A 94 -11.98 -8.15 -12.21
C VAL A 94 -12.50 -9.17 -11.19
N ILE A 95 -11.89 -9.26 -10.00
CA ILE A 95 -12.36 -10.14 -8.93
C ILE A 95 -13.66 -9.62 -8.31
N SER A 96 -13.81 -8.31 -8.09
CA SER A 96 -15.04 -7.74 -7.54
C SER A 96 -16.23 -7.89 -8.48
N ALA A 97 -16.00 -7.82 -9.80
CA ALA A 97 -17.01 -8.10 -10.82
C ALA A 97 -17.56 -9.54 -10.77
N ARG A 98 -16.90 -10.48 -10.07
CA ARG A 98 -17.46 -11.83 -9.89
C ARG A 98 -18.55 -11.91 -8.82
N GLY A 99 -18.86 -10.81 -8.15
CA GLY A 99 -19.92 -10.78 -7.12
C GLY A 99 -19.59 -11.66 -5.92
N LEU A 100 -18.31 -11.83 -5.61
CA LEU A 100 -17.87 -12.57 -4.42
C LEU A 100 -18.34 -11.86 -3.15
N ASP A 101 -18.63 -12.63 -2.11
CA ASP A 101 -18.86 -12.08 -0.78
C ASP A 101 -17.53 -11.51 -0.21
N ALA A 102 -17.61 -10.63 0.80
CA ALA A 102 -16.45 -9.93 1.34
C ALA A 102 -15.43 -10.89 1.96
N GLN A 103 -15.90 -12.01 2.52
CA GLN A 103 -15.03 -13.06 3.03
C GLN A 103 -14.21 -13.70 1.90
N SER A 104 -14.86 -14.18 0.85
CA SER A 104 -14.22 -14.84 -0.29
C SER A 104 -13.29 -13.88 -1.02
N PHE A 105 -13.75 -12.64 -1.26
CA PHE A 105 -12.92 -11.57 -1.81
C PHE A 105 -11.64 -11.35 -0.98
N SER A 106 -11.79 -11.25 0.34
CA SER A 106 -10.66 -11.06 1.27
C SER A 106 -9.70 -12.24 1.28
N GLN A 107 -10.21 -13.47 1.14
CA GLN A 107 -9.37 -14.66 1.06
C GLN A 107 -8.60 -14.75 -0.26
N VAL A 108 -9.18 -14.31 -1.37
CA VAL A 108 -8.51 -14.29 -2.68
C VAL A 108 -7.36 -13.27 -2.68
N LEU A 109 -7.53 -12.11 -2.03
CA LEU A 109 -6.59 -10.98 -2.09
C LEU A 109 -5.89 -10.67 -0.75
N PHE A 110 -5.87 -11.63 0.18
CA PHE A 110 -5.35 -11.41 1.54
C PHE A 110 -3.89 -10.97 1.57
N ASP A 111 -3.10 -11.32 0.57
CA ASP A 111 -1.67 -11.03 0.44
C ASP A 111 -1.37 -9.85 -0.48
N LEU A 112 -2.38 -9.19 -1.06
CA LEU A 112 -2.20 -8.03 -1.95
C LEU A 112 -2.67 -6.73 -1.26
N PRO A 113 -1.74 -5.86 -0.82
CA PRO A 113 -2.10 -4.51 -0.36
C PRO A 113 -2.76 -3.69 -1.48
N PRO A 114 -3.70 -2.77 -1.16
CA PRO A 114 -4.33 -1.92 -2.15
C PRO A 114 -3.40 -0.82 -2.70
N ILE A 115 -2.24 -0.60 -2.10
CA ILE A 115 -1.23 0.35 -2.55
C ILE A 115 0.18 -0.23 -2.47
N ARG A 116 1.09 0.21 -3.35
CA ARG A 116 2.50 -0.19 -3.47
C ARG A 116 3.49 0.76 -2.78
N HIS A 117 3.07 1.48 -1.73
CA HIS A 117 4.05 2.22 -0.94
C HIS A 117 5.15 1.29 -0.45
N GLY A 118 6.43 1.67 -0.60
CA GLY A 118 7.54 0.78 -0.23
C GLY A 118 7.41 0.24 1.20
N TYR A 119 6.88 1.05 2.13
CA TYR A 119 6.73 0.66 3.52
C TYR A 119 5.65 -0.42 3.75
N VAL A 120 4.81 -0.76 2.76
CA VAL A 120 3.88 -1.91 2.85
C VAL A 120 4.39 -3.16 2.12
N ARG A 121 5.56 -3.10 1.46
CA ARG A 121 6.13 -4.23 0.69
C ARG A 121 6.34 -5.47 1.55
N ALA A 122 6.80 -5.32 2.79
CA ALA A 122 6.99 -6.45 3.70
C ALA A 122 5.69 -7.13 4.19
N LEU A 123 4.52 -6.54 3.91
CA LEU A 123 3.21 -7.04 4.34
C LEU A 123 2.50 -7.86 3.27
N GLY A 124 3.01 -7.88 2.05
CA GLY A 124 2.30 -8.43 0.91
C GLY A 124 3.18 -9.16 -0.07
N THR A 125 2.55 -9.72 -1.09
CA THR A 125 3.21 -10.27 -2.27
C THR A 125 2.69 -9.51 -3.47
N PHE A 126 3.53 -8.62 -3.98
CA PHE A 126 3.27 -7.91 -5.22
C PHE A 126 3.71 -8.77 -6.40
N GLU A 127 2.83 -8.89 -7.40
CA GLU A 127 3.20 -9.44 -8.70
C GLU A 127 3.73 -8.30 -9.57
N TYR A 128 4.80 -8.52 -10.30
CA TYR A 128 5.40 -7.51 -11.19
C TYR A 128 5.40 -8.00 -12.62
N GLY A 129 5.62 -7.08 -13.56
CA GLY A 129 5.48 -7.33 -14.98
C GLY A 129 4.04 -7.16 -15.45
N GLU A 130 3.72 -7.74 -16.60
CA GLU A 130 2.50 -7.38 -17.32
C GLU A 130 1.30 -8.28 -17.04
N THR A 131 1.48 -9.41 -16.34
CA THR A 131 0.39 -10.33 -16.02
C THR A 131 0.03 -10.27 -14.54
N ARG A 132 -1.25 -10.55 -14.22
CA ARG A 132 -1.72 -10.75 -12.84
C ARG A 132 -2.63 -11.96 -12.77
N SER A 133 -2.64 -12.66 -11.64
CA SER A 133 -3.54 -13.82 -11.51
C SER A 133 -3.93 -14.20 -10.09
N ARG A 134 -5.14 -14.73 -9.93
CA ARG A 134 -5.61 -15.28 -8.65
C ARG A 134 -6.53 -16.48 -8.89
N ALA A 135 -6.45 -17.48 -8.02
CA ALA A 135 -7.46 -18.53 -7.94
C ALA A 135 -8.71 -17.96 -7.22
N LEU A 136 -9.88 -18.07 -7.87
CA LEU A 136 -11.16 -17.67 -7.27
C LEU A 136 -11.71 -18.76 -6.37
N ASP A 137 -11.49 -20.01 -6.77
CA ASP A 137 -11.94 -21.22 -6.12
C ASP A 137 -11.06 -22.40 -6.55
N LYS A 138 -11.55 -23.63 -6.34
CA LYS A 138 -10.81 -24.85 -6.68
C LYS A 138 -10.68 -25.17 -8.17
N THR A 139 -11.52 -24.55 -8.97
CA THR A 139 -11.75 -24.89 -10.36
C THR A 139 -11.35 -23.76 -11.29
N THR A 140 -11.37 -22.53 -10.80
CA THR A 140 -11.27 -21.33 -11.63
C THR A 140 -10.12 -20.44 -11.21
N VAL A 141 -9.27 -20.12 -12.18
CA VAL A 141 -8.21 -19.10 -12.08
C VAL A 141 -8.59 -17.91 -12.95
N ILE A 142 -8.44 -16.69 -12.45
CA ILE A 142 -8.47 -15.48 -13.28
C ILE A 142 -7.05 -15.13 -13.71
N ALA A 143 -6.89 -14.82 -14.99
CA ALA A 143 -5.68 -14.28 -15.58
C ALA A 143 -5.97 -12.90 -16.21
N LEU A 144 -5.24 -11.89 -15.77
CA LEU A 144 -5.20 -10.56 -16.38
C LEU A 144 -3.94 -10.48 -17.24
N VAL A 145 -4.09 -10.27 -18.55
CA VAL A 145 -2.99 -10.28 -19.53
C VAL A 145 -3.08 -9.07 -20.47
N PRO A 146 -1.96 -8.56 -21.00
CA PRO A 146 -1.99 -7.39 -21.87
C PRO A 146 -2.66 -7.69 -23.22
N ALA A 147 -3.46 -6.75 -23.70
CA ALA A 147 -4.07 -6.77 -25.02
C ALA A 147 -3.04 -6.46 -26.12
N GLY A 148 -3.36 -6.80 -27.38
CA GLY A 148 -2.52 -6.44 -28.54
C GLY A 148 -1.24 -7.27 -28.70
N ARG A 149 -1.01 -8.27 -27.84
CA ARG A 149 0.08 -9.24 -27.96
C ARG A 149 -0.11 -10.14 -29.18
N SER A 150 1.00 -10.61 -29.75
CA SER A 150 0.95 -11.69 -30.75
C SER A 150 0.39 -12.98 -30.12
N GLU A 151 -0.15 -13.89 -30.92
CA GLU A 151 -0.69 -15.15 -30.40
C GLU A 151 0.35 -15.96 -29.61
N ALA A 152 1.60 -15.96 -30.07
CA ALA A 152 2.72 -16.62 -29.38
C ALA A 152 3.01 -15.99 -28.02
N GLN A 153 3.10 -14.66 -27.94
CA GLN A 153 3.32 -13.94 -26.68
C GLN A 153 2.16 -14.16 -25.70
N ARG A 154 0.91 -14.07 -26.17
CA ARG A 154 -0.25 -14.33 -25.31
C ARG A 154 -0.26 -15.76 -24.76
N ARG A 155 0.17 -16.75 -25.56
CA ARG A 155 0.30 -18.14 -25.07
C ARG A 155 1.41 -18.27 -24.04
N ASP A 156 2.53 -17.57 -24.20
CA ASP A 156 3.60 -17.53 -23.20
C ASP A 156 3.12 -16.85 -21.89
N ASP A 157 2.37 -15.74 -21.98
CA ASP A 157 1.77 -15.05 -20.82
C ASP A 157 0.80 -15.96 -20.06
N LEU A 158 -0.11 -16.64 -20.77
CA LEU A 158 -1.05 -17.59 -20.16
C LEU A 158 -0.34 -18.81 -19.57
N SER A 159 0.75 -19.26 -20.21
CA SER A 159 1.58 -20.36 -19.69
C SER A 159 2.27 -19.98 -18.39
N HIS A 160 2.83 -18.76 -18.30
CA HIS A 160 3.37 -18.21 -17.06
C HIS A 160 2.30 -18.26 -15.97
N VAL A 161 1.13 -17.66 -16.21
CA VAL A 161 0.04 -17.65 -15.23
C VAL A 161 -0.36 -19.08 -14.82
N ALA A 162 -0.46 -20.01 -15.78
CA ALA A 162 -0.84 -21.40 -15.50
C ALA A 162 0.17 -22.11 -14.60
N ASP A 163 1.48 -21.95 -14.86
CA ASP A 163 2.54 -22.56 -14.08
C ASP A 163 2.60 -21.97 -12.65
N GLN A 164 2.47 -20.64 -12.54
CA GLN A 164 2.39 -19.93 -11.26
C GLN A 164 1.22 -20.42 -10.41
N GLN A 165 0.03 -20.57 -10.99
CA GLN A 165 -1.17 -20.97 -10.26
C GLN A 165 -1.21 -22.48 -9.98
N ARG A 166 -0.70 -23.34 -10.88
CA ARG A 166 -0.51 -24.77 -10.58
C ARG A 166 0.40 -24.94 -9.37
N LYS A 167 1.50 -24.18 -9.30
CA LYS A 167 2.41 -24.17 -8.14
C LYS A 167 1.74 -23.65 -6.87
N ASN A 168 0.99 -22.55 -6.94
CA ASN A 168 0.30 -22.01 -5.75
C ASN A 168 -0.77 -22.97 -5.21
N LEU A 169 -1.56 -23.59 -6.10
CA LEU A 169 -2.64 -24.50 -5.72
C LEU A 169 -2.11 -25.88 -5.29
N GLY A 170 -0.98 -26.31 -5.86
CA GLY A 170 -0.40 -27.64 -5.68
C GLY A 170 -1.11 -28.75 -6.46
N GLU A 171 -2.14 -28.42 -7.23
CA GLU A 171 -2.96 -29.36 -7.98
C GLU A 171 -3.53 -28.70 -9.26
N PRO A 172 -4.03 -29.47 -10.22
CA PRO A 172 -4.70 -28.93 -11.41
C PRO A 172 -5.97 -28.13 -11.06
N PHE A 173 -6.15 -26.97 -11.68
CA PHE A 173 -7.44 -26.28 -11.77
C PHE A 173 -8.23 -26.77 -12.99
N GLN A 174 -9.48 -26.35 -13.18
CA GLN A 174 -10.30 -26.80 -14.32
C GLN A 174 -10.19 -25.84 -15.51
N ARG A 175 -10.32 -24.54 -15.26
CA ARG A 175 -10.31 -23.51 -16.30
C ARG A 175 -9.66 -22.21 -15.86
N MET A 176 -9.18 -21.46 -16.84
CA MET A 176 -8.64 -20.12 -16.70
C MET A 176 -9.55 -19.13 -17.40
N GLU A 177 -10.07 -18.16 -16.66
CA GLU A 177 -10.85 -17.05 -17.17
C GLU A 177 -9.90 -15.91 -17.54
N ILE A 178 -9.92 -15.53 -18.81
CA ILE A 178 -8.94 -14.59 -19.37
C ILE A 178 -9.58 -13.21 -19.49
N VAL A 179 -8.89 -12.21 -18.97
CA VAL A 179 -9.24 -10.79 -19.17
C VAL A 179 -8.05 -10.09 -19.80
N GLU A 180 -8.21 -9.64 -21.04
CA GLU A 180 -7.23 -8.78 -21.69
C GLU A 180 -7.40 -7.34 -21.21
N TYR A 181 -6.29 -6.63 -21.01
CA TYR A 181 -6.31 -5.20 -20.69
C TYR A 181 -5.42 -4.35 -21.60
N SER A 182 -5.86 -3.15 -21.92
CA SER A 182 -4.98 -2.08 -22.40
C SER A 182 -4.92 -0.98 -21.35
N LEU A 183 -3.71 -0.52 -21.01
CA LEU A 183 -3.48 0.51 -19.99
C LEU A 183 -2.94 1.78 -20.64
N ASP A 184 -3.62 2.89 -20.38
CA ASP A 184 -3.18 4.24 -20.66
C ASP A 184 -2.83 4.92 -19.34
N GLY A 185 -1.58 4.73 -18.91
CA GLY A 185 -1.10 5.23 -17.62
C GLY A 185 -0.98 6.75 -17.58
N GLU A 186 -0.86 7.42 -18.72
CA GLU A 186 -0.75 8.88 -18.81
C GLU A 186 -2.10 9.55 -18.52
N HIS A 187 -3.17 9.02 -19.11
CA HIS A 187 -4.54 9.51 -18.89
C HIS A 187 -5.27 8.83 -17.74
N ALA A 188 -4.60 7.92 -17.01
CA ALA A 188 -5.17 7.14 -15.92
C ALA A 188 -6.45 6.41 -16.36
N MET A 189 -6.38 5.73 -17.51
CA MET A 189 -7.47 4.93 -18.07
C MET A 189 -7.02 3.51 -18.42
N ALA A 190 -7.96 2.59 -18.43
CA ALA A 190 -7.74 1.26 -18.97
C ALA A 190 -9.00 0.72 -19.65
N ARG A 191 -8.84 -0.36 -20.40
CA ARG A 191 -9.94 -1.11 -21.02
C ARG A 191 -9.76 -2.58 -20.70
N LEU A 192 -10.81 -3.21 -20.20
CA LEU A 192 -10.87 -4.65 -19.91
C LEU A 192 -11.73 -5.33 -20.96
N THR A 193 -11.31 -6.50 -21.45
CA THR A 193 -12.14 -7.35 -22.33
C THR A 193 -12.00 -8.79 -21.88
N ARG A 194 -13.11 -9.41 -21.46
CA ARG A 194 -13.09 -10.83 -21.13
C ARG A 194 -13.04 -11.66 -22.41
N LEU A 195 -12.15 -12.65 -22.46
CA LEU A 195 -12.04 -13.61 -23.54
C LEU A 195 -12.67 -14.95 -23.16
N PRO A 196 -12.87 -15.87 -24.13
CA PRO A 196 -13.25 -17.25 -23.81
C PRO A 196 -12.26 -17.90 -22.85
N ASP A 197 -12.79 -18.72 -21.93
CA ASP A 197 -11.99 -19.48 -20.99
C ASP A 197 -11.10 -20.48 -21.71
N VAL A 198 -9.94 -20.79 -21.13
CA VAL A 198 -9.04 -21.86 -21.60
C VAL A 198 -9.01 -22.97 -20.56
N SER A 199 -9.09 -24.22 -20.99
CA SER A 199 -9.06 -25.35 -20.07
C SER A 199 -7.64 -25.60 -19.55
N TYR A 200 -7.53 -26.24 -18.38
CA TYR A 200 -6.24 -26.69 -17.88
C TYR A 200 -5.54 -27.63 -18.87
N ALA A 201 -6.28 -28.55 -19.50
CA ALA A 201 -5.72 -29.49 -20.46
C ALA A 201 -5.07 -28.78 -21.67
N ASP A 202 -5.67 -27.69 -22.15
CA ASP A 202 -5.11 -26.90 -23.25
C ASP A 202 -3.84 -26.17 -22.79
N LEU A 203 -3.89 -25.52 -21.61
CA LEU A 203 -2.75 -24.81 -21.04
C LEU A 203 -1.55 -25.72 -20.78
N PHE A 204 -1.75 -27.00 -20.50
CA PHE A 204 -0.71 -28.00 -20.32
C PHE A 204 -0.62 -28.97 -21.51
N SER A 205 -0.70 -28.41 -22.72
CA SER A 205 -0.51 -29.12 -23.99
C SER A 205 0.71 -28.63 -24.77
N ALA A 206 1.13 -29.40 -25.78
CA ALA A 206 2.19 -29.00 -26.70
C ALA A 206 1.87 -27.70 -27.48
N GLN A 207 0.59 -27.36 -27.67
CA GLN A 207 0.16 -26.10 -28.29
C GLN A 207 0.58 -24.87 -27.47
N TYR A 208 0.68 -25.02 -26.14
CA TYR A 208 1.19 -24.02 -25.20
C TYR A 208 2.65 -24.30 -24.81
N GLY A 209 3.37 -25.05 -25.65
CA GLY A 209 4.78 -25.37 -25.44
C GLY A 209 5.05 -26.31 -24.27
N TYR A 210 4.03 -26.92 -23.66
CA TYR A 210 4.21 -27.81 -22.51
C TYR A 210 4.60 -29.23 -22.94
N ILE A 211 5.59 -29.79 -22.24
CA ILE A 211 6.13 -31.12 -22.51
C ILE A 211 6.41 -31.82 -21.18
N GLU A 212 5.95 -33.06 -21.04
CA GLU A 212 6.32 -33.97 -19.95
C GLU A 212 7.10 -35.18 -20.50
N LYS A 213 8.20 -35.55 -19.84
CA LYS A 213 8.99 -36.74 -20.19
C LYS A 213 9.46 -37.50 -18.95
N PRO A 214 9.55 -38.84 -19.00
CA PRO A 214 10.25 -39.61 -17.97
C PRO A 214 11.75 -39.30 -18.00
N LEU A 215 12.41 -39.32 -16.85
CA LEU A 215 13.86 -39.13 -16.70
C LEU A 215 14.49 -40.40 -16.10
N ALA A 216 14.40 -41.51 -16.83
CA ALA A 216 14.91 -42.81 -16.35
C ALA A 216 16.37 -43.05 -16.74
N SER A 217 16.89 -42.32 -17.74
CA SER A 217 18.23 -42.46 -18.26
C SER A 217 18.83 -41.13 -18.71
N ILE A 218 20.13 -41.13 -18.98
CA ILE A 218 20.84 -39.98 -19.56
C ILE A 218 20.30 -39.59 -20.94
N ALA A 219 19.80 -40.55 -21.72
CA ALA A 219 19.21 -40.29 -23.03
C ALA A 219 17.89 -39.52 -22.88
N ASP A 220 17.02 -39.98 -21.98
CA ASP A 220 15.74 -39.32 -21.70
C ASP A 220 15.97 -37.91 -21.14
N PHE A 221 16.99 -37.75 -20.29
CA PHE A 221 17.35 -36.46 -19.72
C PHE A 221 17.83 -35.47 -20.79
N ASN A 222 18.69 -35.90 -21.72
CA ASN A 222 19.10 -35.06 -22.86
C ASN A 222 17.90 -34.68 -23.76
N ASP A 223 17.02 -35.63 -24.02
CA ASP A 223 15.81 -35.41 -24.83
C ASP A 223 14.85 -34.43 -24.14
N PHE A 224 14.73 -34.46 -22.81
CA PHE A 224 13.98 -33.46 -22.04
C PHE A 224 14.64 -32.08 -22.12
N MET A 225 15.92 -31.95 -21.76
CA MET A 225 16.63 -30.66 -21.70
C MET A 225 16.70 -29.96 -23.06
N SER A 226 16.72 -30.70 -24.17
CA SER A 226 16.68 -30.11 -25.52
C SER A 226 15.28 -29.65 -25.95
N SER A 227 14.22 -30.12 -25.29
CA SER A 227 12.83 -29.85 -25.64
C SER A 227 12.21 -28.69 -24.86
N VAL A 228 12.82 -28.26 -23.75
CA VAL A 228 12.27 -27.23 -22.87
C VAL A 228 13.29 -26.12 -22.61
N ASP A 229 12.79 -24.90 -22.38
CA ASP A 229 13.57 -23.75 -21.95
C ASP A 229 13.42 -23.47 -20.45
N ASN A 230 12.34 -23.99 -19.83
CA ASN A 230 11.93 -23.65 -18.47
C ASN A 230 11.36 -24.88 -17.75
N LEU A 231 11.94 -25.28 -16.62
CA LEU A 231 11.40 -26.32 -15.75
C LEU A 231 10.20 -25.79 -14.95
N THR A 232 9.11 -26.57 -14.91
CA THR A 232 7.84 -26.19 -14.23
C THR A 232 7.38 -27.22 -13.22
N PHE A 233 7.83 -28.47 -13.35
CA PHE A 233 7.34 -29.59 -12.56
C PHE A 233 8.33 -30.76 -12.57
N VAL A 234 8.48 -31.44 -11.44
CA VAL A 234 9.14 -32.75 -11.31
C VAL A 234 8.36 -33.61 -10.33
N THR A 235 8.02 -34.85 -10.70
CA THR A 235 7.37 -35.81 -9.81
C THR A 235 8.14 -37.12 -9.69
N LYS A 236 8.08 -37.72 -8.50
CA LYS A 236 8.62 -39.05 -8.22
C LYS A 236 7.62 -40.10 -8.68
N THR A 237 8.12 -41.12 -9.35
CA THR A 237 7.35 -42.29 -9.73
C THR A 237 8.08 -43.55 -9.28
N ARG A 238 7.42 -44.71 -9.37
CA ARG A 238 8.07 -46.00 -9.10
C ARG A 238 9.22 -46.31 -10.06
N GLN A 239 9.26 -45.68 -11.23
CA GLN A 239 10.23 -45.97 -12.31
C GLN A 239 11.35 -44.90 -12.41
N GLY A 240 11.33 -43.86 -11.59
CA GLY A 240 12.25 -42.73 -11.68
C GLY A 240 11.50 -41.41 -11.53
N LEU A 241 11.91 -40.38 -12.27
CA LEU A 241 11.23 -39.07 -12.27
C LEU A 241 10.43 -38.88 -13.56
N ILE A 242 9.38 -38.07 -13.49
CA ILE A 242 8.80 -37.39 -14.66
C ILE A 242 9.04 -35.90 -14.47
N ALA A 243 9.52 -35.22 -15.51
CA ALA A 243 9.69 -33.77 -15.50
C ALA A 243 8.80 -33.12 -16.56
N GLY A 244 8.30 -31.93 -16.23
CA GLY A 244 7.48 -31.10 -17.09
C GLY A 244 8.12 -29.72 -17.27
N GLY A 245 8.11 -29.22 -18.50
CA GLY A 245 8.68 -27.92 -18.82
C GLY A 245 8.01 -27.24 -20.01
N ARG A 246 8.41 -26.00 -20.27
CA ARG A 246 7.89 -25.15 -21.35
C ARG A 246 8.97 -24.89 -22.39
N LYS A 247 8.60 -24.98 -23.68
CA LYS A 247 9.29 -24.33 -24.79
C LYS A 247 8.59 -23.01 -25.09
N LEU A 248 9.26 -21.88 -24.90
CA LEU A 248 8.63 -20.57 -25.13
C LEU A 248 8.49 -20.30 -26.63
N GLN A 249 7.41 -19.63 -27.01
CA GLN A 249 7.04 -19.44 -28.42
C GLN A 249 7.55 -18.11 -28.97
N SER A 250 7.65 -17.09 -28.13
CA SER A 250 7.94 -15.72 -28.54
C SER A 250 9.40 -15.28 -28.34
N GLY A 251 10.20 -16.04 -27.59
CA GLY A 251 11.57 -15.64 -27.20
C GLY A 251 12.60 -16.75 -27.36
N HIS A 252 13.84 -16.36 -27.69
CA HIS A 252 14.99 -17.25 -27.57
C HIS A 252 15.55 -17.15 -26.15
N ARG A 253 15.36 -18.20 -25.36
CA ARG A 253 16.08 -18.36 -24.10
C ARG A 253 17.37 -19.14 -24.31
N SER A 254 18.33 -18.91 -23.43
CA SER A 254 19.53 -19.73 -23.36
C SER A 254 19.28 -20.87 -22.37
N PRO A 255 18.84 -22.07 -22.80
CA PRO A 255 18.64 -23.19 -21.89
C PRO A 255 19.98 -23.61 -21.26
N ILE A 256 19.91 -24.25 -20.10
CA ILE A 256 21.05 -24.97 -19.54
C ILE A 256 21.11 -26.38 -20.13
N GLY A 257 22.31 -26.94 -20.23
CA GLY A 257 22.52 -28.29 -20.72
C GLY A 257 22.55 -29.32 -19.60
N VAL A 258 22.76 -30.57 -20.01
CA VAL A 258 22.91 -31.70 -19.09
C VAL A 258 24.19 -31.60 -18.26
N GLU A 259 25.24 -30.99 -18.82
CA GLU A 259 26.50 -30.78 -18.11
C GLU A 259 26.34 -29.88 -16.88
N GLU A 260 25.59 -28.78 -16.98
CA GLU A 260 25.34 -27.88 -15.85
C GLU A 260 24.58 -28.59 -14.72
N VAL A 261 23.53 -29.36 -15.04
CA VAL A 261 22.79 -30.12 -14.02
C VAL A 261 23.65 -31.20 -13.40
N ALA A 262 24.47 -31.90 -14.20
CA ALA A 262 25.42 -32.88 -13.71
C ALA A 262 26.48 -32.26 -12.79
N ALA A 263 26.98 -31.06 -13.10
CA ALA A 263 27.94 -30.35 -12.26
C ALA A 263 27.38 -30.07 -10.86
N ILE A 264 26.12 -29.61 -10.79
CA ILE A 264 25.41 -29.35 -9.52
C ILE A 264 25.21 -30.67 -8.75
N TRP A 265 24.70 -31.70 -9.43
CA TRP A 265 24.44 -33.00 -8.81
C TRP A 265 25.71 -33.65 -8.27
N GLN A 266 26.79 -33.66 -9.06
CA GLN A 266 28.09 -34.22 -8.66
C GLN A 266 28.67 -33.45 -7.48
N SER A 267 28.56 -32.12 -7.47
CA SER A 267 28.99 -31.28 -6.36
C SER A 267 28.27 -31.64 -5.06
N GLU A 268 26.94 -31.70 -5.08
CA GLU A 268 26.12 -32.07 -3.91
C GLU A 268 26.39 -33.51 -3.45
N HIS A 269 26.49 -34.45 -4.39
CA HIS A 269 26.79 -35.84 -4.11
C HIS A 269 28.14 -35.99 -3.41
N ASN A 270 29.20 -35.42 -3.96
CA ASN A 270 30.55 -35.49 -3.40
C ASN A 270 30.65 -34.80 -2.05
N ASN A 271 29.96 -33.67 -1.87
CA ASN A 271 29.87 -32.98 -0.59
C ASN A 271 29.19 -33.87 0.48
N ARG A 272 28.07 -34.51 0.15
CA ARG A 272 27.40 -35.48 1.05
C ARG A 272 28.30 -36.65 1.41
N VAL A 273 28.98 -37.26 0.44
CA VAL A 273 29.89 -38.40 0.69
C VAL A 273 31.00 -37.99 1.65
N ARG A 274 31.59 -36.80 1.49
CA ARG A 274 32.59 -36.26 2.43
C ARG A 274 32.00 -36.07 3.83
N GLU A 275 30.81 -35.48 3.92
CA GLU A 275 30.11 -35.27 5.19
C GLU A 275 29.76 -36.57 5.92
N GLU A 276 29.25 -37.58 5.21
CA GLU A 276 28.96 -38.91 5.76
C GLU A 276 30.24 -39.58 6.30
N ASN A 277 31.34 -39.45 5.56
CA ASN A 277 32.64 -39.97 5.99
C ASN A 277 33.15 -39.27 7.25
N ILE A 278 33.09 -37.94 7.33
CA ILE A 278 33.47 -37.20 8.54
C ILE A 278 32.54 -37.53 9.70
N ASN A 279 31.23 -37.57 9.49
CA ASN A 279 30.26 -37.88 10.53
C ASN A 279 30.47 -39.29 11.09
N LYS A 280 30.83 -40.26 10.23
CA LYS A 280 31.22 -41.61 10.65
C LYS A 280 32.50 -41.57 11.50
N GLN A 281 33.55 -40.90 11.05
CA GLN A 281 34.80 -40.74 11.82
C GLN A 281 34.59 -40.03 13.16
N ALA A 282 33.75 -38.99 13.18
CA ALA A 282 33.39 -38.24 14.38
C ALA A 282 32.69 -39.13 15.41
N ARG A 283 31.74 -39.96 14.97
CA ARG A 283 31.06 -40.95 15.84
C ARG A 283 32.05 -41.97 16.39
N GLU A 284 32.90 -42.56 15.54
CA GLU A 284 33.92 -43.53 15.97
C GLU A 284 34.90 -42.94 17.01
N ARG A 285 35.35 -41.69 16.80
CA ARG A 285 36.25 -41.00 17.75
C ARG A 285 35.55 -40.62 19.06
N LEU A 286 34.28 -40.21 19.00
CA LEU A 286 33.47 -39.88 20.18
C LEU A 286 33.18 -41.15 21.01
N ASP A 287 32.82 -42.25 20.36
CA ASP A 287 32.60 -43.55 21.00
C ASP A 287 33.89 -44.07 21.64
N ALA A 288 35.03 -43.95 20.94
CA ALA A 288 36.33 -44.30 21.50
C ALA A 288 36.70 -43.43 22.71
N LEU A 289 36.39 -42.13 22.69
CA LEU A 289 36.61 -41.24 23.84
C LEU A 289 35.70 -41.62 25.02
N GLY A 290 34.42 -41.93 24.77
CA GLY A 290 33.47 -42.41 25.77
C GLY A 290 33.91 -43.73 26.40
N ALA A 291 34.28 -44.73 25.60
CA ALA A 291 34.77 -46.01 26.08
C ALA A 291 36.06 -45.87 26.93
N ARG A 292 36.98 -44.97 26.56
CA ARG A 292 38.15 -44.66 27.39
C ARG A 292 37.76 -44.07 28.74
N TYR A 293 36.79 -43.15 28.76
CA TYR A 293 36.28 -42.55 29.99
C TYR A 293 35.65 -43.62 30.91
N ASP A 294 34.75 -44.44 30.37
CA ASP A 294 34.07 -45.50 31.12
C ASP A 294 35.07 -46.51 31.69
N ALA A 295 36.09 -46.89 30.92
CA ALA A 295 37.17 -47.76 31.38
C ALA A 295 38.00 -47.13 32.51
N MET A 296 38.20 -45.81 32.53
CA MET A 296 38.89 -45.12 33.63
C MET A 296 38.02 -45.02 34.88
N VAL A 297 36.71 -44.76 34.72
CA VAL A 297 35.74 -44.73 35.84
C VAL A 297 35.66 -46.12 36.51
N ALA A 298 35.59 -47.19 35.71
CA ALA A 298 35.56 -48.56 36.22
C ALA A 298 36.82 -48.95 37.02
N LYS A 299 37.95 -48.28 36.79
CA LYS A 299 39.21 -48.49 37.52
C LYS A 299 39.32 -47.69 38.83
N GLY A 300 38.23 -47.10 39.31
CA GLY A 300 38.17 -46.41 40.60
C GLY A 300 38.83 -45.02 40.63
N ALA A 301 39.08 -44.42 39.47
CA ALA A 301 39.61 -43.06 39.41
C ALA A 301 38.54 -42.02 39.81
N SER A 302 38.99 -40.89 40.36
CA SER A 302 38.10 -39.81 40.81
C SER A 302 37.24 -39.29 39.66
N VAL A 303 35.92 -39.43 39.79
CA VAL A 303 34.93 -39.06 38.77
C VAL A 303 35.03 -37.58 38.39
N SER A 304 35.38 -36.70 39.34
CA SER A 304 35.46 -35.26 39.10
C SER A 304 36.65 -34.89 38.20
N SER A 305 37.85 -35.42 38.48
CA SER A 305 39.04 -35.15 37.65
C SER A 305 38.93 -35.80 36.27
N LEU A 306 38.36 -37.00 36.18
CA LEU A 306 38.08 -37.65 34.90
C LEU A 306 37.09 -36.85 34.06
N LYS A 307 36.04 -36.28 34.67
CA LYS A 307 35.04 -35.49 33.94
C LYS A 307 35.65 -34.22 33.37
N THR A 308 36.51 -33.53 34.13
CA THR A 308 37.25 -32.37 33.63
C THR A 308 38.13 -32.75 32.44
N ARG A 309 38.87 -33.86 32.55
CA ARG A 309 39.70 -34.38 31.44
C ARG A 309 38.86 -34.76 30.22
N TYR A 310 37.76 -35.47 30.41
CA TYR A 310 36.85 -35.85 29.33
C TYR A 310 36.30 -34.62 28.60
N ASN A 311 35.87 -33.59 29.33
CA ASN A 311 35.40 -32.36 28.72
C ASN A 311 36.51 -31.66 27.93
N ALA A 312 37.74 -31.61 28.44
CA ALA A 312 38.88 -31.03 27.72
C ALA A 312 39.21 -31.81 26.44
N GLU A 313 39.26 -33.15 26.49
CA GLU A 313 39.47 -34.00 25.32
C GLU A 313 38.30 -33.88 24.31
N LEU A 314 37.06 -33.74 24.78
CA LEU A 314 35.89 -33.54 23.93
C LEU A 314 35.94 -32.19 23.22
N GLU A 315 36.31 -31.11 23.90
CA GLU A 315 36.45 -29.79 23.27
C GLU A 315 37.62 -29.76 22.28
N GLN A 316 38.73 -30.45 22.58
CA GLN A 316 39.83 -30.63 21.63
C GLN A 316 39.38 -31.41 20.39
N LEU A 317 38.66 -32.52 20.58
CA LEU A 317 38.11 -33.32 19.47
C LEU A 317 37.15 -32.50 18.60
N LYS A 318 36.30 -31.66 19.19
CA LYS A 318 35.41 -30.76 18.43
C LYS A 318 36.20 -29.77 17.57
N LYS A 319 37.31 -29.22 18.09
CA LYS A 319 38.19 -28.31 17.32
C LYS A 319 38.86 -29.04 16.16
N GLU A 320 39.37 -30.26 16.40
CA GLU A 320 39.98 -31.09 15.37
C GLU A 320 38.99 -31.45 14.27
N LEU A 321 37.78 -31.91 14.63
CA LEU A 321 36.72 -32.21 13.67
C LEU A 321 36.30 -30.97 12.88
N SER A 322 36.19 -29.81 13.52
CA SER A 322 35.88 -28.54 12.84
C SER A 322 36.97 -28.17 11.82
N GLN A 323 38.26 -28.33 12.17
CA GLN A 323 39.38 -28.12 11.24
C GLN A 323 39.38 -29.12 10.09
N GLU A 324 39.04 -30.39 10.34
CA GLU A 324 38.92 -31.43 9.31
C GLU A 324 37.78 -31.15 8.34
N VAL A 325 36.61 -30.71 8.82
CA VAL A 325 35.47 -30.26 7.99
C VAL A 325 35.91 -29.12 7.07
N LEU A 326 36.58 -28.10 7.62
CA LEU A 326 37.10 -26.98 6.83
C LEU A 326 38.13 -27.43 5.80
N ALA A 327 39.05 -28.33 6.16
CA ALA A 327 40.08 -28.84 5.25
C ALA A 327 39.51 -29.70 4.11
N GLN A 328 38.41 -30.42 4.35
CA GLN A 328 37.73 -31.22 3.32
C GLN A 328 36.77 -30.41 2.45
N HIS A 329 36.64 -29.10 2.70
CA HIS A 329 35.73 -28.20 1.99
C HIS A 329 34.28 -28.71 2.04
N ILE A 330 33.85 -29.24 3.19
CA ILE A 330 32.46 -29.65 3.39
C ILE A 330 31.65 -28.37 3.63
N VAL A 331 30.63 -28.18 2.80
CA VAL A 331 29.76 -27.00 2.83
C VAL A 331 28.31 -27.42 3.07
N ALA A 332 27.45 -26.50 3.51
CA ALA A 332 26.03 -26.81 3.72
C ALA A 332 25.27 -27.01 2.40
N GLY A 333 25.75 -26.39 1.33
CA GLY A 333 25.26 -26.51 -0.05
C GLY A 333 26.28 -25.92 -1.00
N SER A 334 26.21 -26.31 -2.27
CA SER A 334 27.07 -25.81 -3.33
C SER A 334 26.74 -24.36 -3.66
N GLY A 335 27.70 -23.64 -4.21
CA GLY A 335 27.48 -22.23 -4.55
C GLY A 335 28.75 -21.53 -4.99
N PHE A 336 28.67 -20.21 -4.96
CA PHE A 336 29.72 -19.30 -5.34
C PHE A 336 29.70 -18.08 -4.42
N SER A 337 30.86 -17.49 -4.14
CA SER A 337 30.99 -16.19 -3.49
C SER A 337 32.21 -15.47 -4.05
N LEU A 338 32.10 -14.16 -4.26
CA LEU A 338 33.23 -13.29 -4.52
C LEU A 338 33.53 -12.54 -3.22
N ASP A 339 34.53 -13.03 -2.48
CA ASP A 339 34.83 -12.58 -1.13
C ASP A 339 36.03 -11.62 -1.13
N PRO A 340 36.01 -10.55 -0.31
CA PRO A 340 37.18 -9.71 -0.09
C PRO A 340 38.27 -10.50 0.65
N ALA A 341 39.51 -10.34 0.20
CA ALA A 341 40.70 -10.98 0.75
C ALA A 341 41.81 -9.94 0.94
N ILE A 342 42.72 -10.19 1.89
CA ILE A 342 43.79 -9.26 2.28
C ILE A 342 45.16 -9.91 2.14
N GLN A 343 46.11 -9.18 1.56
CA GLN A 343 47.53 -9.51 1.59
C GLN A 343 48.14 -9.09 2.93
N PHE A 344 47.87 -9.89 3.98
CA PHE A 344 48.30 -9.59 5.36
C PHE A 344 49.78 -9.18 5.50
N PRO A 345 50.76 -9.86 4.85
CA PRO A 345 52.16 -9.44 4.96
C PRO A 345 52.43 -8.03 4.41
N GLU A 346 51.79 -7.66 3.29
CA GLU A 346 51.97 -6.34 2.68
C GLU A 346 51.19 -5.26 3.46
N LEU A 347 49.98 -5.56 3.92
CA LEU A 347 49.22 -4.66 4.80
C LEU A 347 49.98 -4.37 6.09
N ARG A 348 50.55 -5.40 6.72
CA ARG A 348 51.40 -5.24 7.91
C ARG A 348 52.58 -4.32 7.63
N LYS A 349 53.32 -4.56 6.55
CA LYS A 349 54.47 -3.75 6.16
C LYS A 349 54.09 -2.27 5.97
N ARG A 350 52.97 -2.00 5.29
CA ARG A 350 52.45 -0.63 5.10
C ARG A 350 51.97 0.00 6.40
N PHE A 351 51.29 -0.76 7.25
CA PHE A 351 50.88 -0.33 8.58
C PHE A 351 52.09 0.12 9.42
N GLU A 352 53.15 -0.71 9.48
CA GLU A 352 54.37 -0.37 10.21
C GLU A 352 55.08 0.87 9.62
N LEU A 353 55.08 1.03 8.29
CA LEU A 353 55.66 2.21 7.64
C LEU A 353 54.91 3.49 8.04
N ILE A 354 53.58 3.45 7.96
CA ILE A 354 52.70 4.56 8.34
C ILE A 354 52.90 4.92 9.81
N VAL A 355 53.00 3.93 10.71
CA VAL A 355 53.22 4.15 12.15
C VAL A 355 54.60 4.73 12.44
N LYS A 356 55.66 4.31 11.72
CA LYS A 356 57.03 4.81 11.92
C LYS A 356 57.20 6.30 11.59
N GLU A 357 56.30 6.87 10.80
CA GLU A 357 56.31 8.29 10.47
C GLU A 357 55.73 9.17 11.58
N LEU A 358 55.06 8.59 12.58
CA LEU A 358 54.53 9.33 13.71
C LEU A 358 55.60 9.52 14.82
N PRO A 359 55.70 10.72 15.43
CA PRO A 359 56.41 10.90 16.69
C PRO A 359 55.90 9.93 17.76
N ALA A 360 56.79 9.36 18.56
CA ALA A 360 56.44 8.32 19.55
C ALA A 360 55.34 8.76 20.53
N GLU A 361 55.34 10.04 20.93
CA GLU A 361 54.31 10.62 21.79
C GLU A 361 52.95 10.67 21.09
N GLN A 362 52.92 11.06 19.81
CA GLN A 362 51.69 11.12 19.00
C GLN A 362 51.14 9.72 18.73
N ALA A 363 52.01 8.75 18.45
CA ALA A 363 51.62 7.35 18.30
C ALA A 363 51.01 6.78 19.59
N ARG A 364 51.63 7.03 20.75
CA ARG A 364 51.05 6.62 22.05
C ARG A 364 49.72 7.30 22.33
N ALA A 365 49.61 8.60 22.03
CA ALA A 365 48.36 9.33 22.21
C ALA A 365 47.23 8.82 21.30
N MET A 366 47.54 8.39 20.07
CA MET A 366 46.55 7.91 19.10
C MET A 366 46.12 6.45 19.31
N PHE A 367 47.05 5.55 19.64
CA PHE A 367 46.76 4.10 19.68
C PHE A 367 46.71 3.51 21.10
N GLY A 368 47.08 4.28 22.12
CA GLY A 368 47.28 3.79 23.48
C GLY A 368 48.51 2.89 23.63
N ASP A 369 48.80 2.50 24.86
CA ASP A 369 49.91 1.59 25.15
C ASP A 369 49.59 0.17 24.65
N GLY A 370 50.32 -0.29 23.64
CA GLY A 370 50.19 -1.64 23.07
C GLY A 370 49.21 -1.79 21.90
N GLY A 371 48.49 -0.73 21.50
CA GLY A 371 47.56 -0.78 20.36
C GLY A 371 48.22 -1.19 19.05
N ILE A 372 49.39 -0.60 18.75
CA ILE A 372 50.21 -0.97 17.58
C ILE A 372 50.59 -2.45 17.60
N GLN A 373 51.07 -2.94 18.74
CA GLN A 373 51.49 -4.33 18.89
C GLN A 373 50.32 -5.29 18.68
N THR A 374 49.14 -4.94 19.19
CA THR A 374 47.90 -5.72 19.02
C THR A 374 47.52 -5.83 17.53
N VAL A 375 47.69 -4.73 16.76
CA VAL A 375 47.45 -4.75 15.32
C VAL A 375 48.47 -5.59 14.58
N VAL A 376 49.76 -5.46 14.91
CA VAL A 376 50.83 -6.29 14.29
C VAL A 376 50.58 -7.78 14.55
N GLU A 377 50.30 -8.15 15.80
CA GLU A 377 49.99 -9.54 16.17
C GLU A 377 48.72 -10.05 15.48
N GLY A 378 47.69 -9.21 15.36
CA GLY A 378 46.49 -9.52 14.58
C GLY A 378 46.83 -9.84 13.13
N LEU A 379 47.55 -8.93 12.45
CA LEU A 379 47.92 -9.10 11.05
C LEU A 379 48.82 -10.32 10.81
N ASP A 380 49.77 -10.61 11.72
CA ASP A 380 50.60 -11.82 11.65
C ASP A 380 49.76 -13.11 11.79
N ASN A 381 48.70 -13.07 12.59
CA ASN A 381 47.74 -14.16 12.78
C ASN A 381 46.61 -14.18 11.73
N LYS A 382 46.67 -13.33 10.69
CA LYS A 382 45.61 -13.14 9.70
C LYS A 382 44.25 -12.72 10.30
N ASP A 383 44.29 -12.02 11.42
CA ASP A 383 43.13 -11.40 12.08
C ASP A 383 43.08 -9.91 11.75
N PHE A 384 42.10 -9.52 10.94
CA PHE A 384 41.87 -8.13 10.54
C PHE A 384 41.16 -7.29 11.63
N GLY A 385 40.54 -7.93 12.63
CA GLY A 385 39.71 -7.27 13.64
C GLY A 385 40.41 -6.15 14.41
N PRO A 386 41.64 -6.35 14.94
CA PRO A 386 42.41 -5.29 15.59
C PRO A 386 42.64 -4.06 14.71
N TYR A 387 42.97 -4.27 13.42
CA TYR A 387 43.20 -3.20 12.47
C TYR A 387 41.91 -2.40 12.22
N ALA A 388 40.78 -3.08 12.01
CA ALA A 388 39.47 -2.45 11.79
C ALA A 388 39.01 -1.60 12.99
N ARG A 389 39.15 -2.11 14.21
CA ARG A 389 38.79 -1.37 15.43
C ARG A 389 39.63 -0.12 15.62
N MET A 390 40.93 -0.20 15.34
CA MET A 390 41.82 0.96 15.40
C MET A 390 41.43 1.99 14.32
N MET A 391 41.16 1.56 13.09
CA MET A 391 40.65 2.42 12.01
C MET A 391 39.41 3.21 12.43
N GLU A 392 38.43 2.54 13.01
CA GLU A 392 37.19 3.16 13.50
C GLU A 392 37.47 4.21 14.58
N GLN A 393 38.36 3.92 15.54
CA GLN A 393 38.76 4.88 16.58
C GLN A 393 39.42 6.13 15.98
N LEU A 394 40.27 5.96 14.96
CA LEU A 394 40.95 7.07 14.30
C LEU A 394 39.99 7.93 13.47
N GLN A 395 38.97 7.34 12.86
CA GLN A 395 37.95 8.05 12.08
C GLN A 395 37.05 8.93 12.96
N ARG A 396 36.87 8.58 14.23
CA ARG A 396 36.06 9.36 15.19
C ARG A 396 36.76 10.62 15.73
N ASN A 397 38.05 10.80 15.44
CA ASN A 397 38.84 11.93 15.93
C ASN A 397 39.42 12.72 14.75
N GLU A 398 39.03 13.99 14.62
CA GLU A 398 39.46 14.88 13.52
C GLU A 398 40.98 14.98 13.39
N MET A 399 41.72 14.96 14.50
CA MET A 399 43.20 15.04 14.47
C MET A 399 43.85 13.78 13.89
N SER A 400 43.19 12.63 13.93
CA SER A 400 43.68 11.37 13.36
C SER A 400 43.08 11.03 11.99
N LEU A 401 42.13 11.81 11.48
CA LEU A 401 41.46 11.54 10.21
C LEU A 401 42.43 11.43 9.02
N PRO A 402 43.47 12.30 8.85
CA PRO A 402 44.43 12.13 7.75
C PRO A 402 45.18 10.79 7.81
N PHE A 403 45.39 10.29 9.02
CA PHE A 403 46.08 9.03 9.25
C PHE A 403 45.17 7.82 9.02
N ALA A 404 43.91 7.91 9.47
CA ALA A 404 42.87 6.95 9.11
C ALA A 404 42.74 6.82 7.59
N ASN A 405 42.71 7.94 6.86
CA ASN A 405 42.64 7.94 5.39
C ASN A 405 43.82 7.21 4.75
N ARG A 406 45.06 7.45 5.23
CA ARG A 406 46.25 6.72 4.73
C ARG A 406 46.19 5.23 5.00
N MET A 407 45.70 4.84 6.18
CA MET A 407 45.51 3.44 6.52
C MET A 407 44.40 2.81 5.67
N GLN A 408 43.31 3.52 5.41
CA GLN A 408 42.27 3.07 4.49
C GLN A 408 42.82 2.82 3.08
N VAL A 409 43.64 3.73 2.54
CA VAL A 409 44.33 3.52 1.25
C VAL A 409 45.23 2.28 1.32
N ALA A 410 46.01 2.09 2.39
CA ALA A 410 46.85 0.91 2.56
C ALA A 410 46.01 -0.39 2.63
N ARG A 411 44.84 -0.37 3.29
CA ARG A 411 43.88 -1.47 3.29
C ARG A 411 43.43 -1.76 1.86
N LEU A 412 42.94 -0.76 1.14
CA LEU A 412 42.40 -0.93 -0.21
C LEU A 412 43.46 -1.48 -1.18
N ASP A 413 44.67 -0.94 -1.17
CA ASP A 413 45.79 -1.39 -2.02
C ASP A 413 46.25 -2.83 -1.71
N CYS A 414 46.05 -3.29 -0.48
CA CYS A 414 46.39 -4.65 -0.05
C CYS A 414 45.19 -5.60 -0.09
N SER A 415 44.02 -5.10 -0.48
CA SER A 415 42.79 -5.88 -0.58
C SER A 415 42.48 -6.20 -2.04
N TYR A 416 41.88 -7.36 -2.24
CA TYR A 416 41.45 -7.84 -3.55
C TYR A 416 40.20 -8.69 -3.34
N GLN A 417 39.50 -9.05 -4.40
CA GLN A 417 38.43 -10.04 -4.34
C GLN A 417 38.92 -11.38 -4.88
N ALA A 418 38.50 -12.45 -4.22
CA ALA A 418 38.81 -13.82 -4.60
C ALA A 418 37.53 -14.62 -4.78
N ALA A 419 37.43 -15.34 -5.90
CA ALA A 419 36.37 -16.29 -6.11
C ALA A 419 36.49 -17.46 -5.12
N ARG A 420 35.37 -17.82 -4.51
CA ARG A 420 35.19 -19.03 -3.72
C ARG A 420 34.08 -19.84 -4.35
N TYR A 421 34.38 -21.06 -4.76
CA TYR A 421 33.39 -22.01 -5.22
C TYR A 421 33.13 -22.98 -4.08
N ASP A 422 31.88 -23.02 -3.61
CA ASP A 422 31.45 -23.93 -2.57
C ASP A 422 31.01 -25.24 -3.24
N GLY A 423 31.59 -26.36 -2.78
CA GLY A 423 31.46 -27.65 -3.45
C GLY A 423 32.36 -27.80 -4.69
N ASP A 424 32.07 -28.79 -5.53
CA ASP A 424 32.85 -29.10 -6.72
C ASP A 424 32.28 -28.35 -7.94
N LEU A 425 32.20 -27.01 -7.87
CA LEU A 425 31.71 -26.16 -8.97
C LEU A 425 32.83 -25.39 -9.71
N LYS A 426 34.02 -25.34 -9.12
CA LYS A 426 35.18 -24.65 -9.69
C LYS A 426 35.47 -25.15 -11.11
N GLY A 427 35.60 -24.21 -12.06
CA GLY A 427 35.95 -24.48 -13.45
C GLY A 427 34.83 -25.07 -14.31
N THR A 428 33.63 -25.26 -13.77
CA THR A 428 32.46 -25.78 -14.51
C THR A 428 31.68 -24.68 -15.22
N SER A 429 30.94 -25.01 -16.28
CA SER A 429 30.02 -24.06 -16.94
C SER A 429 29.03 -23.44 -15.93
N ALA A 430 28.43 -24.27 -15.06
CA ALA A 430 27.53 -23.79 -14.01
C ALA A 430 28.24 -22.81 -13.05
N GLY A 431 29.45 -23.16 -12.60
CA GLY A 431 30.26 -22.28 -11.74
C GLY A 431 30.62 -20.95 -12.42
N MET A 432 30.90 -20.95 -13.73
CA MET A 432 31.15 -19.72 -14.49
C MET A 432 29.89 -18.85 -14.62
N THR A 433 28.71 -19.44 -14.82
CA THR A 433 27.44 -18.70 -14.79
C THR A 433 27.22 -18.08 -13.40
N LEU A 434 27.46 -18.83 -12.30
CA LEU A 434 27.33 -18.27 -10.94
C LEU A 434 28.29 -17.10 -10.70
N PHE A 435 29.55 -17.24 -11.11
CA PHE A 435 30.56 -16.18 -11.04
C PHE A 435 30.10 -14.95 -11.84
N TYR A 436 29.68 -15.16 -13.10
CA TYR A 436 29.26 -14.10 -13.99
C TYR A 436 28.10 -13.30 -13.41
N THR A 437 27.01 -13.96 -13.02
CA THR A 437 25.79 -13.28 -12.58
C THR A 437 25.97 -12.53 -11.27
N ASP A 438 26.84 -13.04 -10.38
CA ASP A 438 27.20 -12.33 -9.15
C ASP A 438 28.07 -11.10 -9.45
N LEU A 439 29.12 -11.25 -10.27
CA LEU A 439 29.99 -10.13 -10.63
C LEU A 439 29.21 -9.04 -11.37
N ILE A 440 28.39 -9.39 -12.36
CA ILE A 440 27.59 -8.42 -13.12
C ILE A 440 26.60 -7.66 -12.25
N ALA A 441 25.92 -8.33 -11.33
CA ALA A 441 25.02 -7.64 -10.40
C ALA A 441 25.77 -6.56 -9.62
N LYS A 442 27.00 -6.87 -9.14
CA LYS A 442 27.84 -5.92 -8.42
C LYS A 442 28.33 -4.77 -9.32
N LEU A 443 28.77 -5.08 -10.54
CA LEU A 443 29.22 -4.08 -11.50
C LEU A 443 28.09 -3.13 -11.91
N TRP A 444 26.88 -3.63 -12.15
CA TRP A 444 25.73 -2.79 -12.48
C TRP A 444 25.24 -1.96 -11.29
N ILE A 445 25.23 -2.51 -10.08
CA ILE A 445 24.86 -1.74 -8.88
C ILE A 445 25.78 -0.54 -8.70
N ILE A 446 27.09 -0.66 -8.96
CA ILE A 446 28.01 0.48 -8.83
C ILE A 446 28.17 1.31 -10.12
N ASP A 447 27.34 1.02 -11.14
CA ASP A 447 27.45 1.56 -12.51
C ASP A 447 28.90 1.55 -13.04
N PHE A 448 29.60 0.44 -12.81
CA PHE A 448 31.00 0.29 -13.20
C PHE A 448 31.14 0.54 -14.69
N VAL A 449 32.02 1.47 -15.07
CA VAL A 449 32.29 1.87 -16.46
C VAL A 449 31.02 2.14 -17.28
N ASP A 450 30.02 2.77 -16.65
CA ASP A 450 28.76 3.14 -17.28
C ASP A 450 27.99 1.94 -17.85
N SER A 451 28.17 0.76 -17.24
CA SER A 451 27.63 -0.52 -17.74
C SER A 451 26.21 -0.85 -17.26
N SER A 452 25.63 -0.03 -16.37
CA SER A 452 24.26 -0.23 -15.88
C SER A 452 23.25 -0.27 -17.03
N PRO A 453 22.28 -1.22 -17.02
CA PRO A 453 21.24 -1.29 -18.04
C PRO A 453 20.30 -0.07 -18.02
N ARG A 454 20.36 0.76 -16.97
CA ARG A 454 19.64 2.03 -16.87
C ARG A 454 19.81 2.92 -18.09
N ARG A 455 21.02 2.93 -18.66
CA ARG A 455 21.42 3.87 -19.70
C ARG A 455 20.90 3.50 -21.09
N ASN A 456 20.59 2.23 -21.33
CA ASN A 456 20.37 1.71 -22.68
C ASN A 456 19.17 0.79 -22.85
N ALA A 457 18.64 0.18 -21.77
CA ALA A 457 17.63 -0.87 -21.88
C ALA A 457 16.50 -0.78 -20.84
N ILE A 458 16.85 -0.60 -19.55
CA ILE A 458 15.88 -0.67 -18.44
C ILE A 458 15.89 0.67 -17.69
N LEU A 459 15.12 1.64 -18.17
CA LEU A 459 15.23 3.06 -17.80
C LEU A 459 15.14 3.34 -16.28
N ASP A 460 14.37 2.54 -15.55
CA ASP A 460 14.14 2.67 -14.12
C ASP A 460 15.01 1.73 -13.26
N PHE A 461 15.99 1.03 -13.86
CA PHE A 461 16.97 0.23 -13.13
C PHE A 461 17.65 1.06 -12.02
N VAL A 462 17.76 0.45 -10.85
CA VAL A 462 18.19 1.10 -9.61
C VAL A 462 19.68 0.78 -9.36
N ASP A 463 20.56 1.73 -9.69
CA ASP A 463 22.02 1.69 -9.46
C ASP A 463 22.48 2.81 -8.50
N ASP A 464 23.66 2.65 -7.91
CA ASP A 464 24.26 3.50 -6.86
C ASP A 464 24.32 4.99 -7.19
N PRO A 465 24.90 5.40 -8.32
CA PRO A 465 24.99 6.83 -8.62
C PRO A 465 23.63 7.50 -8.82
N HIS A 466 22.55 6.76 -9.10
CA HIS A 466 21.24 7.34 -9.41
C HIS A 466 20.16 7.09 -8.35
N VAL A 467 20.39 6.26 -7.34
CA VAL A 467 19.43 6.15 -6.23
C VAL A 467 19.45 7.43 -5.42
N LYS A 468 18.35 8.19 -5.51
CA LYS A 468 18.09 9.33 -4.65
C LYS A 468 17.41 8.83 -3.39
N LEU A 469 18.18 8.51 -2.35
CA LEU A 469 17.62 8.28 -1.04
C LEU A 469 17.41 9.59 -0.29
N SER A 470 16.31 9.62 0.45
CA SER A 470 16.05 10.67 1.42
C SER A 470 17.09 10.68 2.56
N TYR A 471 17.34 11.88 3.09
CA TYR A 471 18.19 12.13 4.26
C TYR A 471 17.81 11.29 5.49
N VAL A 472 16.57 10.80 5.57
CA VAL A 472 16.10 9.89 6.63
C VAL A 472 16.96 8.62 6.77
N TYR A 473 17.58 8.17 5.67
CA TYR A 473 18.41 6.96 5.64
C TYR A 473 19.92 7.25 5.65
N LYS A 474 20.34 8.51 5.80
CA LYS A 474 21.77 8.87 5.79
C LYS A 474 22.56 8.12 6.86
N LYS A 475 22.08 8.13 8.11
CA LYS A 475 22.74 7.45 9.22
C LYS A 475 22.85 5.95 9.01
N GLU A 476 21.79 5.35 8.48
CA GLU A 476 21.76 3.94 8.15
C GLU A 476 22.76 3.59 7.05
N SER A 477 22.87 4.43 6.02
CA SER A 477 23.82 4.23 4.92
C SER A 477 25.27 4.40 5.38
N GLU A 478 25.53 5.28 6.35
CA GLU A 478 26.84 5.43 7.00
C GLU A 478 27.21 4.20 7.84
N GLU A 479 26.27 3.70 8.67
CA GLU A 479 26.49 2.56 9.57
C GLU A 479 26.52 1.20 8.85
N LEU A 480 25.76 1.08 7.76
CA LEU A 480 25.63 -0.12 6.94
C LEU A 480 26.17 0.13 5.52
N SER A 481 27.37 0.73 5.46
CA SER A 481 28.06 1.10 4.22
C SER A 481 28.64 -0.10 3.47
N GLU A 482 28.83 -1.24 4.14
CA GLU A 482 29.26 -2.49 3.53
C GLU A 482 28.14 -3.54 3.61
N SER A 483 27.94 -4.26 2.50
CA SER A 483 26.91 -5.28 2.39
C SER A 483 27.37 -6.49 1.59
N ARG A 484 26.67 -7.59 1.81
CA ARG A 484 26.82 -8.83 1.05
C ARG A 484 25.55 -9.06 0.26
N LEU A 485 25.68 -9.27 -1.05
CA LEU A 485 24.56 -9.57 -1.94
C LEU A 485 24.58 -11.06 -2.29
N TRP A 486 23.44 -11.73 -2.25
CA TRP A 486 23.32 -13.11 -2.67
C TRP A 486 22.15 -13.35 -3.59
N PHE A 487 22.37 -14.22 -4.58
CA PHE A 487 21.31 -14.94 -5.25
C PHE A 487 21.01 -16.23 -4.50
N GLY A 488 19.74 -16.61 -4.43
CA GLY A 488 19.32 -17.89 -3.85
C GLY A 488 17.92 -18.30 -4.27
N PRO A 489 17.44 -19.46 -3.80
CA PRO A 489 16.10 -19.92 -4.14
C PRO A 489 15.05 -18.98 -3.53
N SER A 490 14.04 -18.64 -4.33
CA SER A 490 12.89 -17.84 -3.93
C SER A 490 11.83 -18.72 -3.28
N ASN A 491 11.37 -18.37 -2.08
CA ASN A 491 10.24 -19.03 -1.44
C ASN A 491 8.96 -18.91 -2.29
N LEU A 492 8.84 -17.86 -3.10
CA LEU A 492 7.73 -17.70 -4.04
C LEU A 492 7.88 -18.55 -5.31
N GLY A 493 9.07 -19.10 -5.57
CA GLY A 493 9.42 -19.71 -6.84
C GLY A 493 9.12 -21.19 -6.99
N TYR A 494 8.80 -21.90 -5.92
CA TYR A 494 8.53 -23.33 -5.94
C TYR A 494 7.54 -23.74 -4.84
N GLN A 495 7.01 -24.96 -4.91
CA GLN A 495 6.15 -25.55 -3.86
C GLN A 495 6.15 -27.08 -3.99
N VAL A 496 6.14 -27.78 -2.84
CA VAL A 496 5.88 -29.23 -2.82
C VAL A 496 4.37 -29.44 -2.80
N ALA A 497 3.84 -30.20 -3.76
CA ALA A 497 2.41 -30.48 -3.87
C ALA A 497 1.91 -31.33 -2.68
N ASN A 498 0.59 -31.53 -2.61
CA ASN A 498 -0.06 -32.27 -1.53
C ASN A 498 0.31 -33.76 -1.46
N ASP A 499 0.80 -34.34 -2.56
CA ASP A 499 1.26 -35.74 -2.64
C ASP A 499 2.64 -35.99 -2.00
N ASN A 500 3.39 -34.93 -1.64
CA ASN A 500 4.82 -34.96 -1.23
C ASN A 500 5.81 -35.49 -2.28
N ASP A 501 5.30 -35.98 -3.41
CA ASP A 501 6.06 -36.62 -4.48
C ASP A 501 6.21 -35.70 -5.68
N THR A 502 5.59 -34.53 -5.67
CA THR A 502 5.63 -33.55 -6.74
C THR A 502 6.24 -32.22 -6.26
N MET A 503 7.22 -31.72 -7.00
CA MET A 503 7.78 -30.37 -6.90
C MET A 503 7.28 -29.52 -8.07
N LEU A 504 6.72 -28.36 -7.77
CA LEU A 504 6.18 -27.41 -8.74
C LEU A 504 7.01 -26.13 -8.72
N PHE A 505 7.17 -25.50 -9.88
CA PHE A 505 7.95 -24.28 -10.04
C PHE A 505 7.11 -23.18 -10.68
N ALA A 506 7.31 -21.97 -10.20
CA ALA A 506 6.94 -20.75 -10.92
C ALA A 506 7.88 -20.56 -12.11
N HIS A 507 7.58 -19.53 -12.90
CA HIS A 507 8.50 -19.05 -13.91
C HIS A 507 9.86 -18.66 -13.32
N THR A 508 9.84 -17.82 -12.29
CA THR A 508 11.03 -17.34 -11.57
C THR A 508 11.18 -18.06 -10.23
N ALA A 509 12.34 -18.71 -10.03
CA ALA A 509 12.72 -19.41 -8.80
C ALA A 509 13.98 -18.85 -8.13
N THR A 510 14.59 -17.83 -8.72
CA THR A 510 15.70 -17.08 -8.12
C THR A 510 15.18 -15.84 -7.40
N ARG A 511 15.83 -15.48 -6.30
CA ARG A 511 15.72 -14.16 -5.68
C ARG A 511 17.10 -13.63 -5.35
N ILE A 512 17.19 -12.32 -5.19
CA ILE A 512 18.31 -11.61 -4.60
C ILE A 512 17.97 -11.24 -3.16
N TYR A 513 18.92 -11.35 -2.25
CA TYR A 513 18.81 -10.85 -0.89
C TYR A 513 20.16 -10.29 -0.45
N SER A 514 20.16 -9.51 0.62
CA SER A 514 21.40 -9.01 1.21
C SER A 514 21.33 -8.92 2.71
N ALA A 515 22.52 -8.82 3.29
CA ALA A 515 22.72 -8.45 4.66
C ALA A 515 23.70 -7.28 4.71
N GLY A 516 23.34 -6.26 5.48
CA GLY A 516 24.26 -5.21 5.87
C GLY A 516 25.14 -5.72 7.01
N HIS A 517 26.37 -5.24 7.08
CA HIS A 517 27.20 -5.44 8.25
C HIS A 517 27.97 -4.17 8.56
N ASN A 518 28.25 -3.94 9.84
CA ASN A 518 29.16 -2.89 10.24
C ASN A 518 30.59 -3.44 10.11
N ALA A 519 31.49 -2.67 9.46
CA ALA A 519 32.89 -3.04 9.30
C ALA A 519 33.61 -3.32 10.64
N ALA A 520 33.14 -2.76 11.75
CA ALA A 520 33.64 -3.02 13.10
C ALA A 520 33.17 -4.37 13.69
N THR A 521 32.03 -4.89 13.24
CA THR A 521 31.41 -6.15 13.70
C THR A 521 30.92 -7.00 12.51
N PRO A 522 31.82 -7.44 11.61
CA PRO A 522 31.45 -8.08 10.35
C PRO A 522 30.73 -9.44 10.51
N SER A 523 30.71 -10.02 11.70
CA SER A 523 30.01 -11.27 12.01
C SER A 523 28.53 -11.09 12.40
N GLN A 524 28.05 -9.85 12.55
CA GLN A 524 26.66 -9.55 12.86
C GLN A 524 25.96 -9.02 11.60
N GLU A 525 25.37 -9.94 10.85
CA GLU A 525 24.55 -9.63 9.68
C GLU A 525 23.19 -9.07 10.14
N VAL A 526 22.82 -7.90 9.62
CA VAL A 526 21.54 -7.22 9.87
C VAL A 526 20.83 -6.94 8.56
N GLN A 527 19.57 -6.48 8.63
CA GLN A 527 18.87 -5.98 7.44
C GLN A 527 19.74 -4.88 6.77
N THR A 528 19.92 -4.97 5.46
CA THR A 528 20.78 -4.03 4.72
C THR A 528 20.27 -2.58 4.79
N SER A 529 21.13 -1.65 4.38
CA SER A 529 20.79 -0.22 4.25
C SER A 529 19.57 -0.01 3.34
N ALA A 530 18.83 1.07 3.54
CA ALA A 530 17.70 1.41 2.66
C ALA A 530 18.09 1.45 1.18
N PHE A 531 19.33 1.84 0.89
CA PHE A 531 19.87 1.97 -0.46
C PHE A 531 19.85 0.61 -1.17
N LEU A 532 20.53 -0.34 -0.54
CA LEU A 532 20.67 -1.65 -1.15
C LEU A 532 19.36 -2.43 -1.08
N ALA A 533 18.54 -2.20 -0.05
CA ALA A 533 17.20 -2.76 0.01
C ALA A 533 16.38 -2.32 -1.22
N ALA A 534 16.37 -1.03 -1.55
CA ALA A 534 15.64 -0.53 -2.73
C ALA A 534 16.14 -1.17 -4.04
N ALA A 535 17.46 -1.26 -4.24
CA ALA A 535 18.02 -1.90 -5.42
C ALA A 535 17.65 -3.39 -5.50
N ILE A 536 17.81 -4.15 -4.41
CA ILE A 536 17.52 -5.58 -4.38
C ILE A 536 16.04 -5.88 -4.52
N GLU A 537 15.19 -5.08 -3.90
CA GLU A 537 13.74 -5.20 -4.05
C GLU A 537 13.35 -4.95 -5.51
N TRP A 538 13.85 -3.87 -6.13
CA TRP A 538 13.62 -3.62 -7.55
C TRP A 538 14.09 -4.79 -8.42
N TRP A 539 15.26 -5.37 -8.14
CA TRP A 539 15.77 -6.54 -8.87
C TRP A 539 14.88 -7.78 -8.73
N ASN A 540 14.38 -8.06 -7.53
CA ASN A 540 13.47 -9.18 -7.30
C ASN A 540 12.16 -8.98 -8.06
N ASP A 541 11.68 -7.74 -8.07
CA ASP A 541 10.46 -7.33 -8.71
C ASP A 541 10.60 -7.40 -10.25
N HIS A 542 11.77 -7.08 -10.80
CA HIS A 542 12.03 -7.02 -12.24
C HIS A 542 12.99 -8.11 -12.74
N TYR A 543 13.07 -9.24 -12.04
CA TYR A 543 14.03 -10.30 -12.36
C TYR A 543 13.88 -10.80 -13.80
N GLU A 544 12.63 -10.94 -14.28
CA GLU A 544 12.35 -11.39 -15.65
C GLU A 544 12.83 -10.40 -16.70
N GLU A 545 12.62 -9.10 -16.48
CA GLU A 545 13.11 -8.05 -17.38
C GLU A 545 14.64 -8.04 -17.44
N VAL A 546 15.29 -8.19 -16.29
CA VAL A 546 16.76 -8.32 -16.24
C VAL A 546 17.23 -9.59 -16.94
N ALA A 547 16.52 -10.70 -16.78
CA ALA A 547 16.86 -11.97 -17.41
C ALA A 547 16.64 -11.97 -18.93
N ASP A 548 15.65 -11.24 -19.41
CA ASP A 548 15.42 -11.03 -20.85
C ASP A 548 16.49 -10.12 -21.46
N TYR A 549 16.99 -9.13 -20.71
CA TYR A 549 18.12 -8.31 -21.13
C TYR A 549 19.44 -9.10 -21.14
N GLU A 550 19.75 -9.83 -20.06
CA GLU A 550 20.95 -10.65 -19.87
C GLU A 550 20.61 -12.14 -19.65
N PRO A 551 20.67 -12.97 -20.71
CA PRO A 551 20.24 -14.37 -20.68
C PRO A 551 20.95 -15.27 -19.66
N GLN A 552 22.12 -14.88 -19.14
CA GLN A 552 22.76 -15.67 -18.06
C GLN A 552 21.92 -15.67 -16.78
N TYR A 553 21.06 -14.67 -16.53
CA TYR A 553 20.11 -14.74 -15.41
C TYR A 553 18.99 -15.75 -15.67
N GLN A 554 18.56 -15.98 -16.92
CA GLN A 554 17.66 -17.11 -17.24
C GLN A 554 18.34 -18.45 -16.95
N ARG A 555 19.64 -18.59 -17.31
CA ARG A 555 20.43 -19.78 -16.98
C ARG A 555 20.58 -19.97 -15.47
N LEU A 556 20.82 -18.89 -14.72
CA LEU A 556 20.87 -18.90 -13.26
C LEU A 556 19.55 -19.39 -12.66
N ASN A 557 18.41 -18.93 -13.18
CA ASN A 557 17.09 -19.38 -12.76
C ASN A 557 16.89 -20.89 -12.93
N GLU A 558 17.28 -21.44 -14.08
CA GLU A 558 17.17 -22.89 -14.31
C GLU A 558 18.16 -23.69 -13.44
N ILE A 559 19.39 -23.20 -13.25
CA ILE A 559 20.36 -23.76 -12.28
C ILE A 559 19.75 -23.79 -10.88
N MET A 560 19.06 -22.72 -10.48
CA MET A 560 18.39 -22.62 -9.19
C MET A 560 17.30 -23.67 -9.03
N LYS A 561 16.41 -23.83 -10.02
CA LYS A 561 15.35 -24.85 -10.00
C LYS A 561 15.90 -26.26 -9.89
N TRP A 562 16.90 -26.60 -10.71
CA TRP A 562 17.54 -27.92 -10.64
C TRP A 562 18.25 -28.15 -9.31
N SER A 563 18.85 -27.12 -8.72
CA SER A 563 19.42 -27.24 -7.37
C SER A 563 18.35 -27.56 -6.31
N VAL A 564 17.15 -26.95 -6.41
CA VAL A 564 16.01 -27.26 -5.52
C VAL A 564 15.56 -28.71 -5.71
N VAL A 565 15.46 -29.19 -6.96
CA VAL A 565 15.13 -30.60 -7.25
C VAL A 565 16.14 -31.54 -6.60
N ILE A 566 17.44 -31.29 -6.79
CA ILE A 566 18.52 -32.13 -6.23
C ILE A 566 18.48 -32.13 -4.70
N ALA A 567 18.31 -30.96 -4.07
CA ALA A 567 18.19 -30.85 -2.63
C ALA A 567 16.98 -31.65 -2.09
N TRP A 568 15.84 -31.58 -2.78
CA TRP A 568 14.60 -32.29 -2.42
C TRP A 568 14.71 -33.82 -2.55
N LEU A 569 15.36 -34.31 -3.60
CA LEU A 569 15.66 -35.73 -3.75
C LEU A 569 16.62 -36.24 -2.68
N ASN A 570 17.63 -35.43 -2.35
CA ASN A 570 18.62 -35.76 -1.31
C ASN A 570 18.01 -35.85 0.08
N GLN A 571 16.99 -35.04 0.40
CA GLN A 571 16.35 -35.07 1.71
C GLN A 571 15.48 -36.33 1.92
N THR A 572 14.85 -36.84 0.86
CA THR A 572 13.87 -37.94 0.97
C THR A 572 14.48 -39.35 0.87
N ALA A 573 15.80 -39.49 1.04
CA ALA A 573 16.57 -40.71 0.78
C ALA A 573 16.38 -41.30 -0.64
N ASN A 574 15.79 -40.53 -1.55
CA ASN A 574 15.49 -40.90 -2.94
C ASN A 574 16.42 -40.17 -3.91
N ALA A 575 17.72 -40.11 -3.62
CA ALA A 575 18.70 -39.43 -4.48
C ALA A 575 19.01 -40.21 -5.78
N HIS A 576 18.71 -41.52 -5.79
CA HIS A 576 19.03 -42.46 -6.86
C HIS A 576 18.47 -42.17 -8.27
N PRO A 577 17.30 -41.51 -8.45
CA PRO A 577 16.74 -41.30 -9.78
C PRO A 577 17.63 -40.49 -10.74
N LEU A 578 18.64 -39.77 -10.22
CA LEU A 578 19.59 -39.00 -11.02
C LEU A 578 21.01 -39.59 -11.04
N ASP A 579 21.21 -40.82 -10.55
CA ASP A 579 22.55 -41.43 -10.44
C ASP A 579 23.27 -41.55 -11.80
N TYR A 580 22.55 -41.57 -12.93
CA TYR A 580 23.14 -41.55 -14.27
C TYR A 580 23.95 -40.28 -14.55
N LEU A 581 23.71 -39.17 -13.83
CA LEU A 581 24.49 -37.93 -13.94
C LEU A 581 25.94 -38.09 -13.45
N SER A 582 26.24 -39.13 -12.68
CA SER A 582 27.62 -39.48 -12.29
C SER A 582 28.51 -39.83 -13.50
N SER A 583 27.90 -40.29 -14.60
CA SER A 583 28.62 -40.67 -15.83
C SER A 583 28.89 -39.50 -16.78
N VAL A 584 28.25 -38.35 -16.55
CA VAL A 584 28.43 -37.16 -17.38
C VAL A 584 29.80 -36.55 -17.10
N THR A 585 30.61 -36.40 -18.15
CA THR A 585 31.88 -35.69 -18.04
C THR A 585 31.63 -34.20 -17.95
N VAL A 586 32.01 -33.58 -16.83
CA VAL A 586 31.91 -32.14 -16.61
C VAL A 586 33.27 -31.50 -16.89
N ASP A 587 33.33 -30.52 -17.79
CA ASP A 587 34.54 -29.73 -18.00
C ASP A 587 34.78 -28.86 -16.76
N ARG A 588 35.97 -29.02 -16.16
CA ARG A 588 36.41 -28.32 -14.94
C ARG A 588 37.61 -27.42 -15.21
N SER A 589 37.90 -27.16 -16.48
CA SER A 589 39.08 -26.40 -16.93
C SER A 589 38.80 -24.91 -17.14
N ASN A 590 37.55 -24.46 -17.01
CA ASN A 590 37.23 -23.05 -17.24
C ASN A 590 37.90 -22.15 -16.20
N VAL A 591 38.39 -21.01 -16.69
CA VAL A 591 38.84 -19.88 -15.87
C VAL A 591 38.11 -18.66 -16.41
N PHE A 592 37.51 -17.86 -15.54
CA PHE A 592 36.52 -16.86 -15.93
C PHE A 592 36.93 -15.95 -17.10
N PRO A 593 38.12 -15.30 -17.13
CA PRO A 593 38.45 -14.39 -18.24
C PRO A 593 38.42 -15.07 -19.61
N GLN A 594 38.93 -16.31 -19.69
CA GLN A 594 38.92 -17.07 -20.95
C GLN A 594 37.50 -17.55 -21.30
N TRP A 595 36.70 -17.90 -20.30
CA TRP A 595 35.30 -18.25 -20.50
C TRP A 595 34.51 -17.04 -21.03
N ALA A 596 34.65 -15.87 -20.41
CA ALA A 596 33.99 -14.63 -20.83
C ALA A 596 34.38 -14.24 -22.26
N GLU A 597 35.67 -14.36 -22.61
CA GLU A 597 36.15 -14.10 -23.98
C GLU A 597 35.51 -15.03 -25.03
N ARG A 598 35.22 -16.29 -24.69
CA ARG A 598 34.57 -17.26 -25.59
C ARG A 598 33.06 -16.99 -25.73
N ASN A 599 32.42 -16.40 -24.72
CA ASN A 599 30.99 -16.15 -24.68
C ASN A 599 30.66 -14.74 -25.22
N LYS A 600 30.65 -14.57 -26.55
CA LYS A 600 30.39 -13.27 -27.20
C LYS A 600 28.97 -12.73 -27.03
N ALA A 601 28.05 -13.51 -26.46
CA ALA A 601 26.67 -13.12 -26.24
C ALA A 601 26.43 -12.38 -24.90
N LEU A 602 27.44 -12.32 -24.02
CA LEU A 602 27.35 -11.59 -22.74
C LEU A 602 27.14 -10.10 -23.02
N ARG A 603 26.25 -9.44 -22.27
CA ARG A 603 25.96 -8.01 -22.45
C ARG A 603 27.08 -7.11 -21.98
N PHE A 604 27.82 -7.53 -20.96
CA PHE A 604 29.03 -6.85 -20.53
C PHE A 604 30.23 -7.35 -21.33
N ASP A 605 30.93 -6.43 -22.00
CA ASP A 605 32.08 -6.72 -22.87
C ASP A 605 33.38 -6.04 -22.40
N GLN A 606 33.32 -5.16 -21.40
CA GLN A 606 34.45 -4.38 -20.89
C GLN A 606 35.29 -5.14 -19.84
N TRP A 607 35.49 -6.44 -20.02
CA TRP A 607 36.20 -7.31 -19.07
C TRP A 607 37.64 -6.91 -18.77
N HIS A 608 38.28 -6.21 -19.70
CA HIS A 608 39.65 -5.72 -19.54
C HIS A 608 39.74 -4.62 -18.48
N GLU A 609 38.68 -3.82 -18.29
CA GLU A 609 38.62 -2.76 -17.28
C GLU A 609 38.50 -3.31 -15.86
N VAL A 610 37.94 -4.52 -15.69
CA VAL A 610 37.85 -5.19 -14.38
C VAL A 610 39.24 -5.52 -13.82
N GLY A 611 40.24 -5.75 -14.67
CA GLY A 611 41.64 -5.88 -14.24
C GLY A 611 41.98 -7.19 -13.51
N PHE A 612 41.43 -8.33 -13.95
CA PHE A 612 41.71 -9.65 -13.38
C PHE A 612 43.21 -9.90 -13.15
N HIS A 613 43.58 -10.40 -11.97
CA HIS A 613 44.94 -10.78 -11.67
C HIS A 613 45.31 -12.12 -12.32
N LYS A 614 46.62 -12.37 -12.44
CA LYS A 614 47.13 -13.65 -12.95
C LYS A 614 46.81 -14.79 -11.98
N ALA A 615 46.57 -15.99 -12.51
CA ALA A 615 46.40 -17.20 -11.71
C ALA A 615 47.54 -17.37 -10.69
N GLY A 616 47.22 -17.74 -9.45
CA GLY A 616 48.18 -17.85 -8.35
C GLY A 616 48.43 -16.55 -7.57
N TYR A 617 47.76 -15.45 -7.92
CA TYR A 617 47.89 -14.18 -7.21
C TYR A 617 47.64 -14.34 -5.71
N ALA A 618 48.55 -13.85 -4.89
CA ALA A 618 48.52 -13.99 -3.42
C ALA A 618 48.32 -15.43 -2.91
N GLY A 619 48.71 -16.44 -3.70
CA GLY A 619 48.54 -17.86 -3.36
C GLY A 619 47.13 -18.41 -3.56
N THR A 620 46.22 -17.63 -4.16
CA THR A 620 44.88 -18.10 -4.51
C THR A 620 44.89 -19.05 -5.70
N THR A 621 43.96 -20.01 -5.72
CA THR A 621 43.85 -20.99 -6.81
C THR A 621 42.69 -20.69 -7.77
N THR A 622 41.94 -19.63 -7.50
CA THR A 622 40.72 -19.21 -8.18
C THR A 622 40.92 -17.81 -8.77
N GLU A 623 39.92 -17.32 -9.49
CA GLU A 623 39.95 -16.00 -10.08
C GLU A 623 40.05 -14.92 -9.00
N THR A 624 40.89 -13.93 -9.25
CA THR A 624 41.07 -12.78 -8.38
C THR A 624 41.02 -11.50 -9.20
N LEU A 625 40.46 -10.45 -8.61
CA LEU A 625 40.36 -9.12 -9.21
C LEU A 625 40.56 -8.05 -8.12
N PRO A 626 40.80 -6.79 -8.50
CA PRO A 626 40.88 -5.68 -7.54
C PRO A 626 39.64 -5.63 -6.64
N LEU A 627 39.77 -5.08 -5.42
CA LEU A 627 38.61 -4.89 -4.57
C LEU A 627 37.65 -3.87 -5.23
N LEU A 628 36.45 -4.32 -5.61
CA LEU A 628 35.40 -3.42 -6.09
C LEU A 628 35.07 -2.38 -5.00
N GLN A 629 35.00 -1.12 -5.40
CA GLN A 629 34.66 -0.01 -4.51
C GLN A 629 33.17 0.31 -4.66
N GLY A 630 32.42 0.31 -3.55
CA GLY A 630 30.99 0.61 -3.53
C GLY A 630 30.27 -0.06 -2.35
N PRO A 631 28.95 0.07 -2.26
CA PRO A 631 28.15 -0.48 -1.15
C PRO A 631 28.09 -2.01 -1.11
N VAL A 632 28.39 -2.68 -2.24
CA VAL A 632 28.37 -4.15 -2.36
C VAL A 632 29.75 -4.67 -2.71
N THR A 633 30.46 -5.19 -1.73
CA THR A 633 31.85 -5.65 -1.88
C THR A 633 32.02 -7.16 -1.70
N ALA A 634 30.94 -7.87 -1.39
CA ALA A 634 30.98 -9.28 -1.03
C ALA A 634 29.66 -9.99 -1.35
N GLY A 635 29.65 -11.32 -1.21
CA GLY A 635 28.47 -12.17 -1.44
C GLY A 635 28.58 -12.97 -2.74
N GLY A 636 27.49 -13.62 -3.18
CA GLY A 636 27.58 -14.67 -4.20
C GLY A 636 26.27 -15.27 -4.70
N VAL A 637 26.31 -16.54 -5.09
CA VAL A 637 25.13 -17.35 -5.38
C VAL A 637 25.11 -18.55 -4.43
N SER A 638 24.06 -18.67 -3.63
CA SER A 638 23.79 -19.86 -2.84
C SER A 638 22.79 -20.75 -3.59
N LEU A 639 23.20 -21.95 -3.99
CA LEU A 639 22.24 -22.93 -4.50
C LEU A 639 21.38 -23.49 -3.35
N ALA A 640 20.30 -24.19 -3.69
CA ALA A 640 19.37 -24.69 -2.69
C ALA A 640 20.07 -25.61 -1.67
N MET A 641 19.98 -25.22 -0.40
CA MET A 641 20.44 -26.02 0.73
C MET A 641 19.42 -27.12 1.07
N ARG A 642 19.82 -28.12 1.86
CA ARG A 642 18.93 -29.19 2.33
C ARG A 642 17.70 -28.67 3.07
N ASP A 643 17.82 -27.55 3.79
CA ASP A 643 16.70 -26.94 4.51
C ASP A 643 15.68 -26.29 3.55
N ALA A 644 16.14 -25.74 2.42
CA ALA A 644 15.25 -25.21 1.38
C ALA A 644 14.38 -26.32 0.75
N ALA A 645 14.91 -27.55 0.74
CA ALA A 645 14.19 -28.75 0.33
C ALA A 645 13.21 -29.28 1.39
N ALA A 646 13.41 -28.95 2.67
CA ALA A 646 12.55 -29.35 3.80
C ALA A 646 11.21 -28.64 3.85
N ARG A 647 10.80 -28.05 2.73
CA ARG A 647 9.54 -27.37 2.56
C ARG A 647 8.38 -28.36 2.77
N PRO A 648 7.45 -28.07 3.68
CA PRO A 648 6.28 -28.91 3.84
C PRO A 648 5.41 -28.88 2.58
N SER A 649 4.77 -30.02 2.30
CA SER A 649 3.71 -30.09 1.30
C SER A 649 2.53 -29.19 1.66
N ILE A 650 1.78 -28.81 0.64
CA ILE A 650 0.51 -28.12 0.85
C ILE A 650 -0.42 -29.01 1.68
N ALA A 651 -0.83 -28.50 2.84
CA ALA A 651 -1.77 -29.20 3.70
C ALA A 651 -3.17 -29.23 3.07
N ASN A 652 -3.76 -30.42 2.94
CA ASN A 652 -5.09 -30.62 2.36
C ASN A 652 -6.22 -29.83 3.07
N GLY A 653 -6.02 -29.47 4.34
CA GLY A 653 -6.98 -28.69 5.14
C GLY A 653 -6.99 -27.18 4.86
N VAL A 654 -6.04 -26.65 4.08
CA VAL A 654 -6.03 -25.23 3.71
C VAL A 654 -6.90 -25.01 2.48
N ASP A 655 -7.82 -24.05 2.60
CA ASP A 655 -8.66 -23.60 1.50
C ASP A 655 -7.80 -23.21 0.29
N GLN A 656 -8.18 -23.66 -0.91
CA GLN A 656 -7.35 -23.51 -2.10
C GLN A 656 -7.11 -22.05 -2.46
N VAL A 657 -8.09 -21.17 -2.22
CA VAL A 657 -7.97 -19.73 -2.47
C VAL A 657 -6.91 -19.05 -1.59
N LEU A 658 -6.64 -19.62 -0.41
CA LEU A 658 -5.62 -19.14 0.52
C LEU A 658 -4.24 -19.70 0.22
N ARG A 659 -4.11 -20.68 -0.67
CA ARG A 659 -2.81 -21.31 -0.93
C ARG A 659 -1.90 -20.37 -1.69
N ARG A 660 -0.67 -20.25 -1.21
CA ARG A 660 0.45 -19.51 -1.81
C ARG A 660 1.71 -20.28 -1.51
N SER A 661 2.66 -20.27 -2.42
CA SER A 661 3.95 -20.88 -2.17
C SER A 661 4.57 -20.31 -0.88
N ASN A 662 4.58 -19.00 -0.63
CA ASN A 662 5.26 -18.47 0.56
C ASN A 662 4.62 -18.81 1.93
N ILE A 663 3.54 -19.59 2.01
CA ILE A 663 2.91 -19.98 3.27
C ILE A 663 3.65 -21.14 3.93
N GLN A 664 3.84 -21.04 5.25
CA GLN A 664 4.37 -22.13 6.07
C GLN A 664 3.29 -23.18 6.32
N TYR A 665 3.22 -24.21 5.48
CA TYR A 665 2.25 -25.29 5.63
C TYR A 665 2.61 -26.25 6.77
N SER A 666 2.43 -25.88 8.04
CA SER A 666 2.74 -26.79 9.16
C SER A 666 1.66 -27.89 9.34
N SER A 667 2.04 -29.05 9.89
CA SER A 667 1.14 -30.19 10.10
C SER A 667 -0.02 -29.90 11.08
N ASN A 668 0.07 -28.84 11.90
CA ASN A 668 -0.97 -28.44 12.86
C ASN A 668 -1.98 -27.42 12.31
N MET A 669 -1.99 -27.17 11.00
CA MET A 669 -2.84 -26.12 10.40
C MET A 669 -4.34 -26.41 10.35
N ASN A 670 -4.82 -27.54 10.87
CA ASN A 670 -6.23 -27.67 11.23
C ASN A 670 -6.65 -26.66 12.33
N ALA A 671 -5.71 -25.98 12.98
CA ALA A 671 -5.94 -24.87 13.91
C ALA A 671 -6.12 -23.48 13.24
N ILE A 672 -6.11 -23.40 11.91
CA ILE A 672 -6.24 -22.10 11.19
C ILE A 672 -7.60 -21.46 11.47
N ARG A 673 -8.68 -22.24 11.47
CA ARG A 673 -10.04 -21.72 11.72
C ARG A 673 -10.38 -21.84 13.20
N THR A 674 -10.50 -20.72 13.90
CA THR A 674 -11.07 -20.71 15.25
C THR A 674 -12.57 -21.04 15.17
N ALA A 675 -13.18 -21.43 16.30
CA ALA A 675 -14.64 -21.60 16.38
C ALA A 675 -15.43 -20.33 15.97
N GLU A 676 -14.77 -19.17 15.99
CA GLU A 676 -15.32 -17.86 15.61
C GLU A 676 -15.17 -17.56 14.11
N GLY A 677 -14.55 -18.45 13.33
CA GLY A 677 -14.32 -18.27 11.89
C GLY A 677 -13.09 -17.42 11.55
N GLN A 678 -12.23 -17.11 12.53
CA GLN A 678 -10.95 -16.44 12.27
C GLN A 678 -9.97 -17.41 11.63
N ILE A 679 -9.25 -16.96 10.59
CA ILE A 679 -8.22 -17.67 9.84
C ILE A 679 -6.88 -17.00 10.13
N SER A 680 -5.85 -17.74 10.56
CA SER A 680 -4.49 -17.20 10.71
C SER A 680 -3.47 -17.97 9.87
N ILE A 681 -2.64 -17.24 9.13
CA ILE A 681 -1.66 -17.77 8.18
C ILE A 681 -0.32 -17.09 8.44
N LYS A 682 0.78 -17.86 8.38
CA LYS A 682 2.14 -17.32 8.51
C LYS A 682 2.95 -17.68 7.26
N THR A 683 3.75 -16.73 6.77
CA THR A 683 4.65 -16.94 5.62
C THR A 683 6.04 -17.39 6.04
N PHE A 684 6.86 -17.84 5.08
CA PHE A 684 8.27 -18.20 5.31
C PHE A 684 9.11 -17.01 5.78
N ASP A 685 8.72 -15.78 5.41
CA ASP A 685 9.36 -14.54 5.87
C ASP A 685 8.81 -14.07 7.22
N GLU A 686 7.98 -14.89 7.86
CA GLU A 686 7.34 -14.69 9.17
C GLU A 686 6.26 -13.60 9.24
N THR A 687 5.84 -13.03 8.10
CA THR A 687 4.64 -12.18 8.02
C THR A 687 3.40 -12.99 8.36
N GLN A 688 2.58 -12.48 9.28
CA GLN A 688 1.36 -13.11 9.77
C GLN A 688 0.12 -12.38 9.25
N PHE A 689 -0.83 -13.15 8.71
CA PHE A 689 -2.14 -12.69 8.29
C PHE A 689 -3.20 -13.26 9.22
N THR A 690 -4.14 -12.42 9.63
CA THR A 690 -5.30 -12.81 10.43
C THR A 690 -6.57 -12.27 9.79
N LEU A 691 -7.41 -13.17 9.32
CA LEU A 691 -8.64 -12.92 8.58
C LEU A 691 -9.82 -13.22 9.51
N LYS A 692 -10.76 -12.29 9.73
CA LYS A 692 -11.93 -12.56 10.57
C LYS A 692 -13.19 -11.82 10.12
N PRO A 693 -14.37 -12.45 10.27
CA PRO A 693 -15.63 -11.77 10.05
C PRO A 693 -15.84 -10.66 11.09
N VAL A 694 -16.43 -9.54 10.69
CA VAL A 694 -16.69 -8.42 11.60
C VAL A 694 -18.13 -8.52 12.11
N ARG A 695 -18.33 -9.18 13.26
CA ARG A 695 -19.68 -9.40 13.85
C ARG A 695 -20.13 -8.32 14.84
N ASP A 696 -19.19 -7.72 15.60
CA ASP A 696 -19.48 -6.71 16.63
C ASP A 696 -18.81 -5.37 16.30
N PHE A 697 -19.53 -4.50 15.58
CA PHE A 697 -18.99 -3.20 15.15
C PHE A 697 -18.93 -2.15 16.28
N LYS A 698 -19.51 -2.41 17.47
CA LYS A 698 -19.54 -1.44 18.58
C LYS A 698 -18.16 -1.06 19.12
N ALA A 699 -17.11 -1.82 18.83
CA ALA A 699 -15.76 -1.55 19.32
C ALA A 699 -14.86 -0.76 18.34
N PHE A 700 -15.31 -0.52 17.11
CA PHE A 700 -14.58 0.26 16.11
C PHE A 700 -15.23 1.64 15.95
N ASP A 701 -14.67 2.64 16.65
CA ASP A 701 -14.87 4.09 16.49
C ASP A 701 -16.32 4.58 16.21
N ASP A 702 -16.88 5.34 17.17
CA ASP A 702 -18.19 5.99 17.09
C ASP A 702 -18.39 6.91 15.86
N ALA A 703 -17.32 7.22 15.11
CA ALA A 703 -17.37 7.98 13.87
C ALA A 703 -17.94 7.19 12.67
N LEU A 704 -17.82 5.85 12.63
CA LEU A 704 -18.28 5.01 11.51
C LEU A 704 -19.66 4.37 11.71
N VAL A 705 -20.25 4.51 12.90
CA VAL A 705 -21.54 3.90 13.30
C VAL A 705 -22.77 4.54 12.63
N ARG A 706 -22.59 5.50 11.70
CA ARG A 706 -23.70 6.31 11.16
C ARG A 706 -24.35 5.79 9.87
N LEU A 707 -23.82 4.73 9.27
CA LEU A 707 -24.49 3.98 8.22
C LEU A 707 -25.26 2.82 8.88
N LYS A 708 -26.58 2.76 8.68
CA LYS A 708 -27.44 1.70 9.24
C LYS A 708 -26.89 0.31 8.86
N PRO A 709 -27.14 -0.74 9.68
CA PRO A 709 -26.80 -2.12 9.34
C PRO A 709 -27.70 -2.58 8.19
N VAL A 710 -27.32 -2.28 6.96
CA VAL A 710 -27.96 -2.83 5.75
C VAL A 710 -27.08 -3.97 5.28
N ASN A 711 -27.21 -5.16 5.88
CA ASN A 711 -26.60 -6.42 5.39
C ASN A 711 -25.21 -6.28 4.73
N GLU A 712 -24.33 -5.40 5.23
CA GLU A 712 -23.04 -5.18 4.60
C GLU A 712 -22.15 -6.34 4.99
N ASP A 713 -21.74 -7.11 4.00
CA ASP A 713 -20.75 -8.15 4.22
C ASP A 713 -19.40 -7.46 4.42
N ARG A 714 -18.85 -7.61 5.63
CA ARG A 714 -17.64 -6.94 6.08
C ARG A 714 -16.64 -7.95 6.59
N PHE A 715 -15.41 -7.78 6.17
CA PHE A 715 -14.34 -8.70 6.53
C PHE A 715 -13.04 -7.97 6.86
N LEU A 716 -12.38 -8.38 7.94
CA LEU A 716 -11.17 -7.73 8.44
C LEU A 716 -9.94 -8.62 8.21
N ILE A 717 -8.91 -8.04 7.64
CA ILE A 717 -7.59 -8.65 7.46
C ILE A 717 -6.58 -7.84 8.30
N ILE A 718 -5.92 -8.48 9.25
CA ILE A 718 -4.82 -7.92 10.02
C ILE A 718 -3.52 -8.53 9.53
N THR A 719 -2.53 -7.71 9.22
CA THR A 719 -1.22 -8.12 8.72
C THR A 719 -0.13 -7.59 9.63
N GLU A 720 0.75 -8.47 10.08
CA GLU A 720 1.88 -8.16 10.96
C GLU A 720 3.16 -8.65 10.28
N ALA A 721 4.11 -7.74 10.06
CA ALA A 721 5.41 -8.11 9.53
C ALA A 721 6.21 -8.92 10.57
N LYS A 722 7.31 -9.53 10.13
CA LYS A 722 8.28 -10.11 11.07
C LYS A 722 8.78 -9.02 12.03
N LYS A 723 8.76 -9.31 13.34
CA LYS A 723 9.23 -8.38 14.36
C LYS A 723 10.63 -7.83 14.03
N GLY A 724 10.76 -6.50 14.02
CA GLY A 724 12.00 -5.79 13.72
C GLY A 724 12.24 -5.54 12.23
N THR A 725 11.28 -5.89 11.36
CA THR A 725 11.31 -5.50 9.95
C THR A 725 11.20 -3.99 9.83
N LYS A 726 12.12 -3.37 9.09
CA LYS A 726 12.01 -1.95 8.79
C LYS A 726 11.04 -1.71 7.64
N MET A 727 9.98 -0.96 7.94
CA MET A 727 8.93 -0.60 6.99
C MET A 727 9.32 0.72 6.28
N ARG A 728 9.97 0.62 5.12
CA ARG A 728 10.64 1.75 4.43
C ARG A 728 10.03 2.04 3.05
N SER A 729 9.87 3.32 2.68
CA SER A 729 9.77 3.78 1.30
C SER A 729 11.05 4.54 0.90
N VAL A 730 11.08 5.17 -0.28
CA VAL A 730 12.23 6.01 -0.70
C VAL A 730 12.49 7.22 0.21
N SER A 731 11.46 7.69 0.91
CA SER A 731 11.50 8.91 1.74
C SER A 731 10.92 8.78 3.14
N THR A 732 10.26 7.67 3.48
CA THR A 732 9.54 7.53 4.75
C THR A 732 9.76 6.17 5.37
N GLN A 733 10.07 6.15 6.67
CA GLN A 733 10.03 4.95 7.50
C GLN A 733 8.84 5.05 8.44
N VAL A 734 8.03 3.99 8.52
CA VAL A 734 6.92 3.88 9.49
C VAL A 734 7.27 2.88 10.59
N SER A 735 6.55 2.94 11.70
CA SER A 735 6.72 1.99 12.80
C SER A 735 6.28 0.57 12.41
N ASP A 736 6.85 -0.43 13.08
CA ASP A 736 6.49 -1.85 12.94
C ASP A 736 5.15 -2.12 13.66
N ALA A 737 4.08 -1.53 13.13
CA ALA A 737 2.72 -1.64 13.66
C ALA A 737 1.85 -2.54 12.77
N PRO A 738 0.83 -3.23 13.34
CA PRO A 738 -0.11 -4.01 12.57
C PRO A 738 -0.88 -3.16 11.55
N PHE A 739 -1.04 -3.71 10.34
CA PHE A 739 -1.86 -3.14 9.28
C PHE A 739 -3.22 -3.84 9.25
N LYS A 740 -4.29 -3.05 9.20
CA LYS A 740 -5.67 -3.53 9.17
C LYS A 740 -6.31 -3.13 7.85
N ARG A 741 -6.95 -4.08 7.16
CA ARG A 741 -7.76 -3.84 5.97
C ARG A 741 -9.18 -4.32 6.22
N THR A 742 -10.14 -3.43 6.09
CA THR A 742 -11.56 -3.76 6.14
C THR A 742 -12.11 -3.76 4.73
N VAL A 743 -12.59 -4.92 4.27
CA VAL A 743 -13.28 -5.07 2.98
C VAL A 743 -14.77 -4.93 3.21
N LEU A 744 -15.41 -4.05 2.44
CA LEU A 744 -16.85 -3.83 2.41
C LEU A 744 -17.34 -4.10 0.99
N MET A 745 -18.21 -5.09 0.85
CA MET A 745 -18.88 -5.38 -0.42
C MET A 745 -20.30 -4.80 -0.41
N GLN A 746 -20.61 -4.02 -1.44
CA GLN A 746 -21.94 -3.49 -1.73
C GLN A 746 -22.39 -4.01 -3.11
N THR A 747 -23.68 -3.86 -3.44
CA THR A 747 -24.26 -4.40 -4.68
C THR A 747 -23.54 -3.92 -5.96
N ASP A 748 -23.07 -2.66 -5.94
CA ASP A 748 -22.48 -1.95 -7.08
C ASP A 748 -21.09 -1.36 -6.78
N ALA A 749 -20.55 -1.61 -5.58
CA ALA A 749 -19.27 -1.07 -5.16
C ALA A 749 -18.49 -2.03 -4.25
N LEU A 750 -17.16 -1.99 -4.38
CA LEU A 750 -16.21 -2.53 -3.42
C LEU A 750 -15.53 -1.36 -2.72
N ARG A 751 -15.35 -1.45 -1.41
CA ARG A 751 -14.49 -0.54 -0.65
C ARG A 751 -13.51 -1.30 0.23
N ILE A 752 -12.25 -0.88 0.22
CA ILE A 752 -11.20 -1.41 1.09
C ILE A 752 -10.63 -0.25 1.89
N GLU A 753 -10.80 -0.29 3.21
CA GLU A 753 -10.23 0.70 4.12
C GLU A 753 -8.95 0.14 4.76
N SER A 754 -7.83 0.83 4.56
CA SER A 754 -6.54 0.47 5.14
C SER A 754 -6.20 1.35 6.34
N ARG A 755 -5.65 0.74 7.39
CA ARG A 755 -5.18 1.42 8.60
C ARG A 755 -3.83 0.89 9.05
N MET A 756 -3.02 1.75 9.65
CA MET A 756 -1.77 1.39 10.32
C MET A 756 -1.82 1.90 11.76
N ALA A 757 -1.59 1.04 12.75
CA ALA A 757 -1.75 1.41 14.16
C ALA A 757 -3.10 2.12 14.46
N ASP A 758 -4.17 1.63 13.83
CA ASP A 758 -5.54 2.21 13.86
C ASP A 758 -5.72 3.58 13.19
N VAL A 759 -4.65 4.19 12.69
CA VAL A 759 -4.68 5.43 11.91
C VAL A 759 -5.09 5.12 10.46
N PRO A 760 -6.11 5.79 9.90
CA PRO A 760 -6.47 5.66 8.49
C PRO A 760 -5.31 5.97 7.54
N LEU A 761 -4.99 5.01 6.67
CA LEU A 761 -3.92 5.08 5.68
C LEU A 761 -4.46 5.52 4.31
N ASN A 762 -5.31 4.70 3.71
CA ASN A 762 -5.98 4.97 2.44
C ASN A 762 -7.31 4.20 2.34
N ASP A 763 -8.16 4.64 1.42
CA ASP A 763 -9.38 3.94 1.04
C ASP A 763 -9.38 3.69 -0.47
N LEU A 764 -9.46 2.43 -0.89
CA LEU A 764 -9.70 2.04 -2.27
C LEU A 764 -11.21 1.84 -2.46
N SER A 765 -11.81 2.48 -3.46
CA SER A 765 -13.17 2.24 -3.93
C SER A 765 -13.16 1.76 -5.38
N ILE A 766 -14.04 0.82 -5.71
CA ILE A 766 -14.27 0.35 -7.08
C ILE A 766 -15.78 0.37 -7.29
N GLU A 767 -16.25 1.28 -8.13
CA GLU A 767 -17.66 1.51 -8.42
C GLU A 767 -17.97 1.07 -9.85
N ARG A 768 -19.10 0.39 -10.05
CA ARG A 768 -19.57 0.04 -11.39
C ARG A 768 -20.18 1.28 -12.07
N THR A 769 -19.85 1.47 -13.34
CA THR A 769 -20.45 2.52 -14.19
C THR A 769 -21.27 1.89 -15.31
N ALA A 770 -21.97 2.70 -16.11
CA ALA A 770 -22.77 2.19 -17.23
C ALA A 770 -21.94 1.43 -18.28
N ASN A 771 -20.66 1.80 -18.45
CA ASN A 771 -19.76 1.26 -19.48
C ASN A 771 -18.47 0.63 -18.90
N GLY A 772 -18.46 0.31 -17.61
CA GLY A 772 -17.32 -0.32 -16.95
C GLY A 772 -17.19 0.05 -15.47
N PHE A 773 -16.06 0.63 -15.08
CA PHE A 773 -15.70 0.83 -13.67
C PHE A 773 -15.02 2.18 -13.43
N ARG A 774 -15.18 2.70 -12.22
CA ARG A 774 -14.40 3.82 -11.69
C ARG A 774 -13.66 3.33 -10.44
N ILE A 775 -12.37 3.57 -10.39
CA ILE A 775 -11.52 3.22 -9.25
C ILE A 775 -11.07 4.50 -8.58
N GLY A 776 -11.32 4.62 -7.28
CA GLY A 776 -10.92 5.73 -6.44
C GLY A 776 -9.88 5.27 -5.42
N LEU A 777 -8.72 5.91 -5.34
CA LEU A 777 -7.85 5.78 -4.18
C LEU A 777 -7.77 7.12 -3.45
N HIS A 778 -8.23 7.12 -2.21
CA HIS A 778 -8.20 8.32 -1.36
C HIS A 778 -7.12 8.22 -0.29
N ALA A 779 -6.15 9.13 -0.34
CA ALA A 779 -5.15 9.29 0.71
C ALA A 779 -5.86 9.70 2.00
N ARG A 780 -5.61 8.98 3.10
CA ARG A 780 -6.15 9.33 4.42
C ARG A 780 -5.07 10.00 5.26
N LYS A 781 -5.20 9.87 6.58
CA LYS A 781 -4.44 10.69 7.53
C LYS A 781 -2.95 10.39 7.42
N MET A 782 -2.56 9.12 7.43
CA MET A 782 -1.15 8.73 7.45
C MET A 782 -0.39 9.14 6.18
N ASP A 783 -0.96 8.93 4.98
CA ASP A 783 -0.35 9.37 3.71
C ASP A 783 -0.16 10.89 3.67
N ARG A 784 -1.18 11.65 4.08
CA ARG A 784 -1.12 13.11 4.15
C ARG A 784 -0.08 13.59 5.16
N VAL A 785 0.01 12.94 6.32
CA VAL A 785 1.01 13.26 7.34
C VAL A 785 2.42 12.95 6.84
N SER A 786 2.63 11.82 6.15
CA SER A 786 3.92 11.47 5.55
C SER A 786 4.34 12.49 4.49
N ALA A 787 3.46 12.80 3.53
CA ALA A 787 3.71 13.78 2.49
C ALA A 787 4.01 15.17 3.09
N PHE A 788 3.22 15.58 4.06
CA PHE A 788 3.39 16.88 4.69
C PHE A 788 4.65 16.96 5.57
N ALA A 789 4.96 15.93 6.34
CA ALA A 789 6.22 15.87 7.10
C ALA A 789 7.45 15.87 6.18
N ARG A 790 7.32 15.32 4.97
CA ARG A 790 8.36 15.39 3.94
C ARG A 790 8.56 16.83 3.47
N ASP A 791 7.50 17.58 3.19
CA ASP A 791 7.60 19.00 2.83
C ASP A 791 8.22 19.83 3.97
N LEU A 792 7.86 19.52 5.22
CA LEU A 792 8.42 20.15 6.41
C LEU A 792 9.92 19.88 6.61
N SER A 793 10.49 18.85 5.99
CA SER A 793 11.92 18.56 6.15
C SER A 793 12.80 19.66 5.55
N GLY A 794 12.34 20.34 4.49
CA GLY A 794 13.01 21.47 3.87
C GLY A 794 12.68 22.84 4.48
N ALA A 795 11.76 22.92 5.44
CA ALA A 795 11.26 24.19 5.98
C ALA A 795 11.20 24.20 7.51
N ASP A 796 11.11 25.37 8.14
CA ASP A 796 10.80 25.45 9.57
C ASP A 796 9.33 25.06 9.80
N PRO A 797 9.02 23.99 10.55
CA PRO A 797 7.65 23.56 10.80
C PRO A 797 6.75 24.68 11.32
N VAL A 798 7.26 25.53 12.22
CA VAL A 798 6.48 26.63 12.82
C VAL A 798 6.05 27.64 11.75
N ALA A 799 6.93 27.92 10.78
CA ALA A 799 6.68 28.89 9.72
C ALA A 799 5.84 28.32 8.57
N ALA A 800 6.06 27.05 8.21
CA ALA A 800 5.43 26.42 7.05
C ALA A 800 3.99 25.94 7.32
N LEU A 801 3.73 25.41 8.51
CA LEU A 801 2.43 24.84 8.91
C LEU A 801 1.23 25.80 8.71
N PRO A 802 1.29 27.08 9.11
CA PRO A 802 0.16 28.00 8.98
C PRO A 802 -0.19 28.35 7.54
N GLY A 803 0.77 28.25 6.62
CA GLY A 803 0.55 28.53 5.19
C GLY A 803 -0.15 27.38 4.45
N ASN A 804 -0.17 26.17 5.02
CA ASN A 804 -0.74 25.02 4.34
C ASN A 804 -2.28 25.05 4.37
N PRO A 805 -2.96 24.87 3.22
CA PRO A 805 -4.42 24.92 3.16
C PRO A 805 -5.09 23.75 3.91
N MET A 806 -4.42 22.62 4.13
CA MET A 806 -4.98 21.45 4.80
C MET A 806 -4.97 21.53 6.33
N ILE A 807 -4.23 22.49 6.88
CA ILE A 807 -4.08 22.69 8.31
C ILE A 807 -5.10 23.71 8.80
N SER A 808 -5.97 23.31 9.73
CA SER A 808 -6.93 24.22 10.36
C SER A 808 -6.29 25.03 11.47
N SER A 809 -5.35 24.41 12.20
CA SER A 809 -4.81 24.94 13.44
C SER A 809 -3.36 24.52 13.62
N VAL A 810 -2.55 25.44 14.12
CA VAL A 810 -1.15 25.17 14.49
C VAL A 810 -0.98 25.56 15.94
N LEU A 811 -0.43 24.65 16.73
CA LEU A 811 -0.13 24.86 18.12
C LEU A 811 1.34 24.54 18.40
N GLN A 812 2.05 25.47 19.01
CA GLN A 812 3.39 25.25 19.55
C GLN A 812 3.30 25.21 21.09
N VAL A 813 4.02 24.31 21.76
CA VAL A 813 4.11 24.30 23.23
C VAL A 813 5.44 24.92 23.63
N GLN A 814 5.42 25.95 24.48
CA GLN A 814 6.64 26.62 24.90
C GLN A 814 7.58 25.63 25.61
N GLY A 815 8.85 25.60 25.19
CA GLY A 815 9.86 24.69 25.73
C GLY A 815 9.89 23.30 25.08
N LYS A 816 8.96 22.99 24.14
CA LYS A 816 9.05 21.80 23.29
C LYS A 816 9.58 22.16 21.90
N ASP A 817 10.39 21.26 21.36
CA ASP A 817 10.91 21.35 19.98
C ASP A 817 9.90 20.85 18.93
N SER A 818 8.69 20.46 19.35
CA SER A 818 7.63 19.94 18.50
C SER A 818 6.51 20.96 18.24
N VAL A 819 5.85 20.81 17.10
CA VAL A 819 4.68 21.60 16.69
C VAL A 819 3.53 20.66 16.44
N PHE A 820 2.36 21.00 16.95
CA PHE A 820 1.12 20.27 16.77
C PHE A 820 0.33 20.93 15.66
N ALA A 821 -0.18 20.15 14.73
CA ALA A 821 -1.08 20.65 13.71
C ALA A 821 -2.37 19.85 13.71
N ARG A 822 -3.49 20.55 13.53
CA ARG A 822 -4.79 19.92 13.32
C ARG A 822 -5.12 20.01 11.85
N PHE A 823 -5.38 18.87 11.22
CA PHE A 823 -5.87 18.84 9.84
C PHE A 823 -7.35 19.25 9.82
N GLU A 824 -7.75 20.01 8.80
CA GLU A 824 -9.15 20.43 8.62
C GLU A 824 -10.14 19.25 8.60
N ARG A 825 -9.67 18.06 8.19
CA ARG A 825 -10.44 16.83 8.19
C ARG A 825 -9.71 15.77 8.99
N GLY A 826 -10.37 15.25 10.02
CA GLY A 826 -9.88 14.15 10.84
C GLY A 826 -9.95 14.40 12.33
N GLY A 827 -10.09 15.66 12.76
CA GLY A 827 -10.28 16.06 14.15
C GLY A 827 -9.07 15.85 15.06
N GLU A 828 -8.16 14.94 14.73
CA GLU A 828 -6.98 14.63 15.52
C GLU A 828 -5.85 15.63 15.30
N TRP A 829 -5.04 15.79 16.34
CA TRP A 829 -3.80 16.52 16.29
C TRP A 829 -2.69 15.61 15.76
N VAL A 830 -1.71 16.22 15.10
CA VAL A 830 -0.48 15.55 14.68
C VAL A 830 0.67 16.33 15.26
N GLU A 831 1.50 15.66 16.04
CA GLU A 831 2.74 16.23 16.53
C GLU A 831 3.81 16.01 15.46
N PHE A 832 4.51 17.08 15.08
CA PHE A 832 5.68 17.07 14.21
C PHE A 832 6.89 17.52 15.03
N ALA A 833 8.00 16.80 14.93
CA ALA A 833 9.26 17.22 15.52
C ALA A 833 10.42 17.01 14.56
N ARG A 834 11.42 17.88 14.63
CA ARG A 834 12.71 17.63 14.00
C ARG A 834 13.46 16.59 14.83
N GLU A 835 13.97 15.58 14.15
CA GLU A 835 14.85 14.60 14.77
C GLU A 835 16.16 15.29 15.18
N LYS A 836 16.51 15.22 16.47
CA LYS A 836 17.71 15.92 17.01
C LYS A 836 19.01 15.45 16.37
N ALA A 837 19.06 14.18 15.99
CA ALA A 837 20.17 13.57 15.26
C ALA A 837 19.62 12.40 14.43
N PRO A 838 20.03 12.23 13.17
CA PRO A 838 19.60 11.10 12.35
C PRO A 838 19.88 9.76 13.03
N ARG A 839 18.86 8.89 13.10
CA ARG A 839 18.97 7.52 13.62
C ARG A 839 18.77 6.49 12.52
N VAL A 840 19.10 5.24 12.85
CA VAL A 840 18.87 4.06 12.01
C VAL A 840 17.46 3.49 12.18
N ASP A 841 16.93 3.56 13.40
CA ASP A 841 15.60 3.08 13.74
C ASP A 841 14.68 4.24 14.13
N ILE A 842 13.39 4.10 13.81
CA ILE A 842 12.37 5.02 14.28
C ILE A 842 12.26 4.93 15.81
N ASP A 843 12.13 6.09 16.45
CA ASP A 843 11.89 6.15 17.89
C ASP A 843 10.49 5.59 18.20
N PRO A 844 10.34 4.66 19.16
CA PRO A 844 9.09 3.94 19.40
C PRO A 844 7.91 4.84 19.79
N ASP A 845 8.17 6.07 20.23
CA ASP A 845 7.12 7.06 20.53
C ASP A 845 6.53 7.72 19.26
N TRP A 846 7.10 7.44 18.09
CA TRP A 846 6.74 8.04 16.80
C TRP A 846 6.19 6.99 15.82
N GLN A 847 5.27 7.41 14.96
CA GLN A 847 4.61 6.52 13.99
C GLN A 847 5.28 6.56 12.62
N LEU A 848 5.85 7.71 12.24
CA LEU A 848 6.69 7.83 11.05
C LEU A 848 7.85 8.79 11.25
N ARG A 849 8.85 8.64 10.38
CA ARG A 849 9.89 9.61 10.13
C ARG A 849 10.14 9.74 8.63
N THR A 850 10.38 10.94 8.16
CA THR A 850 10.49 11.25 6.74
C THR A 850 11.42 12.42 6.48
N ALA A 851 11.99 12.47 5.28
CA ALA A 851 12.67 13.63 4.74
C ALA A 851 12.51 13.66 3.22
N ALA A 852 12.64 14.83 2.60
CA ALA A 852 12.59 14.97 1.15
C ALA A 852 13.75 14.22 0.48
N LEU A 853 13.58 13.92 -0.82
CA LEU A 853 14.58 13.24 -1.65
C LEU A 853 15.72 14.17 -2.11
N GLU A 854 15.63 15.47 -1.82
CA GLU A 854 16.57 16.48 -2.30
C GLU A 854 17.82 16.61 -1.41
N ASN A 855 18.98 16.73 -2.06
CA ASN A 855 20.30 16.79 -1.41
C ASN A 855 20.49 17.98 -0.46
N ASP A 856 19.67 19.04 -0.60
CA ASP A 856 19.77 20.25 0.22
C ASP A 856 19.01 20.14 1.55
N VAL A 857 18.28 19.04 1.76
CA VAL A 857 17.53 18.81 3.00
C VAL A 857 18.39 18.11 4.04
N THR A 858 18.55 18.76 5.20
CA THR A 858 19.40 18.28 6.31
C THR A 858 18.61 17.88 7.56
N ALA A 859 17.28 17.83 7.49
CA ALA A 859 16.43 17.52 8.64
C ALA A 859 15.55 16.31 8.36
N VAL A 860 15.35 15.49 9.40
CA VAL A 860 14.33 14.44 9.41
C VAL A 860 13.18 14.92 10.26
N ILE A 861 11.95 14.80 9.75
CA ILE A 861 10.73 15.11 10.48
C ILE A 861 10.12 13.81 10.97
N GLN A 862 9.84 13.74 12.26
CA GLN A 862 9.09 12.68 12.89
C GLN A 862 7.65 13.14 13.10
N ALA A 863 6.69 12.24 12.94
CA ALA A 863 5.28 12.54 13.16
C ALA A 863 4.54 11.42 13.90
N ARG A 864 3.56 11.82 14.72
CA ARG A 864 2.63 10.91 15.39
C ARG A 864 1.27 11.56 15.58
N MET A 865 0.22 10.74 15.52
CA MET A 865 -1.14 11.18 15.84
C MET A 865 -1.29 11.36 17.35
N VAL A 866 -1.95 12.44 17.76
CA VAL A 866 -2.23 12.79 19.14
C VAL A 866 -3.75 12.93 19.29
N PRO A 867 -4.42 11.99 19.99
CA PRO A 867 -5.84 12.09 20.27
C PRO A 867 -6.20 13.36 21.06
N ASP A 868 -7.41 13.89 20.88
CA ASP A 868 -7.89 15.10 21.57
C ASP A 868 -7.78 15.01 23.10
N VAL A 869 -7.95 13.82 23.68
CA VAL A 869 -7.79 13.58 25.13
C VAL A 869 -6.33 13.82 25.56
N GLN A 870 -5.36 13.22 24.87
CA GLN A 870 -3.94 13.43 25.15
C GLN A 870 -3.53 14.88 24.90
N MET A 871 -4.13 15.52 23.89
CA MET A 871 -3.91 16.93 23.61
C MET A 871 -4.41 17.81 24.77
N SER A 872 -5.55 17.48 25.35
CA SER A 872 -6.13 18.21 26.47
C SER A 872 -5.29 18.02 27.74
N GLU A 873 -4.83 16.80 28.01
CA GLU A 873 -3.88 16.49 29.09
C GLU A 873 -2.56 17.25 28.93
N LEU A 874 -2.05 17.35 27.70
CA LEU A 874 -0.81 18.06 27.40
C LEU A 874 -0.93 19.57 27.68
N LEU A 875 -2.11 20.15 27.48
CA LEU A 875 -2.33 21.59 27.63
C LEU A 875 -2.76 21.99 29.04
N GLY A 876 -3.32 21.07 29.82
CA GLY A 876 -3.84 21.36 31.16
C GLY A 876 -4.87 22.49 31.17
N ASN A 877 -4.93 23.27 32.26
CA ASN A 877 -5.78 24.47 32.38
C ASN A 877 -5.20 25.70 31.63
N GLY A 878 -4.52 25.46 30.51
CA GLY A 878 -3.40 26.24 30.00
C GLY A 878 -3.66 27.70 29.63
N HIS A 879 -2.58 28.48 29.74
CA HIS A 879 -2.41 29.81 29.18
C HIS A 879 -1.99 29.67 27.71
N PHE A 880 -2.64 30.39 26.80
CA PHE A 880 -2.34 30.41 25.37
C PHE A 880 -1.94 31.81 24.90
N MET A 881 -1.03 31.87 23.94
CA MET A 881 -0.68 33.04 23.16
C MET A 881 -1.16 32.84 21.72
N ILE A 882 -1.70 33.86 21.08
CA ILE A 882 -2.06 33.83 19.66
C ILE A 882 -1.15 34.79 18.91
N LYS A 883 -0.29 34.22 18.07
CA LYS A 883 0.66 34.95 17.22
C LYS A 883 0.18 34.91 15.77
N GLU A 884 -0.01 36.06 15.15
CA GLU A 884 -0.31 36.10 13.72
C GLU A 884 0.92 35.73 12.88
N THR A 885 0.69 35.00 11.79
CA THR A 885 1.71 34.70 10.78
C THR A 885 1.52 35.59 9.57
N THR A 886 2.57 35.72 8.77
CA THR A 886 2.52 36.39 7.46
C THR A 886 1.50 35.76 6.50
N GLY A 887 1.15 34.48 6.70
CA GLY A 887 0.13 33.74 5.94
C GLY A 887 -1.31 33.96 6.43
N GLY A 888 -1.54 34.79 7.45
CA GLY A 888 -2.88 35.16 7.91
C GLY A 888 -3.58 34.15 8.82
N LYS A 889 -3.10 32.90 8.95
CA LYS A 889 -3.57 31.97 9.98
C LYS A 889 -2.79 32.17 11.28
N PRO A 890 -3.47 32.34 12.44
CA PRO A 890 -2.77 32.45 13.72
C PRO A 890 -2.10 31.14 14.12
N ILE A 891 -0.90 31.23 14.71
CA ILE A 891 -0.30 30.15 15.50
C ILE A 891 -0.74 30.35 16.95
N ILE A 892 -1.24 29.29 17.57
CA ILE A 892 -1.49 29.25 19.00
C ILE A 892 -0.20 28.75 19.67
N VAL A 893 0.25 29.40 20.73
CA VAL A 893 1.41 28.99 21.52
C VAL A 893 0.93 28.72 22.94
N ALA A 894 0.95 27.48 23.39
CA ALA A 894 0.62 27.14 24.77
C ALA A 894 1.82 27.44 25.68
N ILE A 895 1.56 28.18 26.76
CA ILE A 895 2.54 28.45 27.82
C ILE A 895 2.09 27.71 29.08
N PRO A 896 2.74 26.61 29.45
CA PRO A 896 2.44 25.96 30.72
C PRO A 896 2.88 26.85 31.90
N ASP A 897 2.09 26.83 32.97
CA ASP A 897 2.45 27.34 34.31
C ASP A 897 2.75 28.85 34.46
N GLN A 898 2.44 29.68 33.46
CA GLN A 898 2.53 31.13 33.61
C GLN A 898 1.24 31.70 34.21
N ALA A 899 1.36 32.34 35.38
CA ALA A 899 0.25 33.03 36.02
C ALA A 899 -0.16 34.27 35.21
N ALA A 900 -1.47 34.53 35.15
CA ALA A 900 -2.00 35.74 34.54
C ALA A 900 -1.46 36.99 35.26
N PRO A 901 -1.14 38.08 34.54
CA PRO A 901 -0.89 39.36 35.20
C PRO A 901 -2.13 39.85 35.94
N ILE A 902 -1.97 40.76 36.89
CA ILE A 902 -3.09 41.32 37.69
C ILE A 902 -4.09 42.07 36.78
N GLU A 903 -3.63 42.62 35.66
CA GLU A 903 -4.43 43.37 34.70
C GLU A 903 -4.82 42.49 33.50
N VAL A 904 -5.92 41.74 33.63
CA VAL A 904 -6.55 40.99 32.54
C VAL A 904 -7.93 41.53 32.21
N MET A 905 -8.30 41.50 30.93
CA MET A 905 -9.61 41.81 30.40
C MET A 905 -10.44 40.53 30.31
N ALA A 906 -11.66 40.53 30.82
CA ALA A 906 -12.57 39.41 30.60
C ALA A 906 -13.14 39.49 29.17
N VAL A 907 -13.01 38.41 28.40
CA VAL A 907 -13.54 38.31 27.05
C VAL A 907 -14.62 37.23 27.04
N HIS A 908 -15.86 37.67 26.82
CA HIS A 908 -17.00 36.77 26.73
C HIS A 908 -17.14 36.29 25.29
N THR A 909 -17.03 34.98 25.09
CA THR A 909 -17.25 34.33 23.79
C THR A 909 -18.46 33.39 23.87
N ARG A 910 -18.96 32.92 22.72
CA ARG A 910 -20.03 31.91 22.70
C ARG A 910 -19.61 30.56 23.26
N LEU A 911 -18.30 30.28 23.29
CA LEU A 911 -17.74 29.02 23.75
C LEU A 911 -17.27 29.08 25.22
N GLY A 912 -17.38 30.24 25.87
CA GLY A 912 -17.01 30.46 27.26
C GLY A 912 -16.23 31.77 27.50
N ASP A 913 -15.91 32.01 28.77
CA ASP A 913 -15.27 33.23 29.25
C ASP A 913 -13.74 33.07 29.37
N LEU A 914 -13.02 34.02 28.79
CA LEU A 914 -11.56 34.06 28.79
C LEU A 914 -11.04 35.25 29.59
N SER A 915 -9.95 35.06 30.32
CA SER A 915 -9.10 36.17 30.78
C SER A 915 -8.02 36.44 29.74
N VAL A 916 -8.03 37.63 29.15
CA VAL A 916 -7.19 38.01 28.01
C VAL A 916 -6.34 39.23 28.32
N TRP A 917 -5.08 39.25 27.86
CA TRP A 917 -4.26 40.46 27.86
C TRP A 917 -3.42 40.52 26.58
N VAL A 918 -2.90 41.70 26.25
CA VAL A 918 -2.09 41.89 25.05
C VAL A 918 -0.72 42.41 25.47
N ASP A 919 0.33 41.70 25.05
CA ASP A 919 1.70 42.19 25.21
C ASP A 919 1.89 43.38 24.26
N ARG A 920 2.19 44.55 24.83
CA ARG A 920 2.29 45.81 24.08
C ARG A 920 3.51 45.86 23.16
N GLU A 921 4.56 45.10 23.46
CA GLU A 921 5.78 45.11 22.66
C GLU A 921 5.67 44.19 21.46
N SER A 922 5.06 43.01 21.64
CA SER A 922 4.95 41.99 20.60
C SER A 922 3.60 41.95 19.87
N ASP A 923 2.61 42.68 20.38
CA ASP A 923 1.20 42.66 19.94
C ASP A 923 0.53 41.28 19.98
N VAL A 924 1.08 40.38 20.80
CA VAL A 924 0.57 39.02 21.00
C VAL A 924 -0.57 39.03 22.00
N VAL A 925 -1.64 38.31 21.66
CA VAL A 925 -2.81 38.13 22.52
C VAL A 925 -2.60 36.91 23.40
N HIS A 926 -2.61 37.09 24.72
CA HIS A 926 -2.56 36.03 25.71
C HIS A 926 -3.96 35.75 26.26
N MET A 927 -4.29 34.48 26.53
CA MET A 927 -5.59 34.06 27.07
C MET A 927 -5.49 32.89 28.03
N ILE A 928 -6.33 32.89 29.06
CA ILE A 928 -6.50 31.81 30.03
C ILE A 928 -8.00 31.53 30.16
N ALA A 929 -8.40 30.27 30.15
CA ALA A 929 -9.79 29.90 30.43
C ALA A 929 -10.14 30.17 31.90
N GLN A 930 -11.32 30.75 32.15
CA GLN A 930 -11.78 30.98 33.53
C GLN A 930 -12.40 29.73 34.17
N ASP A 931 -12.88 28.78 33.37
CA ASP A 931 -13.41 27.49 33.82
C ASP A 931 -12.46 26.35 33.41
N ALA A 932 -12.14 25.47 34.36
CA ALA A 932 -11.32 24.28 34.12
C ALA A 932 -11.99 23.26 33.17
N ASN A 933 -13.32 23.34 32.99
CA ASN A 933 -14.07 22.50 32.05
C ASN A 933 -14.14 23.09 30.63
N MET A 934 -13.70 24.33 30.43
CA MET A 934 -13.62 24.90 29.09
C MET A 934 -12.47 24.28 28.31
N ILE A 935 -12.61 24.23 26.99
CA ILE A 935 -11.53 23.86 26.07
C ILE A 935 -10.97 25.16 25.49
N PRO A 936 -10.06 25.88 26.18
CA PRO A 936 -9.48 27.13 25.67
C PRO A 936 -8.88 26.99 24.27
N LEU A 937 -8.40 25.79 23.90
CA LEU A 937 -7.97 25.47 22.54
C LEU A 937 -9.11 25.59 21.50
N ALA A 938 -10.34 25.20 21.83
CA ALA A 938 -11.49 25.34 20.95
C ALA A 938 -11.85 26.82 20.75
N ILE A 939 -11.75 27.64 21.82
CA ILE A 939 -11.99 29.07 21.74
C ILE A 939 -10.90 29.76 20.92
N ALA A 940 -9.63 29.48 21.20
CA ALA A 940 -8.50 30.02 20.46
C ALA A 940 -8.59 29.70 18.95
N ASN A 941 -9.01 28.47 18.60
CA ASN A 941 -9.23 28.07 17.20
C ASN A 941 -10.44 28.75 16.53
N SER A 942 -11.40 29.25 17.32
CA SER A 942 -12.58 29.96 16.80
C SER A 942 -12.34 31.45 16.55
N LEU A 943 -11.28 32.02 17.14
CA LEU A 943 -10.99 33.45 17.02
C LEU A 943 -10.48 33.78 15.62
N GLN A 944 -11.20 34.66 14.93
CA GLN A 944 -10.78 35.19 13.64
C GLN A 944 -9.88 36.40 13.81
N ARG A 945 -9.22 36.82 12.74
CA ARG A 945 -8.40 38.04 12.72
C ARG A 945 -9.15 39.27 13.23
N ALA A 946 -10.43 39.40 12.88
CA ALA A 946 -11.28 40.50 13.34
C ALA A 946 -11.51 40.46 14.87
N ASP A 947 -11.62 39.27 15.46
CA ASP A 947 -11.75 39.10 16.90
C ASP A 947 -10.46 39.48 17.63
N LEU A 948 -9.31 39.05 17.08
CA LEU A 948 -7.99 39.40 17.59
C LEU A 948 -7.77 40.92 17.51
N ASP A 949 -8.15 41.56 16.41
CA ASP A 949 -8.06 43.01 16.25
C ASP A 949 -8.98 43.76 17.22
N ALA A 950 -10.19 43.23 17.49
CA ALA A 950 -11.10 43.76 18.49
C ALA A 950 -10.51 43.66 19.91
N ILE A 951 -9.91 42.51 20.25
CA ILE A 951 -9.19 42.31 21.51
C ILE A 951 -8.03 43.31 21.65
N ARG A 952 -7.17 43.43 20.63
CA ARG A 952 -6.03 44.36 20.64
C ARG A 952 -6.48 45.80 20.82
N LYS A 953 -7.52 46.21 20.09
CA LYS A 953 -8.10 47.55 20.18
C LYS A 953 -8.65 47.82 21.59
N ALA A 954 -9.36 46.86 22.18
CA ALA A 954 -9.90 46.96 23.52
C ALA A 954 -8.79 47.04 24.58
N ALA A 955 -7.78 46.17 24.51
CA ALA A 955 -6.67 46.12 25.45
C ALA A 955 -5.77 47.38 25.41
N ARG A 956 -5.69 48.07 24.27
CA ARG A 956 -5.00 49.37 24.14
C ARG A 956 -5.82 50.54 24.69
N GLY A 957 -7.14 50.39 24.82
CA GLY A 957 -8.01 51.37 25.45
C GLY A 957 -7.93 51.25 26.97
N SER A 958 -7.47 52.29 27.66
CA SER A 958 -7.17 52.27 29.11
C SER A 958 -8.35 51.97 30.06
N ASN A 959 -9.58 51.77 29.57
CA ASN A 959 -10.79 51.60 30.38
C ASN A 959 -11.67 50.37 30.03
N VAL A 960 -11.26 49.46 29.14
CA VAL A 960 -12.09 48.30 28.77
C VAL A 960 -11.74 47.09 29.65
N LYS A 961 -12.60 46.76 30.63
CA LYS A 961 -12.43 45.59 31.52
C LYS A 961 -13.10 44.31 31.01
N GLU A 962 -14.14 44.46 30.19
CA GLU A 962 -14.93 43.37 29.63
C GLU A 962 -15.15 43.63 28.14
N LEU A 963 -14.95 42.61 27.31
CA LEU A 963 -15.18 42.64 25.87
C LEU A 963 -16.04 41.44 25.49
N THR A 964 -17.26 41.68 25.03
CA THR A 964 -18.05 40.63 24.38
C THR A 964 -17.65 40.60 22.91
N LEU A 965 -17.00 39.52 22.48
CA LEU A 965 -16.74 39.36 21.06
C LEU A 965 -18.07 39.14 20.34
N PRO A 966 -18.30 39.79 19.19
CA PRO A 966 -19.44 39.50 18.34
C PRO A 966 -19.21 38.08 17.80
N GLY A 967 -19.62 37.05 18.56
CA GLY A 967 -19.34 35.66 18.20
C GLY A 967 -19.70 35.44 16.73
N GLU A 968 -18.74 35.07 15.90
CA GLU A 968 -18.83 35.06 14.44
C GLU A 968 -19.61 36.23 13.82
N GLY A 969 -18.91 37.24 13.32
CA GLY A 969 -19.47 38.12 12.29
C GLY A 969 -20.12 37.26 11.18
N ALA A 970 -21.43 37.39 11.02
CA ALA A 970 -22.25 36.64 10.06
C ALA A 970 -22.16 35.10 10.19
N ALA A 971 -22.72 34.57 11.28
CA ALA A 971 -23.21 33.20 11.47
C ALA A 971 -22.85 32.23 10.34
N ARG A 972 -21.73 31.50 10.49
CA ARG A 972 -21.64 30.19 9.84
C ARG A 972 -22.70 29.36 10.53
N SER A 973 -23.89 29.36 9.93
CA SER A 973 -25.08 28.85 10.60
C SER A 973 -24.78 27.47 11.18
N GLU A 974 -25.26 27.21 12.39
CA GLU A 974 -25.11 25.91 13.04
C GLU A 974 -25.56 24.76 12.10
N PHE A 975 -26.48 25.08 11.19
CA PHE A 975 -26.82 24.29 10.01
C PHE A 975 -25.60 23.83 9.18
N VAL A 976 -24.76 24.74 8.66
CA VAL A 976 -23.61 24.40 7.79
C VAL A 976 -22.59 23.56 8.55
N VAL A 977 -22.30 23.90 9.80
CA VAL A 977 -21.36 23.13 10.64
C VAL A 977 -21.87 21.70 10.83
N ASN A 978 -23.15 21.55 11.18
CA ASN A 978 -23.77 20.24 11.31
C ASN A 978 -23.80 19.49 9.98
N LEU A 979 -24.00 20.17 8.85
CA LEU A 979 -23.99 19.56 7.52
C LEU A 979 -22.60 19.05 7.15
N GLU A 980 -21.55 19.86 7.30
CA GLU A 980 -20.15 19.50 7.02
C GLU A 980 -19.64 18.36 7.94
N GLN A 981 -20.10 18.33 9.19
CA GLN A 981 -19.76 17.27 10.16
C GLN A 981 -20.61 15.98 9.96
N GLY A 982 -21.48 15.94 8.95
CA GLY A 982 -22.40 14.82 8.72
C GLY A 982 -23.42 14.61 9.84
N ASN A 983 -23.68 15.63 10.66
CA ASN A 983 -24.74 15.63 11.66
C ASN A 983 -26.09 16.01 11.01
N LEU A 984 -26.52 15.16 10.08
CA LEU A 984 -27.68 15.40 9.22
C LEU A 984 -28.97 15.66 10.00
N ARG A 985 -29.13 15.06 11.19
CA ARG A 985 -30.30 15.29 12.05
C ARG A 985 -30.36 16.73 12.56
N LYS A 986 -29.26 17.26 13.08
CA LYS A 986 -29.22 18.66 13.53
C LYS A 986 -29.29 19.63 12.36
N ALA A 987 -28.62 19.34 11.26
CA ALA A 987 -28.75 20.13 10.04
C ALA A 987 -30.20 20.17 9.54
N ALA A 988 -30.90 19.03 9.49
CA ALA A 988 -32.31 18.99 9.11
C ALA A 988 -33.21 19.81 10.05
N LEU A 989 -32.93 19.80 11.36
CA LEU A 989 -33.66 20.64 12.33
C LEU A 989 -33.45 22.13 12.06
N HIS A 990 -32.21 22.58 11.85
CA HIS A 990 -31.95 23.99 11.51
C HIS A 990 -32.54 24.41 10.16
N LEU A 991 -32.51 23.52 9.16
CA LEU A 991 -33.13 23.74 7.86
C LEU A 991 -34.66 23.89 7.97
N ALA A 992 -35.29 23.09 8.85
CA ALA A 992 -36.72 23.18 9.11
C ALA A 992 -37.10 24.44 9.90
N ASP A 993 -36.23 24.91 10.80
CA ASP A 993 -36.46 26.09 11.61
C ASP A 993 -36.34 27.41 10.81
N ASP A 994 -35.33 27.54 9.94
CA ASP A 994 -35.16 28.69 9.05
C ASP A 994 -34.55 28.29 7.69
N PRO A 995 -35.40 27.86 6.73
CA PRO A 995 -34.92 27.37 5.44
C PRO A 995 -34.28 28.46 4.58
N VAL A 996 -34.64 29.74 4.79
CA VAL A 996 -34.08 30.86 4.02
C VAL A 996 -32.67 31.18 4.52
N ALA A 997 -32.47 31.22 5.84
CA ALA A 997 -31.14 31.41 6.41
C ALA A 997 -30.21 30.23 6.11
N ALA A 998 -30.72 28.99 6.21
CA ALA A 998 -29.96 27.80 5.83
C ALA A 998 -29.55 27.83 4.36
N ARG A 999 -30.48 28.19 3.45
CA ARG A 999 -30.16 28.34 2.02
C ARG A 999 -29.09 29.40 1.77
N ARG A 1000 -29.22 30.58 2.37
CA ARG A 1000 -28.22 31.66 2.25
C ARG A 1000 -26.86 31.19 2.77
N ALA A 1001 -26.81 30.51 3.91
CA ALA A 1001 -25.57 30.00 4.48
C ALA A 1001 -24.91 28.91 3.60
N ILE A 1002 -25.70 28.06 2.95
CA ILE A 1002 -25.19 27.12 1.94
C ILE A 1002 -24.61 27.88 0.75
N ASP A 1003 -25.37 28.83 0.21
CA ASP A 1003 -24.98 29.59 -0.98
C ASP A 1003 -23.66 30.36 -0.72
N ASP A 1004 -23.54 31.03 0.43
CA ASP A 1004 -22.33 31.74 0.85
C ASP A 1004 -21.14 30.79 1.07
N THR A 1005 -21.41 29.62 1.67
CA THR A 1005 -20.38 28.60 1.92
C THR A 1005 -19.89 27.96 0.62
N VAL A 1006 -20.79 27.60 -0.29
CA VAL A 1006 -20.46 27.02 -1.59
C VAL A 1006 -19.71 28.03 -2.44
N ALA A 1007 -20.13 29.30 -2.48
CA ALA A 1007 -19.40 30.34 -3.21
C ALA A 1007 -17.97 30.55 -2.68
N THR A 1008 -17.76 30.41 -1.38
CA THR A 1008 -16.43 30.48 -0.76
C THR A 1008 -15.62 29.21 -1.03
N ALA A 1009 -16.25 28.04 -0.92
CA ALA A 1009 -15.61 26.75 -1.15
C ALA A 1009 -15.22 26.57 -2.63
N VAL A 1010 -16.06 26.97 -3.58
CA VAL A 1010 -15.72 26.91 -5.01
C VAL A 1010 -14.50 27.79 -5.31
N ARG A 1011 -14.42 29.03 -4.78
CA ARG A 1011 -13.23 29.89 -4.92
C ARG A 1011 -11.96 29.29 -4.28
N ARG A 1012 -12.12 28.56 -3.19
CA ARG A 1012 -11.00 27.85 -2.55
C ARG A 1012 -10.46 26.70 -3.41
N THR A 1013 -11.27 26.18 -4.33
CA THR A 1013 -10.84 25.17 -5.30
C THR A 1013 -9.72 25.71 -6.17
N ASP A 1014 -9.71 27.01 -6.49
CA ASP A 1014 -8.62 27.68 -7.22
C ASP A 1014 -7.31 27.61 -6.46
N ASP A 1015 -7.35 27.90 -5.16
CA ASP A 1015 -6.17 27.88 -4.30
C ASP A 1015 -5.62 26.47 -4.19
N ILE A 1016 -6.50 25.48 -4.03
CA ILE A 1016 -6.14 24.05 -4.02
C ILE A 1016 -5.56 23.65 -5.36
N HIS A 1017 -6.19 24.03 -6.48
CA HIS A 1017 -5.71 23.73 -7.82
C HIS A 1017 -4.31 24.30 -8.04
N LYS A 1018 -4.11 25.57 -7.69
CA LYS A 1018 -2.85 26.29 -7.89
C LYS A 1018 -1.73 25.76 -6.98
N GLN A 1019 -2.05 25.35 -5.76
CA GLN A 1019 -1.05 24.93 -4.77
C GLN A 1019 -0.77 23.44 -4.80
N LEU A 1020 -1.81 22.63 -5.04
CA LEU A 1020 -1.78 21.17 -4.86
C LEU A 1020 -2.03 20.39 -6.17
N GLY A 1021 -2.59 21.01 -7.21
CA GLY A 1021 -2.81 20.37 -8.51
C GLY A 1021 -4.27 20.05 -8.85
N VAL A 1022 -4.48 19.55 -10.07
CA VAL A 1022 -5.79 19.26 -10.68
C VAL A 1022 -6.56 18.19 -9.90
N ASP A 1023 -5.89 17.10 -9.52
CA ASP A 1023 -6.52 15.96 -8.86
C ASP A 1023 -7.05 16.33 -7.46
N GLU A 1024 -6.28 17.08 -6.66
CA GLU A 1024 -6.70 17.58 -5.35
C GLU A 1024 -7.88 18.55 -5.45
N ALA A 1025 -7.94 19.35 -6.51
CA ALA A 1025 -9.07 20.23 -6.80
C ALA A 1025 -10.32 19.42 -7.14
N LEU A 1026 -10.22 18.40 -8.00
CA LEU A 1026 -11.33 17.48 -8.32
C LEU A 1026 -11.83 16.76 -7.07
N HIS A 1027 -10.93 16.23 -6.25
CA HIS A 1027 -11.30 15.59 -4.99
C HIS A 1027 -11.93 16.57 -3.99
N TYR A 1028 -11.50 17.83 -3.97
CA TYR A 1028 -12.21 18.83 -3.19
C TYR A 1028 -13.63 19.07 -3.71
N LEU A 1029 -13.82 19.19 -5.03
CA LEU A 1029 -15.13 19.36 -5.64
C LEU A 1029 -16.06 18.17 -5.43
N ASP A 1030 -15.57 16.94 -5.56
CA ASP A 1030 -16.36 15.73 -5.29
C ASP A 1030 -16.78 15.67 -3.82
N ARG A 1031 -15.95 16.16 -2.91
CA ARG A 1031 -16.32 16.31 -1.49
C ARG A 1031 -17.39 17.39 -1.29
N LEU A 1032 -17.27 18.54 -1.96
CA LEU A 1032 -18.32 19.57 -1.93
C LEU A 1032 -19.64 19.02 -2.49
N ARG A 1033 -19.57 18.24 -3.57
CA ARG A 1033 -20.72 17.57 -4.16
C ARG A 1033 -21.37 16.59 -3.18
N ALA A 1034 -20.57 15.77 -2.49
CA ALA A 1034 -21.07 14.84 -1.48
C ALA A 1034 -21.78 15.56 -0.32
N THR A 1035 -21.31 16.75 0.07
CA THR A 1035 -21.88 17.53 1.19
C THR A 1035 -23.07 18.41 0.77
N TYR A 1036 -23.00 19.08 -0.38
CA TYR A 1036 -23.96 20.11 -0.81
C TYR A 1036 -24.81 19.70 -2.02
N GLY A 1037 -24.64 18.48 -2.52
CA GLY A 1037 -25.30 17.96 -3.73
C GLY A 1037 -24.65 18.44 -5.03
N ASP A 1038 -25.23 18.02 -6.15
CA ASP A 1038 -24.85 18.47 -7.50
C ASP A 1038 -25.28 19.93 -7.68
N ARG A 1039 -24.54 20.91 -7.19
CA ARG A 1039 -24.87 22.32 -7.45
C ARG A 1039 -24.26 22.79 -8.76
N PRO A 1040 -24.90 23.72 -9.49
CA PRO A 1040 -24.36 24.23 -10.75
C PRO A 1040 -22.92 24.73 -10.61
N GLU A 1041 -22.60 25.46 -9.55
CA GLU A 1041 -21.27 26.01 -9.33
C GLU A 1041 -20.20 24.91 -9.16
N ILE A 1042 -20.54 23.84 -8.45
CA ILE A 1042 -19.63 22.70 -8.22
C ILE A 1042 -19.46 21.91 -9.53
N ALA A 1043 -20.55 21.66 -10.26
CA ALA A 1043 -20.54 20.91 -11.51
C ALA A 1043 -19.82 21.66 -12.64
N LEU A 1044 -20.08 22.97 -12.78
CA LEU A 1044 -19.37 23.85 -13.71
C LEU A 1044 -17.88 23.86 -13.39
N ARG A 1045 -17.55 23.97 -12.11
CA ARG A 1045 -16.15 24.01 -11.71
C ARG A 1045 -15.43 22.70 -11.94
N ARG A 1046 -16.10 21.58 -11.66
CA ARG A 1046 -15.59 20.24 -11.96
C ARG A 1046 -15.38 20.06 -13.45
N GLY A 1047 -16.34 20.48 -14.29
CA GLY A 1047 -16.21 20.44 -15.74
C GLY A 1047 -14.98 21.19 -16.25
N LEU A 1048 -14.73 22.39 -15.72
CA LEU A 1048 -13.54 23.18 -16.09
C LEU A 1048 -12.23 22.49 -15.70
N VAL A 1049 -12.15 21.93 -14.50
CA VAL A 1049 -10.94 21.23 -14.02
C VAL A 1049 -10.71 19.91 -14.78
N GLU A 1050 -11.76 19.19 -15.17
CA GLU A 1050 -11.64 17.99 -16.03
C GLU A 1050 -11.15 18.33 -17.45
N LEU A 1051 -11.54 19.48 -18.00
CA LEU A 1051 -11.02 19.93 -19.31
C LEU A 1051 -9.53 20.25 -19.25
N GLU A 1052 -9.04 20.81 -18.14
CA GLU A 1052 -7.60 21.03 -17.93
C GLU A 1052 -6.84 19.71 -17.78
N ARG A 1053 -7.51 18.66 -17.31
CA ARG A 1053 -6.99 17.29 -17.29
C ARG A 1053 -7.06 16.61 -18.67
N GLY A 1054 -7.60 17.27 -19.70
CA GLY A 1054 -7.78 16.71 -21.04
C GLY A 1054 -8.99 15.79 -21.18
N ARG A 1055 -9.97 15.84 -20.26
CA ARG A 1055 -11.10 14.90 -20.20
C ARG A 1055 -12.45 15.56 -20.52
N ALA A 1056 -12.70 15.76 -21.82
CA ALA A 1056 -13.95 16.35 -22.31
C ALA A 1056 -15.19 15.52 -21.95
N ASP A 1057 -15.07 14.19 -21.90
CA ASP A 1057 -16.13 13.25 -21.52
C ASP A 1057 -16.55 13.41 -20.06
N ALA A 1058 -15.58 13.46 -19.14
CA ALA A 1058 -15.82 13.68 -17.71
C ALA A 1058 -16.39 15.08 -17.45
N ALA A 1059 -15.97 16.08 -18.23
CA ALA A 1059 -16.54 17.42 -18.18
C ALA A 1059 -18.02 17.43 -18.61
N VAL A 1060 -18.37 16.72 -19.67
CA VAL A 1060 -19.76 16.53 -20.13
C VAL A 1060 -20.59 15.77 -19.09
N GLU A 1061 -20.04 14.71 -18.48
CA GLU A 1061 -20.71 13.96 -17.40
C GLU A 1061 -21.02 14.86 -16.20
N ALA A 1062 -20.05 15.67 -15.77
CA ALA A 1062 -20.23 16.63 -14.67
C ALA A 1062 -21.37 17.62 -14.98
N LEU A 1063 -21.42 18.15 -16.20
CA LEU A 1063 -22.45 19.10 -16.62
C LEU A 1063 -23.83 18.48 -16.80
N ASN A 1064 -23.91 17.25 -17.31
CA ASN A 1064 -25.19 16.55 -17.45
C ASN A 1064 -25.87 16.27 -16.11
N ARG A 1065 -25.10 16.26 -15.01
CA ARG A 1065 -25.61 16.17 -13.64
C ARG A 1065 -26.00 17.51 -13.03
N ALA A 1066 -25.59 18.63 -13.63
CA ALA A 1066 -25.87 19.95 -13.11
C ALA A 1066 -27.39 20.27 -13.17
N PRO A 1067 -28.02 20.73 -12.06
CA PRO A 1067 -29.38 21.23 -12.08
C PRO A 1067 -29.50 22.42 -13.00
N ARG A 1068 -30.66 22.60 -13.65
CA ARG A 1068 -30.94 23.74 -14.55
C ARG A 1068 -31.07 25.11 -13.86
N LEU A 1069 -30.61 25.25 -12.62
CA LEU A 1069 -30.71 26.48 -11.85
C LEU A 1069 -29.59 27.45 -12.27
N GLY A 1070 -29.88 28.76 -12.25
CA GLY A 1070 -28.91 29.80 -12.60
C GLY A 1070 -27.77 29.91 -11.58
N SER A 1071 -26.54 30.07 -12.07
CA SER A 1071 -25.33 30.31 -11.25
C SER A 1071 -25.45 31.59 -10.43
N ILE A 1072 -24.97 31.55 -9.17
CA ILE A 1072 -25.06 32.67 -8.21
C ILE A 1072 -24.03 33.78 -8.49
N ASP A 1073 -22.86 33.49 -9.08
CA ASP A 1073 -21.81 34.50 -9.35
C ASP A 1073 -21.19 34.37 -10.74
N ARG A 1074 -21.91 34.92 -11.73
CA ARG A 1074 -21.54 34.93 -13.15
C ARG A 1074 -20.17 35.57 -13.40
N LYS A 1075 -19.91 36.71 -12.77
CA LYS A 1075 -18.72 37.51 -13.08
C LYS A 1075 -17.45 36.77 -12.65
N ALA A 1076 -17.47 36.19 -11.46
CA ALA A 1076 -16.34 35.43 -10.94
C ALA A 1076 -15.96 34.26 -11.86
N PHE A 1077 -16.94 33.50 -12.36
CA PHE A 1077 -16.68 32.38 -13.28
C PHE A 1077 -16.04 32.82 -14.60
N TYR A 1078 -16.55 33.87 -15.27
CA TYR A 1078 -15.95 34.34 -16.54
C TYR A 1078 -14.58 35.00 -16.34
N ASP A 1079 -14.38 35.75 -15.26
CA ASP A 1079 -13.07 36.32 -14.94
C ASP A 1079 -12.01 35.21 -14.80
N GLU A 1080 -12.39 34.10 -14.19
CA GLU A 1080 -11.54 32.93 -14.02
C GLU A 1080 -11.27 32.18 -15.34
N VAL A 1081 -12.31 31.88 -16.12
CA VAL A 1081 -12.16 31.24 -17.44
C VAL A 1081 -11.24 32.05 -18.33
N ASN A 1082 -11.41 33.38 -18.34
CA ASN A 1082 -10.52 34.28 -19.07
C ASN A 1082 -9.09 34.24 -18.53
N ALA A 1083 -8.90 34.22 -17.21
CA ALA A 1083 -7.56 34.11 -16.62
C ALA A 1083 -6.85 32.80 -17.02
N ARG A 1084 -7.59 31.69 -17.10
CA ARG A 1084 -7.07 30.36 -17.51
C ARG A 1084 -6.76 30.28 -19.00
N ILE A 1085 -7.62 30.84 -19.85
CA ILE A 1085 -7.35 30.97 -21.30
C ILE A 1085 -6.05 31.75 -21.54
N VAL A 1086 -5.80 32.81 -20.76
CA VAL A 1086 -4.57 33.63 -20.87
C VAL A 1086 -3.33 32.91 -20.35
N ALA A 1087 -3.47 32.06 -19.32
CA ALA A 1087 -2.35 31.36 -18.69
C ALA A 1087 -1.85 30.14 -19.49
N THR A 1088 -2.64 29.63 -20.43
CA THR A 1088 -2.34 28.39 -21.16
C THR A 1088 -1.74 28.71 -22.53
N PRO A 1089 -0.54 28.19 -22.88
CA PRO A 1089 0.18 28.57 -24.10
C PRO A 1089 -0.49 28.12 -25.42
N ASP A 1090 -1.49 27.25 -25.35
CA ASP A 1090 -2.40 26.91 -26.46
C ASP A 1090 -3.84 26.99 -25.92
N PRO A 1091 -4.69 27.92 -26.36
CA PRO A 1091 -6.06 28.02 -25.87
C PRO A 1091 -6.86 26.82 -26.39
N HIS A 1092 -6.91 25.75 -25.59
CA HIS A 1092 -7.74 24.58 -25.86
C HIS A 1092 -9.16 25.05 -26.20
N SER A 1093 -9.60 24.77 -27.43
CA SER A 1093 -10.94 25.10 -27.95
C SER A 1093 -12.06 24.69 -27.00
N ASP A 1094 -11.80 23.70 -26.17
CA ASP A 1094 -12.72 23.12 -25.21
C ASP A 1094 -13.10 24.07 -24.08
N ILE A 1095 -12.16 24.84 -23.50
CA ILE A 1095 -12.47 25.81 -22.44
C ILE A 1095 -13.31 26.97 -23.01
N SER A 1096 -13.01 27.41 -24.23
CA SER A 1096 -13.81 28.43 -24.91
C SER A 1096 -15.22 27.90 -25.22
N ARG A 1097 -15.35 26.69 -25.76
CA ARG A 1097 -16.65 26.06 -26.02
C ARG A 1097 -17.43 25.79 -24.75
N PHE A 1098 -16.75 25.44 -23.66
CA PHE A 1098 -17.35 25.32 -22.34
C PHE A 1098 -17.92 26.65 -21.86
N SER A 1099 -17.18 27.74 -22.01
CA SER A 1099 -17.65 29.10 -21.73
C SER A 1099 -18.92 29.45 -22.53
N ASP A 1100 -18.93 29.13 -23.83
CA ASP A 1100 -20.09 29.33 -24.70
C ASP A 1100 -21.31 28.53 -24.19
N PHE A 1101 -21.12 27.25 -23.84
CA PHE A 1101 -22.19 26.41 -23.29
C PHE A 1101 -22.82 27.05 -22.05
N VAL A 1102 -22.00 27.51 -21.09
CA VAL A 1102 -22.48 28.17 -19.87
C VAL A 1102 -23.23 29.45 -20.20
N HIS A 1103 -22.71 30.24 -21.15
CA HIS A 1103 -23.34 31.46 -21.62
C HIS A 1103 -24.74 31.21 -22.19
N PHE A 1104 -24.88 30.23 -23.08
CA PHE A 1104 -26.16 29.89 -23.67
C PHE A 1104 -27.13 29.25 -22.67
N HIS A 1105 -26.64 28.38 -21.79
CA HIS A 1105 -27.47 27.69 -20.79
C HIS A 1105 -28.13 28.68 -19.82
N GLU A 1106 -27.40 29.71 -19.38
CA GLU A 1106 -27.98 30.78 -18.58
C GLU A 1106 -28.98 31.64 -19.36
N HIS A 1107 -28.70 31.93 -20.63
CA HIS A 1107 -29.57 32.76 -21.46
C HIS A 1107 -30.97 32.12 -21.60
N ILE A 1108 -31.01 30.79 -21.77
CA ILE A 1108 -32.24 29.99 -21.82
C ILE A 1108 -33.02 30.08 -20.50
N GLY A 1109 -32.32 30.01 -19.35
CA GLY A 1109 -32.96 30.06 -18.03
C GLY A 1109 -33.61 31.42 -17.69
N LYS A 1110 -33.12 32.52 -18.28
CA LYS A 1110 -33.59 33.89 -17.97
C LYS A 1110 -34.67 34.41 -18.92
N GLN A 1111 -34.77 33.90 -20.15
CA GLN A 1111 -35.76 34.35 -21.13
C GLN A 1111 -36.88 33.34 -21.30
N ALA A 1112 -38.09 33.71 -20.84
CA ALA A 1112 -39.30 32.91 -21.06
C ALA A 1112 -39.59 32.63 -22.56
N ASP A 1113 -39.10 33.51 -23.44
CA ASP A 1113 -39.23 33.44 -24.91
C ASP A 1113 -37.95 32.96 -25.65
N SER A 1114 -37.04 32.26 -24.97
CA SER A 1114 -35.89 31.63 -25.63
C SER A 1114 -36.33 30.68 -26.75
N TRP A 1115 -35.78 30.87 -27.96
CA TRP A 1115 -35.98 29.97 -29.11
C TRP A 1115 -35.22 28.64 -28.95
N ILE A 1116 -34.26 28.56 -28.03
CA ILE A 1116 -33.57 27.33 -27.65
C ILE A 1116 -34.34 26.67 -26.50
N ASP A 1117 -34.79 25.44 -26.71
CA ASP A 1117 -35.50 24.59 -25.75
C ASP A 1117 -34.55 23.93 -24.74
N ARG A 1118 -33.43 23.39 -25.25
CA ARG A 1118 -32.48 22.61 -24.45
C ARG A 1118 -31.09 22.70 -25.06
N LEU A 1119 -30.07 22.87 -24.21
CA LEU A 1119 -28.69 22.58 -24.57
C LEU A 1119 -28.29 21.23 -23.99
N THR A 1120 -27.48 20.48 -24.72
CA THR A 1120 -26.97 19.19 -24.25
C THR A 1120 -25.46 19.15 -24.52
N PRO A 1121 -24.62 19.17 -23.47
CA PRO A 1121 -23.18 19.04 -23.64
C PRO A 1121 -22.85 17.65 -24.20
N ARG A 1122 -21.82 17.57 -25.05
CA ARG A 1122 -21.39 16.34 -25.72
C ARG A 1122 -19.89 16.37 -26.00
N VAL A 1123 -19.33 15.21 -26.30
CA VAL A 1123 -17.98 15.10 -26.86
C VAL A 1123 -18.10 14.93 -28.38
N LYS A 1124 -17.31 15.69 -29.14
CA LYS A 1124 -17.17 15.55 -30.59
C LYS A 1124 -15.68 15.57 -30.92
N ASP A 1125 -15.17 14.52 -31.55
CA ASP A 1125 -13.75 14.38 -31.89
C ASP A 1125 -12.82 14.58 -30.67
N GLU A 1126 -13.17 13.92 -29.55
CA GLU A 1126 -12.47 14.03 -28.24
C GLU A 1126 -12.48 15.44 -27.61
N ARG A 1127 -13.21 16.38 -28.21
CA ARG A 1127 -13.33 17.77 -27.78
C ARG A 1127 -14.70 18.08 -27.19
N PHE A 1128 -14.74 19.08 -26.32
CA PHE A 1128 -15.97 19.52 -25.68
C PHE A 1128 -16.83 20.32 -26.67
N ASP A 1129 -18.09 19.94 -26.82
CA ASP A 1129 -19.06 20.62 -27.68
C ASP A 1129 -20.47 20.56 -27.04
N PHE A 1130 -21.47 21.17 -27.68
CA PHE A 1130 -22.85 21.11 -27.22
C PHE A 1130 -23.86 21.24 -28.35
N ASP A 1131 -24.96 20.48 -28.26
CA ASP A 1131 -26.08 20.58 -29.19
C ASP A 1131 -27.15 21.53 -28.63
N ALA A 1132 -27.72 22.38 -29.47
CA ALA A 1132 -28.86 23.25 -29.14
C ALA A 1132 -30.14 22.75 -29.82
N THR A 1133 -31.14 22.38 -29.01
CA THR A 1133 -32.49 22.02 -29.49
C THR A 1133 -33.35 23.26 -29.52
N LEU A 1134 -34.03 23.56 -30.63
CA LEU A 1134 -34.86 24.76 -30.77
C LEU A 1134 -36.35 24.46 -30.52
N ARG A 1135 -37.05 25.33 -29.77
CA ARG A 1135 -38.51 25.22 -29.52
C ARG A 1135 -39.35 25.43 -30.77
N ARG A 1136 -38.94 26.38 -31.60
CA ARG A 1136 -39.55 26.72 -32.89
C ARG A 1136 -38.43 27.11 -33.84
N MET A 1137 -38.53 26.67 -35.09
CA MET A 1137 -37.69 27.23 -36.16
C MET A 1137 -37.95 28.74 -36.25
N PRO A 1138 -36.92 29.59 -36.27
CA PRO A 1138 -37.11 31.02 -36.52
C PRO A 1138 -37.85 31.19 -37.84
N SER A 1139 -39.01 31.86 -37.82
CA SER A 1139 -39.78 32.14 -39.04
C SER A 1139 -39.15 33.33 -39.77
N GLU A 1140 -38.18 33.10 -40.66
CA GLU A 1140 -37.59 34.04 -41.65
C GLU A 1140 -37.12 35.44 -41.20
N SER A 1141 -37.34 35.88 -39.95
CA SER A 1141 -36.79 37.13 -39.44
C SER A 1141 -35.35 36.91 -38.96
N GLN A 1142 -34.45 37.77 -39.44
CA GLN A 1142 -33.06 37.86 -38.98
C GLN A 1142 -32.99 37.78 -37.44
N ILE A 1143 -32.23 36.82 -36.93
CA ILE A 1143 -31.85 36.72 -35.53
C ILE A 1143 -31.14 38.02 -35.16
N PRO A 1144 -31.68 38.86 -34.24
CA PRO A 1144 -31.04 40.11 -33.90
C PRO A 1144 -29.79 39.82 -33.06
N GLY A 1145 -28.60 40.00 -33.66
CA GLY A 1145 -27.34 40.11 -32.94
C GLY A 1145 -26.35 38.97 -33.17
N ALA A 1146 -25.43 39.20 -34.11
CA ALA A 1146 -24.06 38.69 -34.17
C ALA A 1146 -23.83 37.21 -33.84
N MET A 1147 -24.24 36.31 -34.72
CA MET A 1147 -23.55 35.02 -34.91
C MET A 1147 -23.60 34.66 -36.39
N ASP A 1148 -22.42 34.49 -36.99
CA ASP A 1148 -22.25 34.16 -38.41
C ASP A 1148 -22.54 32.66 -38.60
N PHE A 1149 -23.82 32.31 -38.75
CA PHE A 1149 -24.27 30.93 -38.93
C PHE A 1149 -24.10 30.50 -40.40
N ARG A 1150 -23.17 29.57 -40.68
CA ARG A 1150 -23.05 28.91 -41.99
C ARG A 1150 -23.97 27.70 -42.06
N ALA A 1151 -24.90 27.72 -43.02
CA ALA A 1151 -26.03 26.80 -43.12
C ALA A 1151 -25.66 25.38 -43.60
N ASP A 1152 -24.42 25.19 -44.03
CA ASP A 1152 -23.89 23.99 -44.69
C ASP A 1152 -23.28 22.94 -43.73
N GLU A 1153 -23.20 23.21 -42.42
CA GLU A 1153 -22.53 22.35 -41.44
C GLU A 1153 -23.46 21.54 -40.50
N TRP A 1154 -24.79 21.58 -40.68
CA TRP A 1154 -25.73 21.09 -39.65
C TRP A 1154 -26.83 20.16 -40.17
N VAL A 1155 -27.10 19.09 -39.41
CA VAL A 1155 -28.22 18.14 -39.62
C VAL A 1155 -29.19 18.26 -38.45
N ILE A 1156 -30.48 18.54 -38.74
CA ILE A 1156 -31.52 18.79 -37.73
C ILE A 1156 -32.37 17.54 -37.53
N TYR A 1157 -32.47 17.05 -36.29
CA TYR A 1157 -33.41 15.99 -35.89
C TYR A 1157 -34.48 16.52 -34.93
N ARG A 1158 -35.72 16.04 -35.10
CA ARG A 1158 -36.89 16.36 -34.25
C ARG A 1158 -37.30 15.13 -33.46
N GLN A 1159 -37.22 15.19 -32.13
CA GLN A 1159 -37.72 14.15 -31.25
C GLN A 1159 -38.85 14.71 -30.37
N THR A 1160 -39.91 13.92 -30.19
CA THR A 1160 -41.01 14.19 -29.26
C THR A 1160 -41.20 12.97 -28.37
N ASN A 1161 -40.89 13.05 -27.07
CA ASN A 1161 -41.68 12.34 -26.04
C ASN A 1161 -41.47 12.86 -24.60
N ALA A 1162 -42.47 12.53 -23.78
CA ALA A 1162 -42.73 12.82 -22.38
C ALA A 1162 -41.67 12.31 -21.40
N SER A 1163 -41.22 13.19 -20.51
CA SER A 1163 -40.31 12.84 -19.42
C SER A 1163 -40.78 13.50 -18.13
N LEU A 1164 -41.72 12.84 -17.45
CA LEU A 1164 -42.09 13.09 -16.04
C LEU A 1164 -42.38 11.79 -15.22
N ASP A 1165 -42.00 10.59 -15.69
CA ASP A 1165 -42.36 9.32 -15.03
C ASP A 1165 -41.21 8.62 -14.26
N HIS A 1166 -40.12 9.30 -13.91
CA HIS A 1166 -38.96 8.67 -13.24
C HIS A 1166 -38.50 9.35 -11.95
N LEU A 1167 -39.45 9.72 -11.08
CA LEU A 1167 -39.16 10.00 -9.67
C LEU A 1167 -39.44 8.74 -8.85
N ASP A 1168 -38.39 8.16 -8.27
CA ASP A 1168 -38.49 7.10 -7.28
C ASP A 1168 -38.74 7.74 -5.90
N TRP A 1169 -39.95 7.54 -5.38
CA TRP A 1169 -40.46 8.14 -4.15
C TRP A 1169 -40.01 7.41 -2.87
N ASN A 1170 -39.17 6.37 -2.98
CA ASN A 1170 -38.74 5.52 -1.86
C ASN A 1170 -37.33 5.81 -1.33
N ASN A 1171 -36.71 6.95 -1.67
CA ASN A 1171 -35.34 7.23 -1.25
C ASN A 1171 -35.23 7.51 0.27
N PRO A 1172 -34.29 6.86 1.00
CA PRO A 1172 -34.11 7.07 2.43
C PRO A 1172 -33.62 8.50 2.76
N PHE A 1173 -33.92 8.97 3.98
CA PHE A 1173 -33.82 10.37 4.44
C PHE A 1173 -32.42 11.01 4.29
N ASP A 1174 -31.37 10.19 4.34
CA ASP A 1174 -29.97 10.54 4.12
C ASP A 1174 -29.64 10.89 2.66
N LYS A 1175 -30.35 10.31 1.69
CA LYS A 1175 -30.25 10.68 0.26
C LYS A 1175 -31.09 11.91 -0.09
N ALA A 1176 -32.16 12.19 0.66
CA ALA A 1176 -33.07 13.30 0.40
C ALA A 1176 -32.51 14.68 0.79
N ILE A 1177 -31.64 14.77 1.82
CA ILE A 1177 -31.10 16.06 2.29
C ILE A 1177 -30.23 16.76 1.23
N PRO A 1178 -29.26 16.09 0.57
CA PRO A 1178 -28.52 16.70 -0.54
C PRO A 1178 -29.45 17.19 -1.67
N ASP A 1179 -30.53 16.47 -1.97
CA ASP A 1179 -31.50 16.87 -2.99
C ASP A 1179 -32.34 18.10 -2.56
N ILE A 1180 -32.75 18.20 -1.30
CA ILE A 1180 -33.42 19.39 -0.72
C ILE A 1180 -32.46 20.61 -0.78
N VAL A 1181 -31.20 20.42 -0.41
CA VAL A 1181 -30.16 21.46 -0.43
C VAL A 1181 -29.84 21.93 -1.86
N SER A 1182 -29.92 21.02 -2.84
CA SER A 1182 -29.76 21.33 -4.28
C SER A 1182 -30.98 22.02 -4.91
N GLY A 1183 -32.10 22.14 -4.18
CA GLY A 1183 -33.33 22.78 -4.67
C GLY A 1183 -34.21 21.87 -5.53
N LYS A 1184 -33.99 20.54 -5.49
CA LYS A 1184 -34.81 19.55 -6.20
C LYS A 1184 -36.13 19.20 -5.48
N LEU A 1185 -36.28 19.60 -4.21
CA LEU A 1185 -37.51 19.44 -3.41
C LEU A 1185 -37.96 20.80 -2.81
N GLY A 1186 -39.27 21.05 -2.85
CA GLY A 1186 -39.90 22.37 -2.76
C GLY A 1186 -39.96 23.06 -1.39
N LYS A 1187 -40.52 24.28 -1.42
CA LYS A 1187 -40.61 25.30 -0.36
C LYS A 1187 -41.39 24.82 0.88
N VAL A 1188 -40.91 25.13 2.08
CA VAL A 1188 -41.65 24.95 3.34
C VAL A 1188 -42.74 26.01 3.44
N VAL A 1189 -43.99 25.61 3.66
CA VAL A 1189 -45.12 26.54 3.86
C VAL A 1189 -45.82 26.21 5.18
N GLU A 1190 -45.99 27.21 6.02
CA GLU A 1190 -46.83 27.14 7.22
C GLU A 1190 -48.30 27.29 6.78
N LEU A 1191 -49.11 26.26 6.97
CA LEU A 1191 -50.55 26.33 6.66
C LEU A 1191 -51.30 26.92 7.86
N PRO A 1192 -52.06 28.03 7.68
CA PRO A 1192 -52.99 28.50 8.70
C PRO A 1192 -54.07 27.47 9.00
N ASP A 1193 -54.64 27.49 10.21
CA ASP A 1193 -55.64 26.52 10.69
C ASP A 1193 -56.86 26.35 9.75
N GLY A 1194 -57.17 27.37 8.94
CA GLY A 1194 -58.24 27.33 7.93
C GLY A 1194 -57.93 26.44 6.71
N ASP A 1195 -56.66 26.26 6.37
CA ASP A 1195 -56.22 25.51 5.18
C ASP A 1195 -56.06 24.01 5.47
N ILE A 1196 -55.86 23.64 6.75
CA ILE A 1196 -55.84 22.24 7.22
C ILE A 1196 -57.16 21.54 6.91
N ALA A 1197 -58.29 22.25 7.00
CA ALA A 1197 -59.62 21.71 6.70
C ALA A 1197 -59.81 21.35 5.22
N GLN A 1198 -59.01 21.92 4.31
CA GLN A 1198 -59.08 21.69 2.86
C GLN A 1198 -57.97 20.77 2.34
N TYR A 1199 -56.99 20.42 3.17
CA TYR A 1199 -55.90 19.54 2.80
C TYR A 1199 -56.39 18.09 2.62
N ARG A 1200 -56.20 17.54 1.41
CA ARG A 1200 -56.66 16.20 1.01
C ARG A 1200 -55.47 15.38 0.48
N PRO A 1201 -54.58 14.88 1.36
CA PRO A 1201 -53.48 14.04 0.92
C PRO A 1201 -54.03 12.72 0.37
N SER A 1202 -53.46 12.22 -0.72
CA SER A 1202 -53.83 10.94 -1.33
C SER A 1202 -53.45 9.74 -0.45
N VAL A 1203 -52.42 9.91 0.40
CA VAL A 1203 -51.89 8.90 1.32
C VAL A 1203 -51.38 9.59 2.58
N ILE A 1204 -51.64 9.04 3.76
CA ILE A 1204 -51.08 9.50 5.05
C ILE A 1204 -50.32 8.33 5.67
N TRP A 1205 -49.08 8.53 6.09
CA TRP A 1205 -48.29 7.50 6.76
C TRP A 1205 -48.30 7.69 8.28
N SER A 1206 -48.21 6.60 9.04
CA SER A 1206 -47.96 6.65 10.48
C SER A 1206 -46.56 7.22 10.78
N ALA A 1207 -46.36 7.74 11.99
CA ALA A 1207 -45.09 8.37 12.41
C ALA A 1207 -43.87 7.42 12.41
N ASP A 1208 -44.11 6.11 12.35
CA ASP A 1208 -43.10 5.05 12.20
C ASP A 1208 -42.94 4.56 10.76
N HIS A 1209 -43.66 5.15 9.80
CA HIS A 1209 -43.74 4.75 8.38
C HIS A 1209 -44.19 3.31 8.12
N GLN A 1210 -44.75 2.62 9.12
CA GLN A 1210 -45.14 1.21 8.99
C GLN A 1210 -46.55 1.04 8.42
N THR A 1211 -47.40 2.07 8.50
CA THR A 1211 -48.82 1.96 8.13
C THR A 1211 -49.21 3.07 7.15
N GLU A 1212 -49.67 2.64 5.97
CA GLU A 1212 -50.27 3.50 4.96
C GLU A 1212 -51.77 3.68 5.24
N PHE A 1213 -52.23 4.91 5.42
CA PHE A 1213 -53.65 5.25 5.56
C PHE A 1213 -54.16 5.86 4.26
N THR A 1214 -55.07 5.15 3.61
CA THR A 1214 -55.82 5.67 2.45
C THR A 1214 -57.03 6.47 2.94
N PRO A 1215 -57.26 7.71 2.46
CA PRO A 1215 -58.42 8.49 2.88
C PRO A 1215 -59.73 7.81 2.46
N ILE A 1216 -60.62 7.53 3.42
CA ILE A 1216 -61.93 6.95 3.15
C ILE A 1216 -62.80 8.00 2.44
N LYS A 1217 -63.15 7.77 1.17
CA LYS A 1217 -64.09 8.62 0.42
C LYS A 1217 -65.48 8.55 1.05
N ALA A 1218 -65.86 9.59 1.80
CA ALA A 1218 -67.24 9.77 2.22
C ALA A 1218 -68.13 9.97 0.98
N LYS A 1219 -69.06 9.03 0.74
CA LYS A 1219 -70.12 9.17 -0.27
C LYS A 1219 -71.08 10.26 0.16
N VAL A 1220 -71.02 11.42 -0.51
CA VAL A 1220 -72.09 12.42 -0.47
C VAL A 1220 -72.96 12.22 -1.72
N SER A 1221 -74.21 11.85 -1.51
CA SER A 1221 -75.24 11.65 -2.53
C SER A 1221 -75.69 12.98 -3.14
N GLN A 1222 -75.81 12.99 -4.47
CA GLN A 1222 -76.28 14.08 -5.33
C GLN A 1222 -77.81 14.24 -5.31
N HIS A 1223 -78.27 15.49 -5.50
CA HIS A 1223 -79.54 16.00 -6.10
C HIS A 1223 -79.92 17.32 -5.38
N ILE A 1224 -80.26 18.48 -5.99
CA ILE A 1224 -80.92 18.87 -7.25
C ILE A 1224 -80.64 20.39 -7.52
N SER A 1225 -80.54 20.75 -8.80
CA SER A 1225 -80.86 21.99 -9.54
C SER A 1225 -80.76 23.43 -8.95
N ARG A 1226 -80.12 24.32 -9.73
CA ARG A 1226 -80.25 25.80 -9.84
C ARG A 1226 -81.69 26.25 -10.25
N PRO A 1227 -82.06 27.57 -10.33
CA PRO A 1227 -81.39 28.84 -9.97
C PRO A 1227 -82.28 29.89 -9.23
N THR A 1228 -81.69 31.09 -9.02
CA THR A 1228 -82.26 32.47 -9.02
C THR A 1228 -82.63 33.22 -7.72
N GLN A 1229 -82.05 34.43 -7.64
CA GLN A 1229 -82.51 35.72 -7.08
C GLN A 1229 -82.43 36.07 -5.58
N ILE A 1230 -81.58 37.09 -5.33
CA ILE A 1230 -81.81 38.39 -4.64
C ILE A 1230 -82.63 38.39 -3.33
N GLY A 1231 -82.03 38.92 -2.24
CA GLY A 1231 -82.80 39.51 -1.13
C GLY A 1231 -82.07 39.70 0.20
N ASN A 1232 -81.57 40.92 0.41
CA ASN A 1232 -81.32 41.72 1.63
C ASN A 1232 -81.56 41.15 3.07
N ALA A 1233 -80.62 41.56 3.94
CA ALA A 1233 -80.74 42.06 5.33
C ALA A 1233 -80.46 41.12 6.54
N PRO A 1234 -79.92 41.66 7.67
CA PRO A 1234 -79.12 40.93 8.67
C PRO A 1234 -79.79 40.86 10.08
N PRO A 1235 -79.04 40.57 11.17
CA PRO A 1235 -79.15 39.42 12.08
C PRO A 1235 -80.09 39.65 13.29
N PRO A 1236 -80.10 38.76 14.30
CA PRO A 1236 -79.94 39.31 15.64
C PRO A 1236 -79.04 38.51 16.59
N SER A 1237 -78.46 39.29 17.49
CA SER A 1237 -77.74 38.97 18.70
C SER A 1237 -78.60 38.20 19.71
N CYS A 1238 -77.93 37.41 20.54
CA CYS A 1238 -78.35 37.27 21.94
C CYS A 1238 -77.41 38.13 22.79
N ASP A 1239 -77.96 39.30 23.14
CA ASP A 1239 -77.49 40.16 24.20
C ASP A 1239 -77.88 39.60 25.57
N GLN A 1240 -77.10 40.02 26.55
CA GLN A 1240 -77.23 39.74 27.97
C GLN A 1240 -78.49 40.37 28.57
N ALA A 1241 -79.28 39.59 29.33
CA ALA A 1241 -79.99 40.10 30.51
C ALA A 1241 -80.50 38.96 31.43
N ALA A 1242 -80.02 39.01 32.67
CA ALA A 1242 -80.62 38.49 33.92
C ALA A 1242 -80.69 36.97 34.18
N ASN A 1243 -79.81 36.56 35.11
CA ASN A 1243 -80.01 35.57 36.18
C ASN A 1243 -80.51 34.17 35.81
N ASP A 1244 -79.55 33.30 35.45
CA ASP A 1244 -79.64 31.88 35.77
C ASP A 1244 -78.36 31.42 36.51
N PRO A 1245 -78.44 31.06 37.81
CA PRO A 1245 -77.30 30.65 38.61
C PRO A 1245 -77.02 29.16 38.38
N GLY A 1246 -76.35 28.83 37.28
CA GLY A 1246 -76.19 27.41 36.94
C GLY A 1246 -75.30 27.08 35.75
N CYS A 1247 -74.05 27.53 35.73
CA CYS A 1247 -72.97 26.85 34.98
C CYS A 1247 -71.66 27.07 35.75
N GLY A 1248 -71.45 26.23 36.77
CA GLY A 1248 -70.33 26.32 37.70
C GLY A 1248 -68.98 25.90 37.12
N ASN A 1249 -67.94 26.47 37.72
CA ASN A 1249 -66.53 26.17 37.52
C ASN A 1249 -66.15 24.77 38.04
N ALA A 1250 -65.28 24.07 37.31
CA ALA A 1250 -64.18 23.29 37.90
C ALA A 1250 -63.13 22.90 36.84
N ASN A 1251 -61.98 23.60 36.90
CA ASN A 1251 -60.62 23.08 36.78
C ASN A 1251 -60.39 21.73 36.07
N THR A 1252 -59.67 21.72 34.94
CA THR A 1252 -58.22 21.46 34.89
C THR A 1252 -57.73 21.11 33.47
N SER A 1253 -56.56 21.66 33.15
CA SER A 1253 -55.51 21.08 32.32
C SER A 1253 -55.56 21.23 30.79
N ALA A 1254 -54.35 21.57 30.31
CA ALA A 1254 -53.83 21.52 28.95
C ALA A 1254 -54.30 22.62 28.00
N GLU A 1255 -53.43 23.63 27.84
CA GLU A 1255 -53.23 24.31 26.57
C GLU A 1255 -53.26 23.29 25.41
N PRO A 1256 -53.89 23.61 24.27
CA PRO A 1256 -53.66 22.83 23.07
C PRO A 1256 -52.19 23.00 22.71
N ARG A 1257 -51.41 21.93 22.85
CA ARG A 1257 -50.09 21.83 22.23
C ARG A 1257 -50.26 22.26 20.78
N ARG A 1258 -49.59 23.34 20.38
CA ARG A 1258 -49.39 23.68 18.97
C ARG A 1258 -48.73 22.46 18.31
N GLN A 1259 -49.53 21.62 17.65
CA GLN A 1259 -49.00 20.62 16.74
C GLN A 1259 -48.53 21.39 15.51
N ARG A 1260 -47.22 21.65 15.45
CA ARG A 1260 -46.57 22.05 14.20
C ARG A 1260 -46.63 20.84 13.27
N ILE A 1261 -47.57 20.84 12.35
CA ILE A 1261 -47.55 19.90 11.22
C ILE A 1261 -46.63 20.54 10.18
N LEU A 1262 -45.38 20.07 10.12
CA LEU A 1262 -44.47 20.42 9.05
C LEU A 1262 -44.84 19.61 7.82
N LEU A 1263 -45.39 20.29 6.82
CA LEU A 1263 -45.77 19.68 5.56
C LEU A 1263 -44.66 19.97 4.52
N VAL A 1264 -43.86 18.95 4.18
CA VAL A 1264 -42.91 19.03 3.07
C VAL A 1264 -43.67 18.65 1.81
N MET A 1265 -44.09 19.64 1.01
CA MET A 1265 -44.73 19.35 -0.27
C MET A 1265 -43.68 19.32 -1.39
N ALA A 1266 -43.59 18.18 -2.07
CA ALA A 1266 -42.98 18.06 -3.39
C ALA A 1266 -43.93 18.66 -4.45
N ASN A 1267 -43.36 19.22 -5.52
CA ASN A 1267 -44.15 19.70 -6.67
C ASN A 1267 -44.46 18.54 -7.62
#